data_AF-A0A537ZKW0-F1
#
_entry.id   AF-A0A537ZKW0-F1
#
_cell.length_a   1.000
_cell.length_b   1.000
_cell.length_c   1.000
_cell.angle_alpha   90.00
_cell.angle_beta   90.00
_cell.angle_gamma   90.00
#
_symmetry.space_group_name_H-M   'P 1'
#
loop_
_entity.id
_entity.type
_entity.pdbx_description
1 polymer ?
#
loop_
_entity_poly.entity_id
_entity_poly.type
_entity_poly.pdbx_seq_one_letter_code
_entity_poly.pdbx_strand_id
1 'polypeptide(L)'
;MPGSSSAPGRRPARVAFLGGVGEVGRNMACIELEDRLLILDAGLSFPHAEMPGIDLVLPDFEYVRQNMDRVEAVALTHGHEDHIGSVPYLLREFERPLPIYGTAFTLALLEGKLEEHQVRDRAEFHTVVPGGAASVGPFSMRFMRVTHSIPDGVAVAIDTPFGTILHTGDFKIDQTPLDGRPTDLHGLAEEAGRDGGVHLMLSDSTNAEEAGYTSSERTVGPVLQDIIARAPQLVVVACFSSHIHRIQQVANAARASERVVAVLGRSMHQSVDAARRLGLLSVPDQDIVLIEDLERLERSRVVVVCTGSQGEPYSALSLMAAREHKFVDLRQGDTVVLSSSLIPGNEPAIHRVIDGLYRTGADVYHEPAAPVHASGHAAQEELRLMLSLVQPRWFIPVHGERRHLAHHAKLAAEVGIPPDHVLICEDGDLVEVGERVRVAGRIPAGMTFVDGLGIGDVGEVVLRDRRKLSADGVVVVVVTIDAHQGEIVAGRQESRHAFPEGERPGARRRPQRDRTEHPADPGQVLLRGHPAKAGDPAGDHGGLVPAKTKGRAPARRRPPARSKSARPNVRQHLAPWARDALGIGLMVVALISILGLWFDAAGFVGRGIELMLEGLVGQAAVLFPLLALYWGVLLLRGTAEDVRARMFIGFALMSVGLLALWSLTHGNPAPFSGTGSARDAAGFIGAIAAWPISRGVSRLGAAIIWGGVTVLGVLIFTGTPLSAAWARLRELSAAADDEEEEEPGPAKRDRRGRTEEDVRVVVDLRDPEAEQEPSTQSGPGSDTAFVPTPAPKGGAYKLPPIGLLRTAPPSAGSTRDEEQTTAALERTFRTFGVAARVPKAHRGPTVTLYEVEVEAGTKVNKVLALADDIAYALATPDVRIIAPIPGKSAIGVEVPNKVRDFVMLGDVLRARAAKDDRHPLAVALGKDVHGRAQMVNLTKMPHLLIAGATGAGKSSLINCFITSILMRTTPEQVKLVLVDPKRVELAHFADLPHLLSPVIVHPKRAAEALGWVVREMEQRYESLAMVGVRDVDGYREGLASGTLRIPPGQEEKFADLPYIVVVIDELADLMLVSPRDVEDTIVRIAQMARAVGIHLVVATQRPSVDVVTGLIKANIPSRIALMTSSQADSRVILDMNGAEKLVGHGDMLYAPSSASKPTRLQAAWVTEKEIQSVCEWIRAQREPEYAASVEGLGRPPMEGENDLSAGDELLEQAAELVIRSQLGSTSMLQRKLKVGFARAGRLMDLMEERGIVGPSQGSRARDVLVTWEEWEESRSARTT
;
A
#
# COMPACT_ATOMS: atom_id res chain seq x y z
N MET A 1 -19.73 30.60 -48.75
CA MET A 1 -19.49 29.78 -49.95
C MET A 1 -19.01 28.41 -49.50
N PRO A 2 -19.75 27.32 -49.76
CA PRO A 2 -19.20 25.97 -49.69
C PRO A 2 -18.53 25.59 -51.03
N GLY A 3 -17.47 24.78 -50.97
CA GLY A 3 -16.89 24.14 -52.16
C GLY A 3 -15.79 24.91 -52.89
N SER A 4 -14.54 24.64 -52.50
CA SER A 4 -13.41 24.56 -53.44
C SER A 4 -12.83 23.16 -53.30
N SER A 5 -12.72 22.42 -54.41
CA SER A 5 -12.33 21.01 -54.39
C SER A 5 -10.87 20.82 -53.95
N SER A 6 -10.65 19.99 -52.94
CA SER A 6 -9.32 19.42 -52.64
C SER A 6 -8.78 18.65 -53.84
N ALA A 7 -7.46 18.69 -54.04
CA ALA A 7 -6.79 17.81 -54.98
C ALA A 7 -7.02 16.33 -54.62
N PRO A 8 -7.02 15.39 -55.59
CA PRO A 8 -7.29 13.99 -55.30
C PRO A 8 -6.18 13.33 -54.46
N GLY A 9 -6.56 12.68 -53.36
CA GLY A 9 -5.87 11.48 -52.85
C GLY A 9 -5.03 11.60 -51.58
N ARG A 10 -4.71 12.79 -51.04
CA ARG A 10 -3.90 12.89 -49.80
C ARG A 10 -4.76 12.82 -48.54
N ARG A 11 -4.63 11.75 -47.74
CA ARG A 11 -5.20 11.67 -46.38
C ARG A 11 -4.38 12.54 -45.41
N PRO A 12 -5.02 13.27 -44.47
CA PRO A 12 -4.29 13.98 -43.42
C PRO A 12 -3.68 13.00 -42.42
N ALA A 13 -2.56 13.38 -41.80
CA ALA A 13 -2.05 12.70 -40.62
C ALA A 13 -2.86 13.13 -39.39
N ARG A 14 -2.71 12.43 -38.25
CA ARG A 14 -3.19 12.94 -36.96
C ARG A 14 -2.12 12.84 -35.88
N VAL A 15 -2.25 13.68 -34.85
CA VAL A 15 -1.48 13.60 -33.60
C VAL A 15 -2.48 13.55 -32.44
N ALA A 16 -2.33 12.54 -31.59
CA ALA A 16 -3.13 12.29 -30.41
C ALA A 16 -2.24 12.42 -29.17
N PHE A 17 -2.57 13.34 -28.26
CA PHE A 17 -1.81 13.55 -27.02
C PHE A 17 -2.41 12.72 -25.87
N LEU A 18 -1.58 11.92 -25.18
CA LEU A 18 -1.99 11.04 -24.08
C LEU A 18 -1.37 11.43 -22.72
N GLY A 19 -0.29 12.23 -22.75
CA GLY A 19 0.36 12.85 -21.60
C GLY A 19 1.44 13.84 -22.05
N GLY A 20 1.83 14.77 -21.17
CA GLY A 20 2.86 15.78 -21.43
C GLY A 20 2.38 17.10 -22.04
N VAL A 21 1.07 17.32 -22.20
CA VAL A 21 0.51 18.57 -22.77
C VAL A 21 -0.38 19.30 -21.78
N GLY A 22 0.23 20.22 -21.03
CA GLY A 22 -0.39 20.98 -19.94
C GLY A 22 0.19 20.64 -18.57
N GLU A 23 1.12 19.71 -18.51
CA GLU A 23 1.88 19.20 -17.36
C GLU A 23 3.38 19.07 -17.70
N VAL A 24 4.19 18.62 -16.74
CA VAL A 24 5.58 18.17 -16.99
C VAL A 24 5.68 16.70 -16.58
N GLY A 25 6.15 15.86 -17.49
CA GLY A 25 6.16 14.40 -17.34
C GLY A 25 5.04 13.68 -18.11
N ARG A 26 5.03 12.35 -18.02
CA ARG A 26 4.10 11.43 -18.73
C ARG A 26 4.09 11.57 -20.26
N ASN A 27 5.14 12.11 -20.88
CA ASN A 27 5.12 12.46 -22.30
C ASN A 27 4.81 11.25 -23.19
N MET A 28 3.71 11.35 -23.94
CA MET A 28 3.24 10.29 -24.83
C MET A 28 2.34 10.87 -25.93
N ALA A 29 2.76 10.73 -27.18
CA ALA A 29 1.97 11.08 -28.35
C ALA A 29 1.79 9.88 -29.29
N CYS A 30 0.64 9.79 -29.95
CA CYS A 30 0.37 8.81 -31.00
C CYS A 30 0.19 9.54 -32.33
N ILE A 31 0.95 9.16 -33.35
CA ILE A 31 0.92 9.76 -34.69
C ILE A 31 0.26 8.77 -35.66
N GLU A 32 -0.81 9.20 -36.33
CA GLU A 32 -1.61 8.39 -37.25
C GLU A 32 -1.25 8.70 -38.71
N LEU A 33 -0.82 7.68 -39.46
CA LEU A 33 -0.59 7.71 -40.91
C LEU A 33 -1.14 6.43 -41.54
N GLU A 34 -1.85 6.58 -42.66
CA GLU A 34 -2.42 5.46 -43.45
C GLU A 34 -3.15 4.40 -42.61
N ASP A 35 -3.92 4.87 -41.63
CA ASP A 35 -4.67 4.09 -40.64
C ASP A 35 -3.80 3.24 -39.68
N ARG A 36 -2.47 3.40 -39.68
CA ARG A 36 -1.50 2.85 -38.71
C ARG A 36 -1.09 3.92 -37.68
N LEU A 37 -0.47 3.48 -36.56
CA LEU A 37 -0.03 4.33 -35.45
C LEU A 37 1.46 4.15 -35.14
N LEU A 38 2.15 5.26 -34.88
CA LEU A 38 3.48 5.33 -34.27
C LEU A 38 3.33 5.98 -32.90
N ILE A 39 3.85 5.35 -31.85
CA ILE A 39 3.94 5.96 -30.52
C ILE A 39 5.26 6.74 -30.43
N LEU A 40 5.22 7.99 -29.98
CA LEU A 40 6.38 8.85 -29.77
C LEU A 40 6.48 9.17 -28.28
N ASP A 41 7.54 8.62 -27.66
CA ASP A 41 7.75 8.52 -26.20
C ASP A 41 6.61 7.82 -25.44
N ALA A 42 6.92 7.30 -24.25
CA ALA A 42 5.95 6.80 -23.28
C ALA A 42 6.54 6.97 -21.87
N GLY A 43 6.43 8.19 -21.35
CA GLY A 43 6.92 8.59 -20.03
C GLY A 43 6.00 8.29 -18.86
N LEU A 44 6.51 8.43 -17.64
CA LEU A 44 5.72 8.53 -16.40
C LEU A 44 5.89 9.91 -15.74
N SER A 45 5.20 10.16 -14.63
CA SER A 45 5.51 11.27 -13.72
C SER A 45 5.42 10.82 -12.26
N PHE A 46 6.00 11.64 -11.38
CA PHE A 46 6.04 11.39 -9.94
C PHE A 46 4.80 11.97 -9.23
N PRO A 47 4.25 11.29 -8.22
CA PRO A 47 3.04 11.72 -7.52
C PRO A 47 3.28 12.95 -6.65
N HIS A 48 2.41 13.94 -6.79
CA HIS A 48 2.43 15.15 -5.97
C HIS A 48 1.82 14.93 -4.58
N ALA A 49 1.94 15.92 -3.68
CA ALA A 49 1.45 15.86 -2.31
C ALA A 49 -0.07 15.58 -2.15
N GLU A 50 -0.87 15.76 -3.21
CA GLU A 50 -2.30 15.40 -3.24
C GLU A 50 -2.57 13.94 -3.66
N MET A 51 -1.53 13.12 -3.91
CA MET A 51 -1.65 11.71 -4.33
C MET A 51 -1.11 10.75 -3.24
N PRO A 52 -1.75 10.68 -2.06
CA PRO A 52 -1.23 9.92 -0.92
C PRO A 52 -1.20 8.41 -1.20
N GLY A 53 -0.01 7.82 -1.09
CA GLY A 53 0.21 6.39 -1.33
C GLY A 53 0.11 5.99 -2.80
N ILE A 54 0.40 6.90 -3.73
CA ILE A 54 0.77 6.54 -5.10
C ILE A 54 2.29 6.50 -5.17
N ASP A 55 2.84 5.58 -5.97
CA ASP A 55 4.27 5.50 -6.28
C ASP A 55 4.59 6.20 -7.60
N LEU A 56 3.80 5.98 -8.65
CA LEU A 56 4.01 6.49 -10.01
C LEU A 56 2.68 6.85 -10.70
N VAL A 57 2.74 7.77 -11.66
CA VAL A 57 1.59 8.15 -12.51
C VAL A 57 1.94 7.91 -13.98
N LEU A 58 1.09 7.18 -14.70
CA LEU A 58 1.27 6.84 -16.12
C LEU A 58 0.22 7.59 -16.98
N PRO A 59 0.39 7.65 -18.31
CA PRO A 59 -0.68 7.94 -19.26
C PRO A 59 -1.87 6.98 -19.11
N ASP A 60 -3.00 7.31 -19.72
CA ASP A 60 -4.06 6.35 -19.99
C ASP A 60 -3.83 5.68 -21.35
N PHE A 61 -3.56 4.38 -21.34
CA PHE A 61 -3.35 3.59 -22.56
C PHE A 61 -4.66 3.18 -23.25
N GLU A 62 -5.85 3.60 -22.78
CA GLU A 62 -7.13 3.15 -23.33
C GLU A 62 -7.28 3.43 -24.83
N TYR A 63 -6.82 4.60 -25.32
CA TYR A 63 -6.76 4.86 -26.75
C TYR A 63 -5.84 3.89 -27.50
N VAL A 64 -4.75 3.43 -26.88
CA VAL A 64 -3.82 2.45 -27.47
C VAL A 64 -4.45 1.06 -27.48
N ARG A 65 -5.10 0.62 -26.39
CA ARG A 65 -5.83 -0.67 -26.34
C ARG A 65 -6.88 -0.78 -27.44
N GLN A 66 -7.68 0.27 -27.61
CA GLN A 66 -8.70 0.36 -28.66
C GLN A 66 -8.14 0.34 -30.09
N ASN A 67 -6.82 0.50 -30.26
CA ASN A 67 -6.14 0.59 -31.55
C ASN A 67 -4.90 -0.32 -31.66
N MET A 68 -4.77 -1.34 -30.80
CA MET A 68 -3.53 -2.09 -30.58
C MET A 68 -2.96 -2.74 -31.87
N ASP A 69 -3.82 -3.32 -32.71
CA ASP A 69 -3.44 -3.92 -34.00
C ASP A 69 -2.87 -2.91 -35.01
N ARG A 70 -3.12 -1.62 -34.79
CA ARG A 70 -2.72 -0.50 -35.66
C ARG A 70 -1.34 0.04 -35.32
N VAL A 71 -0.80 -0.25 -34.13
CA VAL A 71 0.49 0.26 -33.66
C VAL A 71 1.64 -0.48 -34.35
N GLU A 72 2.50 0.25 -35.06
CA GLU A 72 3.68 -0.31 -35.73
C GLU A 72 4.87 -0.40 -34.78
N ALA A 73 5.14 0.68 -34.05
CA ALA A 73 6.36 0.85 -33.27
C ALA A 73 6.21 1.92 -32.17
N VAL A 74 7.21 1.97 -31.29
CA VAL A 74 7.54 3.11 -30.44
C VAL A 74 8.82 3.78 -30.97
N ALA A 75 8.86 5.11 -31.03
CA ALA A 75 10.07 5.90 -31.22
C ALA A 75 10.36 6.71 -29.96
N LEU A 76 11.61 6.70 -29.50
CA LEU A 76 12.05 7.32 -28.25
C LEU A 76 13.03 8.46 -28.53
N THR A 77 12.74 9.65 -28.00
CA THR A 77 13.59 10.84 -28.16
C THR A 77 14.85 10.76 -27.28
N HIS A 78 14.69 10.27 -26.05
CA HIS A 78 15.77 10.07 -25.09
C HIS A 78 15.34 9.19 -23.90
N GLY A 79 16.29 8.83 -23.03
CA GLY A 79 16.10 7.85 -21.94
C GLY A 79 15.77 8.40 -20.54
N HIS A 80 14.97 9.47 -20.39
CA HIS A 80 14.47 9.89 -19.08
C HIS A 80 13.16 9.19 -18.68
N GLU A 81 12.84 9.15 -17.39
CA GLU A 81 11.63 8.49 -16.85
C GLU A 81 10.34 9.05 -17.46
N ASP A 82 10.29 10.35 -17.68
CA ASP A 82 9.24 11.10 -18.36
C ASP A 82 9.20 10.92 -19.88
N HIS A 83 10.03 10.03 -20.45
CA HIS A 83 9.99 9.63 -21.86
C HIS A 83 10.03 8.09 -22.09
N ILE A 84 10.59 7.30 -21.16
CA ILE A 84 10.66 5.83 -21.26
C ILE A 84 10.01 5.05 -20.10
N GLY A 85 9.65 5.72 -19.00
CA GLY A 85 9.26 5.05 -17.75
C GLY A 85 7.92 4.29 -17.83
N SER A 86 7.03 4.65 -18.75
CA SER A 86 5.78 3.92 -19.00
C SER A 86 5.92 2.79 -20.02
N VAL A 87 7.01 2.72 -20.81
CA VAL A 87 7.24 1.63 -21.79
C VAL A 87 7.12 0.23 -21.17
N PRO A 88 7.68 -0.08 -19.97
CA PRO A 88 7.53 -1.41 -19.36
C PRO A 88 6.09 -1.78 -18.97
N TYR A 89 5.21 -0.78 -18.83
CA TYR A 89 3.78 -0.97 -18.55
C TYR A 89 3.00 -1.09 -19.86
N LEU A 90 3.25 -0.20 -20.81
CA LEU A 90 2.69 -0.20 -22.16
C LEU A 90 2.90 -1.55 -22.87
N LEU A 91 4.11 -2.13 -22.78
CA LEU A 91 4.42 -3.43 -23.40
C LEU A 91 3.69 -4.62 -22.77
N ARG A 92 3.04 -4.49 -21.61
CA ARG A 92 2.19 -5.55 -21.04
C ARG A 92 0.85 -5.68 -21.74
N GLU A 93 0.41 -4.63 -22.42
CA GLU A 93 -0.81 -4.65 -23.24
C GLU A 93 -0.60 -5.52 -24.52
N PHE A 94 0.64 -5.61 -25.03
CA PHE A 94 0.93 -6.24 -26.34
C PHE A 94 1.29 -7.73 -26.26
N GLU A 95 0.53 -8.56 -26.99
CA GLU A 95 0.83 -10.00 -27.12
C GLU A 95 2.08 -10.32 -27.96
N ARG A 96 2.46 -9.43 -28.88
CA ARG A 96 3.64 -9.58 -29.76
C ARG A 96 4.80 -8.66 -29.34
N PRO A 97 6.06 -9.00 -29.67
CA PRO A 97 7.14 -8.04 -29.63
C PRO A 97 6.82 -6.80 -30.47
N LEU A 98 7.09 -5.62 -29.91
CA LEU A 98 6.89 -4.34 -30.57
C LEU A 98 8.26 -3.72 -30.92
N PRO A 99 8.47 -3.26 -32.17
CA PRO A 99 9.63 -2.45 -32.55
C PRO A 99 9.77 -1.19 -31.71
N ILE A 100 10.95 -0.96 -31.14
CA ILE A 100 11.31 0.23 -30.37
C ILE A 100 12.57 0.86 -30.97
N TYR A 101 12.43 2.06 -31.50
CA TYR A 101 13.51 2.86 -32.07
C TYR A 101 14.03 3.84 -31.02
N GLY A 102 15.34 3.88 -30.80
CA GLY A 102 15.97 4.78 -29.84
C GLY A 102 17.48 4.78 -29.96
N THR A 103 18.14 5.79 -29.40
CA THR A 103 19.61 5.85 -29.39
C THR A 103 20.22 4.78 -28.48
N ALA A 104 21.48 4.41 -28.71
CA ALA A 104 22.13 3.28 -28.02
C ALA A 104 22.08 3.39 -26.48
N PHE A 105 22.22 4.61 -25.93
CA PHE A 105 22.10 4.84 -24.49
C PHE A 105 20.64 4.75 -24.00
N THR A 106 19.71 5.36 -24.73
CA THR A 106 18.25 5.30 -24.46
C THR A 106 17.75 3.85 -24.40
N LEU A 107 18.14 3.02 -25.37
CA LEU A 107 17.77 1.61 -25.39
C LEU A 107 18.46 0.80 -24.28
N ALA A 108 19.69 1.14 -23.89
CA ALA A 108 20.38 0.47 -22.79
C ALA A 108 19.78 0.80 -21.41
N LEU A 109 19.27 2.02 -21.20
CA LEU A 109 18.51 2.38 -19.99
C LEU A 109 17.12 1.70 -19.98
N LEU A 110 16.48 1.61 -21.14
CA LEU A 110 15.22 0.85 -21.28
C LEU A 110 15.42 -0.65 -21.06
N GLU A 111 16.52 -1.24 -21.53
CA GLU A 111 16.84 -2.66 -21.38
C GLU A 111 16.73 -3.13 -19.93
N GLY A 112 17.43 -2.46 -19.02
CA GLY A 112 17.38 -2.77 -17.59
C GLY A 112 15.98 -2.65 -16.98
N LYS A 113 15.19 -1.66 -17.42
CA LYS A 113 13.78 -1.51 -16.98
C LYS A 113 12.90 -2.65 -17.47
N LEU A 114 13.06 -3.08 -18.72
CA LEU A 114 12.29 -4.22 -19.26
C LEU A 114 12.70 -5.56 -18.64
N GLU A 115 13.96 -5.70 -18.22
CA GLU A 115 14.44 -6.85 -17.44
C GLU A 115 13.85 -6.83 -16.01
N GLU A 116 13.90 -5.70 -15.31
CA GLU A 116 13.28 -5.53 -13.97
C GLU A 116 11.77 -5.81 -13.98
N HIS A 117 11.06 -5.34 -15.02
CA HIS A 117 9.61 -5.52 -15.17
C HIS A 117 9.20 -6.85 -15.84
N GLN A 118 10.17 -7.70 -16.21
CA GLN A 118 10.00 -9.02 -16.83
C GLN A 118 9.21 -9.01 -18.16
N VAL A 119 9.53 -8.03 -19.02
CA VAL A 119 8.88 -7.79 -20.33
C VAL A 119 9.90 -7.53 -21.46
N ARG A 120 11.18 -7.87 -21.27
CA ARG A 120 12.25 -7.65 -22.25
C ARG A 120 12.04 -8.41 -23.57
N ASP A 121 11.29 -9.50 -23.55
CA ASP A 121 10.84 -10.27 -24.71
C ASP A 121 9.76 -9.57 -25.55
N ARG A 122 9.03 -8.60 -24.96
CA ARG A 122 8.02 -7.78 -25.65
C ARG A 122 8.61 -6.65 -26.49
N ALA A 123 9.93 -6.48 -26.52
CA ALA A 123 10.59 -5.39 -27.24
C ALA A 123 11.62 -5.87 -28.29
N GLU A 124 11.44 -5.45 -29.54
CA GLU A 124 12.46 -5.55 -30.58
C GLU A 124 13.22 -4.21 -30.66
N PHE A 125 14.51 -4.21 -30.32
CA PHE A 125 15.30 -2.97 -30.22
C PHE A 125 15.98 -2.61 -31.53
N HIS A 126 15.67 -1.42 -32.05
CA HIS A 126 16.25 -0.85 -33.27
C HIS A 126 17.08 0.39 -32.92
N THR A 127 18.37 0.19 -32.69
CA THR A 127 19.31 1.28 -32.38
C THR A 127 19.42 2.27 -33.54
N VAL A 128 19.01 3.52 -33.30
CA VAL A 128 19.21 4.62 -34.24
C VAL A 128 20.46 5.42 -33.88
N VAL A 129 21.12 5.98 -34.89
CA VAL A 129 22.28 6.87 -34.76
C VAL A 129 21.83 8.29 -35.09
N PRO A 130 22.17 9.31 -34.29
CA PRO A 130 21.87 10.70 -34.64
C PRO A 130 22.52 11.11 -35.98
N GLY A 131 21.78 11.84 -36.81
CA GLY A 131 22.05 12.05 -38.23
C GLY A 131 21.50 10.95 -39.15
N GLY A 132 20.94 9.87 -38.59
CA GLY A 132 20.39 8.73 -39.31
C GLY A 132 18.88 8.80 -39.57
N ALA A 133 18.39 7.80 -40.29
CA ALA A 133 16.98 7.60 -40.63
C ALA A 133 16.55 6.15 -40.43
N ALA A 134 15.26 5.93 -40.19
CA ALA A 134 14.63 4.62 -40.13
C ALA A 134 13.21 4.66 -40.74
N SER A 135 12.64 3.51 -41.06
CA SER A 135 11.26 3.43 -41.56
C SER A 135 10.56 2.18 -41.03
N VAL A 136 9.26 2.31 -40.73
CA VAL A 136 8.41 1.22 -40.23
C VAL A 136 6.96 1.47 -40.64
N GLY A 137 6.31 0.50 -41.27
CA GLY A 137 4.99 0.71 -41.88
C GLY A 137 4.98 1.92 -42.83
N PRO A 138 4.02 2.87 -42.69
CA PRO A 138 4.00 4.12 -43.47
C PRO A 138 4.91 5.23 -42.90
N PHE A 139 5.58 5.01 -41.76
CA PHE A 139 6.37 6.03 -41.07
C PHE A 139 7.81 6.06 -41.60
N SER A 140 8.22 7.20 -42.15
CA SER A 140 9.62 7.54 -42.45
C SER A 140 10.10 8.55 -41.40
N MET A 141 11.19 8.21 -40.71
CA MET A 141 11.69 8.92 -39.52
C MET A 141 13.16 9.33 -39.69
N ARG A 142 13.51 10.55 -39.30
CA ARG A 142 14.89 11.08 -39.24
C ARG A 142 15.20 11.57 -37.84
N PHE A 143 16.42 11.30 -37.36
CA PHE A 143 16.82 11.55 -35.98
C PHE A 143 17.99 12.55 -35.94
N MET A 144 17.75 13.80 -35.53
CA MET A 144 18.79 14.85 -35.44
C MET A 144 19.24 15.01 -34.00
N ARG A 145 20.55 15.15 -33.74
CA ARG A 145 21.04 15.21 -32.35
C ARG A 145 20.65 16.53 -31.66
N VAL A 146 20.13 16.44 -30.45
CA VAL A 146 19.95 17.58 -29.55
C VAL A 146 20.82 17.42 -28.30
N THR A 147 21.31 18.53 -27.74
CA THR A 147 21.96 18.52 -26.42
C THR A 147 20.90 18.64 -25.33
N HIS A 148 20.98 17.79 -24.32
CA HIS A 148 20.10 17.78 -23.15
C HIS A 148 20.94 17.40 -21.91
N SER A 149 20.33 17.16 -20.75
CA SER A 149 21.06 16.65 -19.56
C SER A 149 21.53 15.20 -19.73
N ILE A 150 20.89 14.43 -20.61
CA ILE A 150 21.27 13.05 -20.99
C ILE A 150 22.16 13.03 -22.25
N PRO A 151 23.08 12.05 -22.42
CA PRO A 151 23.71 11.76 -23.70
C PRO A 151 22.72 11.29 -24.77
N ASP A 152 23.04 11.53 -26.04
CA ASP A 152 22.37 10.99 -27.23
C ASP A 152 20.84 11.21 -27.30
N GLY A 153 20.35 12.38 -26.86
CA GLY A 153 19.00 12.83 -27.16
C GLY A 153 18.82 13.22 -28.64
N VAL A 154 17.63 12.98 -29.19
CA VAL A 154 17.30 13.26 -30.60
C VAL A 154 15.95 13.92 -30.81
N ALA A 155 15.92 14.92 -31.71
CA ALA A 155 14.73 15.40 -32.38
C ALA A 155 14.33 14.42 -33.48
N VAL A 156 13.02 14.21 -33.66
CA VAL A 156 12.45 13.23 -34.60
C VAL A 156 11.62 13.97 -35.65
N ALA A 157 12.06 13.93 -36.91
CA ALA A 157 11.32 14.39 -38.07
C ALA A 157 10.60 13.20 -38.73
N ILE A 158 9.30 13.36 -38.98
CA ILE A 158 8.41 12.31 -39.51
C ILE A 158 7.74 12.84 -40.78
N ASP A 159 7.89 12.12 -41.89
CA ASP A 159 7.31 12.54 -43.18
C ASP A 159 5.79 12.32 -43.22
N THR A 160 5.04 13.28 -43.77
CA THR A 160 3.60 13.14 -44.01
C THR A 160 3.22 13.66 -45.41
N PRO A 161 2.01 13.34 -45.92
CA PRO A 161 1.52 13.87 -47.20
C PRO A 161 1.43 15.41 -47.29
N PHE A 162 1.61 16.16 -46.19
CA PHE A 162 1.54 17.64 -46.17
C PHE A 162 2.88 18.32 -45.82
N GLY A 163 3.93 17.54 -45.57
CA GLY A 163 5.26 18.00 -45.10
C GLY A 163 5.70 17.25 -43.84
N THR A 164 6.81 17.68 -43.24
CA THR A 164 7.37 17.05 -42.04
C THR A 164 6.59 17.46 -40.78
N ILE A 165 6.31 16.49 -39.89
CA ILE A 165 6.07 16.75 -38.46
C ILE A 165 7.41 16.65 -37.75
N LEU A 166 7.90 17.73 -37.13
CA LEU A 166 9.12 17.72 -36.31
C LEU A 166 8.75 17.74 -34.83
N HIS A 167 9.20 16.75 -34.07
CA HIS A 167 9.22 16.79 -32.61
C HIS A 167 10.65 17.08 -32.15
N THR A 168 10.89 18.13 -31.36
CA THR A 168 12.26 18.47 -30.91
C THR A 168 12.85 17.42 -29.96
N GLY A 169 12.00 16.67 -29.26
CA GLY A 169 12.39 16.09 -27.97
C GLY A 169 12.76 17.19 -26.98
N ASP A 170 13.32 16.81 -25.84
CA ASP A 170 13.78 17.77 -24.84
C ASP A 170 15.19 18.24 -25.21
N PHE A 171 15.39 19.56 -25.20
CA PHE A 171 16.61 20.15 -25.74
C PHE A 171 17.01 21.46 -25.09
N LYS A 172 18.33 21.67 -25.05
CA LYS A 172 19.00 22.97 -25.05
C LYS A 172 19.92 23.08 -26.26
N ILE A 173 20.54 24.25 -26.44
CA ILE A 173 21.53 24.51 -27.50
C ILE A 173 22.89 24.77 -26.83
N ASP A 174 23.42 23.74 -26.18
CA ASP A 174 24.77 23.78 -25.62
C ASP A 174 25.81 23.79 -26.74
N GLN A 175 26.55 24.89 -26.85
CA GLN A 175 27.64 25.09 -27.81
C GLN A 175 28.98 24.52 -27.32
N THR A 176 29.07 24.15 -26.05
CA THR A 176 30.30 23.60 -25.44
C THR A 176 30.02 22.36 -24.54
N PRO A 177 29.25 21.36 -25.00
CA PRO A 177 28.93 20.16 -24.22
C PRO A 177 30.17 19.32 -23.94
N LEU A 178 30.07 18.39 -22.98
CA LEU A 178 31.24 17.64 -22.47
C LEU A 178 31.72 16.54 -23.42
N ASP A 179 30.80 15.89 -24.14
CA ASP A 179 31.12 14.86 -25.14
C ASP A 179 31.63 15.45 -26.47
N GLY A 180 31.77 16.78 -26.55
CA GLY A 180 32.24 17.49 -27.74
C GLY A 180 31.25 17.50 -28.91
N ARG A 181 30.05 16.94 -28.77
CA ARG A 181 29.03 16.86 -29.83
C ARG A 181 27.95 17.92 -29.55
N PRO A 182 27.82 18.99 -30.36
CA PRO A 182 26.76 20.01 -30.19
C PRO A 182 25.39 19.51 -30.70
N THR A 183 24.35 20.33 -30.52
CA THR A 183 23.07 20.14 -31.23
C THR A 183 23.29 20.26 -32.75
N ASP A 184 22.65 19.40 -33.53
CA ASP A 184 22.73 19.38 -34.99
C ASP A 184 21.82 20.46 -35.61
N LEU A 185 22.24 21.72 -35.42
CA LEU A 185 21.58 22.89 -36.01
C LEU A 185 21.62 22.90 -37.55
N HIS A 186 22.46 22.07 -38.17
CA HIS A 186 22.52 21.94 -39.63
C HIS A 186 21.39 21.03 -40.13
N GLY A 187 21.27 19.81 -39.60
CA GLY A 187 20.20 18.89 -39.96
C GLY A 187 18.81 19.47 -39.66
N LEU A 188 18.66 20.13 -38.50
CA LEU A 188 17.42 20.83 -38.13
C LEU A 188 17.04 21.96 -39.11
N ALA A 189 18.02 22.65 -39.70
CA ALA A 189 17.78 23.67 -40.73
C ALA A 189 17.56 23.06 -42.13
N GLU A 190 18.10 21.87 -42.43
CA GLU A 190 17.80 21.17 -43.69
C GLU A 190 16.34 20.71 -43.79
N GLU A 191 15.70 20.35 -42.68
CA GLU A 191 14.27 20.00 -42.65
C GLU A 191 13.36 21.14 -43.12
N ALA A 192 13.76 22.41 -42.88
CA ALA A 192 13.04 23.58 -43.40
C ALA A 192 13.13 23.70 -44.93
N GLY A 193 14.20 23.17 -45.54
CA GLY A 193 14.47 23.21 -46.98
C GLY A 193 13.98 22.00 -47.78
N ARG A 194 13.38 20.98 -47.13
CA ARG A 194 12.79 19.82 -47.82
C ARG A 194 11.52 20.18 -48.59
N ASP A 195 11.08 19.30 -49.51
CA ASP A 195 9.75 19.42 -50.10
C ASP A 195 8.67 19.34 -49.00
N GLY A 196 7.64 20.19 -49.11
CA GLY A 196 6.69 20.46 -48.03
C GLY A 196 7.26 21.27 -46.84
N GLY A 197 8.54 21.10 -46.49
CA GLY A 197 9.17 21.70 -45.31
C GLY A 197 8.60 21.19 -43.99
N VAL A 198 8.97 21.80 -42.86
CA VAL A 198 8.34 21.50 -41.56
C VAL A 198 6.94 22.13 -41.52
N HIS A 199 5.94 21.28 -41.69
CA HIS A 199 4.54 21.70 -41.73
C HIS A 199 3.94 21.83 -40.32
N LEU A 200 4.37 20.99 -39.38
CA LEU A 200 4.03 21.10 -37.95
C LEU A 200 5.28 20.87 -37.10
N MET A 201 5.50 21.74 -36.12
CA MET A 201 6.52 21.55 -35.08
C MET A 201 5.87 21.37 -33.71
N LEU A 202 6.33 20.33 -33.00
CA LEU A 202 6.06 20.04 -31.60
C LEU A 202 7.37 20.34 -30.82
N SER A 203 7.33 21.23 -29.84
CA SER A 203 8.56 21.77 -29.20
C SER A 203 8.49 21.82 -27.67
N ASP A 204 9.58 21.41 -27.01
CA ASP A 204 9.80 21.54 -25.56
C ASP A 204 9.58 22.99 -25.10
N SER A 205 8.78 23.18 -24.06
CA SER A 205 8.38 24.49 -23.54
C SER A 205 8.86 24.75 -22.11
N THR A 206 9.57 23.81 -21.49
CA THR A 206 9.81 23.75 -20.03
C THR A 206 10.39 25.06 -19.46
N ASN A 207 11.35 25.66 -20.15
CA ASN A 207 12.01 26.90 -19.75
C ASN A 207 11.50 28.14 -20.54
N ALA A 208 10.32 28.10 -21.16
CA ALA A 208 9.80 29.23 -21.95
C ALA A 208 9.49 30.51 -21.14
N GLU A 209 9.43 30.43 -19.82
CA GLU A 209 9.36 31.61 -18.93
C GLU A 209 10.75 32.19 -18.60
N GLU A 210 11.84 31.45 -18.78
CA GLU A 210 13.21 31.87 -18.48
C GLU A 210 13.84 32.67 -19.63
N ALA A 211 14.29 33.89 -19.32
CA ALA A 211 14.83 34.82 -20.31
C ALA A 211 16.34 34.60 -20.56
N GLY A 212 16.76 34.72 -21.82
CA GLY A 212 18.17 34.54 -22.21
C GLY A 212 18.48 33.12 -22.69
N TYR A 213 19.62 32.58 -22.24
CA TYR A 213 20.17 31.29 -22.65
C TYR A 213 20.45 30.43 -21.42
N THR A 214 20.17 29.13 -21.52
CA THR A 214 20.57 28.12 -20.52
C THR A 214 22.08 27.96 -20.48
N SER A 215 22.64 27.80 -19.28
CA SER A 215 24.08 27.57 -19.09
C SER A 215 24.55 26.28 -19.75
N SER A 216 25.75 26.34 -20.34
CA SER A 216 26.45 25.14 -20.81
C SER A 216 26.76 24.21 -19.64
N GLU A 217 26.64 22.90 -19.87
CA GLU A 217 27.01 21.87 -18.90
C GLU A 217 28.47 22.02 -18.41
N ARG A 218 29.34 22.58 -19.27
CA ARG A 218 30.76 22.82 -18.99
C ARG A 218 31.01 23.82 -17.85
N THR A 219 30.06 24.70 -17.52
CA THR A 219 30.25 25.67 -16.41
C THR A 219 30.14 25.03 -15.03
N VAL A 220 29.48 23.88 -14.90
CA VAL A 220 29.26 23.20 -13.61
C VAL A 220 30.53 22.51 -13.10
N GLY A 221 31.32 21.90 -14.00
CA GLY A 221 32.53 21.14 -13.65
C GLY A 221 33.55 21.90 -12.77
N PRO A 222 33.96 23.14 -13.12
CA PRO A 222 34.84 23.94 -12.29
C PRO A 222 34.29 24.26 -10.89
N VAL A 223 32.97 24.40 -10.75
CA VAL A 223 32.30 24.66 -9.47
C VAL A 223 32.32 23.41 -8.59
N LEU A 224 32.01 22.24 -9.16
CA LEU A 224 32.14 20.96 -8.48
C LEU A 224 33.59 20.68 -8.06
N GLN A 225 34.57 21.00 -8.90
CA GLN A 225 35.99 20.84 -8.57
C GLN A 225 36.41 21.73 -7.39
N ASP A 226 35.98 23.00 -7.35
CA ASP A 226 36.29 23.90 -6.23
C ASP A 226 35.62 23.46 -4.91
N ILE A 227 34.39 22.92 -4.97
CA ILE A 227 33.70 22.36 -3.79
C ILE A 227 34.40 21.08 -3.31
N ILE A 228 34.65 20.11 -4.20
CA ILE A 228 35.25 18.80 -3.86
C ILE A 228 36.69 18.94 -3.34
N ALA A 229 37.47 19.90 -3.87
CA ALA A 229 38.82 20.17 -3.42
C ALA A 229 38.90 20.90 -2.06
N ARG A 230 37.83 21.62 -1.65
CA ARG A 230 37.76 22.34 -0.36
C ARG A 230 37.07 21.55 0.75
N ALA A 231 36.26 20.55 0.42
CA ALA A 231 35.55 19.72 1.39
C ALA A 231 36.53 19.03 2.36
N PRO A 232 36.35 19.13 3.69
CA PRO A 232 37.32 18.62 4.66
C PRO A 232 37.10 17.13 5.01
N GLN A 233 35.92 16.56 4.71
CA GLN A 233 35.56 15.17 4.98
C GLN A 233 34.90 14.53 3.74
N LEU A 234 33.82 13.75 3.90
CA LEU A 234 33.09 13.09 2.81
C LEU A 234 32.45 14.15 1.90
N VAL A 235 32.40 13.88 0.60
CA VAL A 235 31.48 14.59 -0.31
C VAL A 235 30.40 13.64 -0.78
N VAL A 236 29.14 14.08 -0.78
CA VAL A 236 28.02 13.40 -1.45
C VAL A 236 27.49 14.31 -2.55
N VAL A 237 27.39 13.80 -3.77
CA VAL A 237 26.76 14.50 -4.89
C VAL A 237 25.51 13.73 -5.32
N ALA A 238 24.36 14.40 -5.31
CA ALA A 238 23.10 13.85 -5.77
C ALA A 238 22.73 14.42 -7.14
N CYS A 239 22.36 13.55 -8.08
CA CYS A 239 21.90 13.91 -9.42
C CYS A 239 21.00 12.82 -10.00
N PHE A 240 20.40 13.07 -11.17
CA PHE A 240 19.71 12.04 -11.95
C PHE A 240 20.70 11.02 -12.49
N SER A 241 20.36 9.73 -12.47
CA SER A 241 21.25 8.65 -12.93
C SER A 241 21.51 8.66 -14.43
N SER A 242 20.57 9.21 -15.22
CA SER A 242 20.73 9.49 -16.65
C SER A 242 21.84 10.51 -16.97
N HIS A 243 22.24 11.34 -16.00
CA HIS A 243 23.05 12.53 -16.21
C HIS A 243 24.55 12.21 -16.27
N ILE A 244 24.95 11.29 -17.15
CA ILE A 244 26.32 10.76 -17.28
C ILE A 244 27.38 11.86 -17.40
N HIS A 245 27.07 12.95 -18.12
CA HIS A 245 27.92 14.14 -18.20
C HIS A 245 28.28 14.72 -16.82
N ARG A 246 27.33 14.77 -15.88
CA ARG A 246 27.58 15.21 -14.50
C ARG A 246 28.39 14.17 -13.72
N ILE A 247 28.11 12.88 -13.88
CA ILE A 247 28.88 11.80 -13.24
C ILE A 247 30.36 11.86 -13.66
N GLN A 248 30.64 12.10 -14.94
CA GLN A 248 31.99 12.32 -15.46
C GLN A 248 32.66 13.55 -14.85
N GLN A 249 31.93 14.67 -14.66
CA GLN A 249 32.48 15.85 -13.97
C GLN A 249 32.85 15.54 -12.51
N VAL A 250 31.98 14.84 -11.78
CA VAL A 250 32.25 14.47 -10.38
C VAL A 250 33.44 13.53 -10.29
N ALA A 251 33.56 12.54 -11.18
CA ALA A 251 34.72 11.65 -11.22
C ALA A 251 36.02 12.39 -11.56
N ASN A 252 35.98 13.32 -12.53
CA ASN A 252 37.13 14.16 -12.88
C ASN A 252 37.56 15.04 -11.69
N ALA A 253 36.60 15.64 -10.98
CA ALA A 253 36.84 16.47 -9.80
C ALA A 253 37.36 15.67 -8.60
N ALA A 254 36.84 14.46 -8.38
CA ALA A 254 37.32 13.53 -7.36
C ALA A 254 38.78 13.14 -7.63
N ARG A 255 39.09 12.67 -8.84
CA ARG A 255 40.45 12.31 -9.28
C ARG A 255 41.43 13.49 -9.17
N ALA A 256 41.00 14.69 -9.57
CA ALA A 256 41.80 15.92 -9.45
C ALA A 256 42.03 16.38 -7.98
N SER A 257 41.32 15.77 -7.02
CA SER A 257 41.43 16.02 -5.58
C SER A 257 42.00 14.80 -4.82
N GLU A 258 42.58 13.82 -5.53
CA GLU A 258 43.08 12.54 -5.00
C GLU A 258 42.04 11.70 -4.22
N ARG A 259 40.75 11.89 -4.54
CA ARG A 259 39.60 11.15 -4.01
C ARG A 259 39.13 10.05 -4.99
N VAL A 260 38.54 8.98 -4.45
CA VAL A 260 37.84 7.93 -5.21
C VAL A 260 36.32 8.15 -5.21
N VAL A 261 35.63 7.57 -6.19
CA VAL A 261 34.17 7.66 -6.35
C VAL A 261 33.50 6.37 -5.88
N ALA A 262 32.53 6.46 -4.98
CA ALA A 262 31.57 5.39 -4.72
C ALA A 262 30.24 5.70 -5.43
N VAL A 263 29.68 4.72 -6.12
CA VAL A 263 28.35 4.83 -6.76
C VAL A 263 27.30 4.27 -5.80
N LEU A 264 26.11 4.89 -5.74
CA LEU A 264 25.07 4.51 -4.80
C LEU A 264 23.64 4.60 -5.39
N GLY A 265 22.93 3.48 -5.34
CA GLY A 265 21.54 3.32 -5.79
C GLY A 265 21.44 2.54 -7.09
N ARG A 266 20.48 1.60 -7.18
CA ARG A 266 20.37 0.62 -8.28
C ARG A 266 20.39 1.26 -9.68
N SER A 267 19.53 2.25 -9.90
CA SER A 267 19.43 3.01 -11.15
C SER A 267 20.71 3.79 -11.50
N MET A 268 21.47 4.22 -10.49
CA MET A 268 22.77 4.86 -10.68
C MET A 268 23.82 3.85 -11.15
N HIS A 269 23.90 2.67 -10.54
CA HIS A 269 24.78 1.59 -11.03
C HIS A 269 24.42 1.17 -12.46
N GLN A 270 23.15 0.86 -12.73
CA GLN A 270 22.68 0.47 -14.08
C GLN A 270 23.05 1.51 -15.15
N SER A 271 22.85 2.81 -14.85
CA SER A 271 23.18 3.90 -15.78
C SER A 271 24.69 4.06 -15.97
N VAL A 272 25.48 3.94 -14.89
CA VAL A 272 26.95 3.97 -14.94
C VAL A 272 27.49 2.80 -15.76
N ASP A 273 27.04 1.57 -15.50
CA ASP A 273 27.51 0.37 -16.18
C ASP A 273 27.13 0.37 -17.67
N ALA A 274 25.90 0.79 -18.00
CA ALA A 274 25.50 1.02 -19.39
C ALA A 274 26.37 2.08 -20.09
N ALA A 275 26.65 3.20 -19.42
CA ALA A 275 27.48 4.27 -19.97
C ALA A 275 28.95 3.86 -20.14
N ARG A 276 29.54 3.10 -19.21
CA ARG A 276 30.89 2.53 -19.34
C ARG A 276 30.95 1.52 -20.49
N ARG A 277 29.96 0.62 -20.58
CA ARG A 277 29.81 -0.39 -21.66
C ARG A 277 29.71 0.25 -23.05
N LEU A 278 29.11 1.43 -23.15
CA LEU A 278 28.95 2.20 -24.40
C LEU A 278 30.06 3.24 -24.64
N GLY A 279 31.06 3.35 -23.75
CA GLY A 279 32.15 4.34 -23.87
C GLY A 279 31.75 5.80 -23.60
N LEU A 280 30.55 6.03 -23.07
CA LEU A 280 30.02 7.36 -22.72
C LEU A 280 30.49 7.86 -21.34
N LEU A 281 31.00 6.97 -20.50
CA LEU A 281 31.60 7.29 -19.20
C LEU A 281 33.02 6.71 -19.11
N SER A 282 34.02 7.59 -19.06
CA SER A 282 35.44 7.25 -19.01
C SER A 282 36.01 7.51 -17.62
N VAL A 283 35.98 6.48 -16.78
CA VAL A 283 36.53 6.51 -15.42
C VAL A 283 37.36 5.22 -15.22
N PRO A 284 38.63 5.30 -14.79
CA PRO A 284 39.45 4.13 -14.48
C PRO A 284 38.85 3.29 -13.34
N ASP A 285 38.95 1.96 -13.40
CA ASP A 285 38.37 1.08 -12.36
C ASP A 285 38.97 1.35 -10.96
N GLN A 286 40.25 1.67 -10.89
CA GLN A 286 40.96 2.09 -9.67
C GLN A 286 40.42 3.38 -9.01
N ASP A 287 39.63 4.18 -9.74
CA ASP A 287 39.04 5.43 -9.24
C ASP A 287 37.59 5.20 -8.76
N ILE A 288 37.01 4.02 -8.98
CA ILE A 288 35.68 3.62 -8.51
C ILE A 288 35.81 2.56 -7.41
N VAL A 289 35.05 2.71 -6.32
CA VAL A 289 35.02 1.74 -5.21
C VAL A 289 33.60 1.24 -4.94
N LEU A 290 33.51 0.03 -4.40
CA LEU A 290 32.26 -0.55 -3.92
C LEU A 290 31.77 0.19 -2.66
N ILE A 291 30.45 0.23 -2.45
CA ILE A 291 29.88 0.96 -1.30
C ILE A 291 30.24 0.30 0.03
N GLU A 292 30.43 -1.02 0.03
CA GLU A 292 30.88 -1.82 1.18
C GLU A 292 32.31 -1.50 1.62
N ASP A 293 33.16 -0.97 0.72
CA ASP A 293 34.54 -0.60 1.04
C ASP A 293 34.66 0.80 1.67
N LEU A 294 33.57 1.58 1.74
CA LEU A 294 33.59 2.93 2.33
C LEU A 294 34.11 2.98 3.78
N GLU A 295 33.83 1.96 4.59
CA GLU A 295 34.30 1.90 5.98
C GLU A 295 35.83 1.73 6.10
N ARG A 296 36.50 1.31 5.02
CA ARG A 296 37.94 1.07 4.96
C ARG A 296 38.73 2.29 4.47
N LEU A 297 38.04 3.36 4.06
CA LEU A 297 38.61 4.55 3.44
C LEU A 297 38.50 5.77 4.36
N GLU A 298 39.50 6.66 4.28
CA GLU A 298 39.40 7.98 4.93
C GLU A 298 38.31 8.82 4.25
N ARG A 299 37.39 9.41 5.03
CA ARG A 299 36.25 10.20 4.49
C ARG A 299 36.71 11.34 3.56
N SER A 300 37.81 11.99 3.92
CA SER A 300 38.52 13.02 3.12
C SER A 300 39.00 12.54 1.74
N ARG A 301 38.99 11.22 1.48
CA ARG A 301 39.41 10.61 0.21
C ARG A 301 38.24 10.03 -0.60
N VAL A 302 36.99 10.30 -0.22
CA VAL A 302 35.78 9.73 -0.85
C VAL A 302 34.89 10.82 -1.45
N VAL A 303 34.29 10.53 -2.61
CA VAL A 303 33.09 11.19 -3.13
C VAL A 303 32.03 10.11 -3.40
N VAL A 304 30.80 10.29 -2.91
CA VAL A 304 29.65 9.42 -3.21
C VAL A 304 28.78 10.08 -4.27
N VAL A 305 28.45 9.37 -5.36
CA VAL A 305 27.46 9.78 -6.37
C VAL A 305 26.18 8.98 -6.16
N CYS A 306 25.05 9.64 -5.93
CA CYS A 306 23.83 8.99 -5.45
C CYS A 306 22.52 9.52 -6.08
N THR A 307 21.46 8.71 -5.98
CA THR A 307 20.07 9.10 -6.29
C THR A 307 19.42 9.88 -5.14
N GLY A 308 18.29 10.55 -5.40
CA GLY A 308 17.54 11.30 -4.38
C GLY A 308 17.50 12.81 -4.55
N SER A 309 17.88 13.30 -5.73
CA SER A 309 17.96 14.74 -6.01
C SER A 309 16.59 15.46 -6.04
N GLN A 310 15.48 14.72 -6.10
CA GLN A 310 14.10 15.22 -6.10
C GLN A 310 13.36 14.96 -4.77
N GLY A 311 14.05 14.45 -3.75
CA GLY A 311 13.46 14.14 -2.44
C GLY A 311 12.61 12.87 -2.40
N GLU A 312 12.87 11.92 -3.30
CA GLU A 312 12.14 10.66 -3.43
C GLU A 312 12.27 9.82 -2.12
N PRO A 313 11.19 9.38 -1.45
CA PRO A 313 11.25 8.95 -0.04
C PRO A 313 12.28 7.87 0.31
N TYR A 314 12.50 6.89 -0.57
CA TYR A 314 13.43 5.77 -0.38
C TYR A 314 14.75 5.90 -1.15
N SER A 315 15.05 7.09 -1.66
CA SER A 315 16.31 7.38 -2.33
C SER A 315 17.49 7.45 -1.35
N ALA A 316 18.70 7.26 -1.89
CA ALA A 316 19.93 7.30 -1.10
C ALA A 316 20.08 8.63 -0.33
N LEU A 317 19.88 9.78 -0.98
CA LEU A 317 19.98 11.09 -0.32
C LEU A 317 18.91 11.27 0.77
N SER A 318 17.67 10.83 0.54
CA SER A 318 16.59 10.96 1.53
C SER A 318 16.84 10.10 2.77
N LEU A 319 17.31 8.87 2.58
CA LEU A 319 17.71 7.99 3.68
C LEU A 319 18.93 8.54 4.45
N MET A 320 19.88 9.20 3.79
CA MET A 320 20.98 9.90 4.47
C MET A 320 20.47 11.10 5.29
N ALA A 321 19.55 11.89 4.74
CA ALA A 321 18.95 13.03 5.41
C ALA A 321 18.07 12.64 6.62
N ALA A 322 17.49 11.43 6.59
CA ALA A 322 16.79 10.81 7.72
C ALA A 322 17.75 10.16 8.75
N ARG A 323 19.03 9.94 8.39
CA ARG A 323 20.02 9.11 9.10
C ARG A 323 19.67 7.62 9.18
N GLU A 324 18.98 7.10 8.16
CA GLU A 324 18.54 5.72 8.03
C GLU A 324 19.38 4.92 7.00
N HIS A 325 20.29 5.58 6.27
CA HIS A 325 21.07 4.94 5.21
C HIS A 325 22.21 4.04 5.73
N LYS A 326 22.05 2.73 5.57
CA LYS A 326 22.95 1.66 6.07
C LYS A 326 24.46 1.93 5.95
N PHE A 327 24.94 2.42 4.81
CA PHE A 327 26.37 2.56 4.51
C PHE A 327 26.92 3.99 4.63
N VAL A 328 26.06 4.99 4.83
CA VAL A 328 26.47 6.42 4.80
C VAL A 328 25.76 7.20 5.91
N ASP A 329 26.39 7.24 7.07
CA ASP A 329 26.09 8.17 8.16
C ASP A 329 26.73 9.54 7.85
N LEU A 330 25.93 10.59 7.77
CA LEU A 330 26.37 11.98 7.52
C LEU A 330 26.68 12.71 8.83
N ARG A 331 27.81 13.44 8.85
CA ARG A 331 28.41 14.05 10.02
C ARG A 331 28.71 15.53 9.80
N GLN A 332 28.98 16.23 10.90
CA GLN A 332 29.38 17.62 10.86
C GLN A 332 30.66 17.81 10.04
N GLY A 333 30.61 18.67 9.02
CA GLY A 333 31.74 18.95 8.12
C GLY A 333 31.89 17.98 6.93
N ASP A 334 30.99 17.00 6.75
CA ASP A 334 30.80 16.42 5.43
C ASP A 334 30.12 17.45 4.50
N THR A 335 30.31 17.32 3.18
CA THR A 335 29.75 18.24 2.17
C THR A 335 28.72 17.52 1.31
N VAL A 336 27.59 18.16 1.02
CA VAL A 336 26.51 17.58 0.21
C VAL A 336 26.12 18.54 -0.92
N VAL A 337 26.07 18.05 -2.15
CA VAL A 337 25.78 18.84 -3.35
C VAL A 337 24.54 18.28 -4.06
N LEU A 338 23.46 19.06 -4.12
CA LEU A 338 22.27 18.74 -4.91
C LEU A 338 22.47 19.33 -6.31
N SER A 339 22.91 18.48 -7.24
CA SER A 339 23.31 18.85 -8.60
C SER A 339 22.19 18.55 -9.60
N SER A 340 21.03 19.18 -9.38
CA SER A 340 19.82 19.02 -10.18
C SER A 340 18.99 20.31 -10.21
N SER A 341 18.09 20.41 -11.18
CA SER A 341 16.96 21.32 -11.12
C SER A 341 15.96 20.87 -10.05
N LEU A 342 15.07 21.77 -9.65
CA LEU A 342 13.81 21.40 -9.01
C LEU A 342 12.83 21.02 -10.13
N ILE A 343 12.28 19.81 -10.15
CA ILE A 343 11.10 19.52 -10.98
C ILE A 343 9.89 20.17 -10.31
N PRO A 344 9.03 20.92 -11.04
CA PRO A 344 7.84 21.55 -10.47
C PRO A 344 6.95 20.57 -9.69
N GLY A 345 6.54 20.95 -8.49
CA GLY A 345 5.73 20.12 -7.59
C GLY A 345 6.53 19.22 -6.63
N ASN A 346 7.84 19.01 -6.86
CA ASN A 346 8.71 18.24 -5.94
C ASN A 346 9.40 19.12 -4.88
N GLU A 347 9.26 20.44 -4.93
CA GLU A 347 9.94 21.37 -4.02
C GLU A 347 9.66 21.07 -2.53
N PRO A 348 8.44 20.72 -2.10
CA PRO A 348 8.19 20.33 -0.70
C PRO A 348 8.92 19.05 -0.25
N ALA A 349 9.24 18.14 -1.17
CA ALA A 349 10.04 16.95 -0.88
C ALA A 349 11.52 17.31 -0.77
N ILE A 350 12.05 18.05 -1.76
CA ILE A 350 13.44 18.50 -1.81
C ILE A 350 13.78 19.37 -0.59
N HIS A 351 12.93 20.31 -0.21
CA HIS A 351 13.14 21.14 0.98
C HIS A 351 13.20 20.31 2.27
N ARG A 352 12.37 19.28 2.45
CA ARG A 352 12.44 18.39 3.62
C ARG A 352 13.76 17.62 3.70
N VAL A 353 14.32 17.24 2.55
CA VAL A 353 15.64 16.60 2.46
C VAL A 353 16.75 17.60 2.77
N ILE A 354 16.74 18.80 2.18
CA ILE A 354 17.69 19.89 2.51
C ILE A 354 17.67 20.21 4.01
N ASP A 355 16.48 20.36 4.61
CA ASP A 355 16.31 20.54 6.06
C ASP A 355 16.86 19.35 6.87
N GLY A 356 16.78 18.13 6.34
CA GLY A 356 17.36 16.92 6.94
C GLY A 356 18.89 16.92 6.89
N LEU A 357 19.46 17.29 5.74
CA LEU A 357 20.90 17.41 5.54
C LEU A 357 21.51 18.51 6.43
N TYR A 358 20.88 19.69 6.55
CA TYR A 358 21.32 20.68 7.53
C TYR A 358 21.20 20.19 8.99
N ARG A 359 20.26 19.28 9.30
CA ARG A 359 20.15 18.61 10.60
C ARG A 359 21.20 17.50 10.84
N THR A 360 22.05 17.14 9.87
CA THR A 360 23.25 16.31 10.11
C THR A 360 24.49 17.16 10.49
N GLY A 361 24.44 18.46 10.18
CA GLY A 361 25.59 19.37 10.32
C GLY A 361 26.51 19.40 9.08
N ALA A 362 26.06 18.82 7.96
CA ALA A 362 26.77 18.86 6.69
C ALA A 362 26.64 20.24 6.00
N ASP A 363 27.66 20.60 5.22
CA ASP A 363 27.66 21.80 4.37
C ASP A 363 26.92 21.50 3.06
N VAL A 364 25.69 22.01 2.92
CA VAL A 364 24.80 21.73 1.79
C VAL A 364 24.88 22.82 0.72
N TYR A 365 25.13 22.42 -0.53
CA TYR A 365 25.18 23.25 -1.74
C TYR A 365 24.02 22.86 -2.68
N HIS A 366 23.23 23.85 -3.10
CA HIS A 366 22.09 23.67 -4.01
C HIS A 366 21.78 24.99 -4.74
N GLU A 367 20.99 24.95 -5.82
CA GLU A 367 20.47 26.16 -6.46
C GLU A 367 19.42 26.85 -5.56
N PRO A 368 19.32 28.19 -5.53
CA PRO A 368 20.15 29.19 -6.22
C PRO A 368 21.35 29.67 -5.35
N ALA A 369 21.75 28.90 -4.32
CA ALA A 369 22.80 29.30 -3.38
C ALA A 369 24.22 29.10 -3.95
N ALA A 370 24.40 28.11 -4.82
CA ALA A 370 25.62 27.88 -5.59
C ALA A 370 25.28 27.34 -7.00
N PRO A 371 26.01 27.75 -8.05
CA PRO A 371 25.78 27.33 -9.44
C PRO A 371 26.29 25.90 -9.68
N VAL A 372 25.61 24.91 -9.09
CA VAL A 372 25.97 23.48 -9.10
C VAL A 372 25.12 22.67 -10.09
N HIS A 373 24.29 23.35 -10.87
CA HIS A 373 23.47 22.76 -11.92
C HIS A 373 23.44 23.62 -13.19
N ALA A 374 23.09 22.99 -14.32
CA ALA A 374 22.71 23.65 -15.56
C ALA A 374 21.50 22.90 -16.13
N SER A 375 20.41 23.62 -16.45
CA SER A 375 19.15 23.00 -16.90
C SER A 375 19.34 22.17 -18.17
N GLY A 376 18.46 21.18 -18.38
CA GLY A 376 18.41 20.39 -19.62
C GLY A 376 17.73 21.10 -20.79
N HIS A 377 16.90 22.12 -20.52
CA HIS A 377 15.94 22.68 -21.48
C HIS A 377 16.30 24.10 -21.94
N ALA A 378 15.85 24.46 -23.14
CA ALA A 378 16.12 25.70 -23.84
C ALA A 378 15.39 26.91 -23.22
N ALA A 379 16.15 27.96 -22.89
CA ALA A 379 15.59 29.25 -22.50
C ALA A 379 15.10 30.06 -23.72
N GLN A 380 14.43 31.19 -23.51
CA GLN A 380 13.72 31.94 -24.55
C GLN A 380 14.51 32.21 -25.84
N GLU A 381 15.80 32.55 -25.79
CA GLU A 381 16.57 32.84 -27.01
C GLU A 381 16.97 31.57 -27.78
N GLU A 382 17.10 30.43 -27.09
CA GLU A 382 17.32 29.12 -27.72
C GLU A 382 16.04 28.61 -28.40
N LEU A 383 14.88 28.82 -27.75
CA LEU A 383 13.57 28.55 -28.33
C LEU A 383 13.32 29.42 -29.59
N ARG A 384 13.58 30.73 -29.51
CA ARG A 384 13.48 31.64 -30.68
C ARG A 384 14.46 31.24 -31.79
N LEU A 385 15.68 30.79 -31.44
CA LEU A 385 16.65 30.29 -32.43
C LEU A 385 16.15 29.02 -33.13
N MET A 386 15.65 28.03 -32.38
CA MET A 386 15.07 26.81 -32.95
C MET A 386 13.91 27.13 -33.90
N LEU A 387 12.95 27.96 -33.47
CA LEU A 387 11.83 28.42 -34.31
C LEU A 387 12.29 29.13 -35.59
N SER A 388 13.36 29.94 -35.50
CA SER A 388 13.93 30.69 -36.63
C SER A 388 14.70 29.82 -37.64
N LEU A 389 15.28 28.70 -37.18
CA LEU A 389 15.99 27.73 -38.01
C LEU A 389 15.02 26.75 -38.71
N VAL A 390 14.03 26.26 -37.96
CA VAL A 390 13.06 25.25 -38.43
C VAL A 390 11.97 25.87 -39.32
N GLN A 391 11.61 27.14 -39.08
CA GLN A 391 10.59 27.90 -39.82
C GLN A 391 9.25 27.15 -40.02
N PRO A 392 8.66 26.59 -38.94
CA PRO A 392 7.51 25.70 -39.06
C PRO A 392 6.24 26.45 -39.47
N ARG A 393 5.43 25.84 -40.34
CA ARG A 393 4.18 26.43 -40.82
C ARG A 393 3.08 26.48 -39.74
N TRP A 394 3.05 25.48 -38.87
CA TRP A 394 2.15 25.36 -37.72
C TRP A 394 2.95 24.96 -36.48
N PHE A 395 2.51 25.41 -35.31
CA PHE A 395 3.24 25.22 -34.07
C PHE A 395 2.33 24.77 -32.92
N ILE A 396 2.75 23.71 -32.23
CA ILE A 396 2.18 23.27 -30.96
C ILE A 396 3.30 23.23 -29.92
N PRO A 397 3.25 24.07 -28.87
CA PRO A 397 4.13 23.88 -27.71
C PRO A 397 3.70 22.62 -26.95
N VAL A 398 4.66 21.77 -26.60
CA VAL A 398 4.51 20.56 -25.77
C VAL A 398 5.53 20.59 -24.62
N HIS A 399 5.56 19.56 -23.77
CA HIS A 399 6.46 19.44 -22.61
C HIS A 399 6.41 20.69 -21.71
N GLY A 400 5.32 20.84 -20.95
CA GLY A 400 5.16 21.97 -20.06
C GLY A 400 3.74 22.22 -19.54
N GLU A 401 3.68 22.78 -18.34
CA GLU A 401 2.46 23.35 -17.76
C GLU A 401 1.79 24.35 -18.70
N ARG A 402 0.47 24.56 -18.54
CA ARG A 402 -0.30 25.53 -19.32
C ARG A 402 0.31 26.95 -19.35
N ARG A 403 1.08 27.36 -18.33
CA ARG A 403 1.87 28.61 -18.30
C ARG A 403 3.05 28.60 -19.29
N HIS A 404 3.82 27.52 -19.31
CA HIS A 404 4.94 27.30 -20.23
C HIS A 404 4.46 27.32 -21.68
N LEU A 405 3.41 26.54 -21.98
CA LEU A 405 2.84 26.46 -23.33
C LEU A 405 2.35 27.83 -23.82
N ALA A 406 1.66 28.58 -22.94
CA ALA A 406 1.19 29.94 -23.23
C ALA A 406 2.31 30.99 -23.30
N HIS A 407 3.52 30.69 -22.83
CA HIS A 407 4.70 31.51 -23.05
C HIS A 407 5.38 31.17 -24.38
N HIS A 408 5.62 29.89 -24.66
CA HIS A 408 6.22 29.44 -25.91
C HIS A 408 5.37 29.83 -27.14
N ALA A 409 4.04 29.78 -27.02
CA ALA A 409 3.11 30.29 -28.04
C ALA A 409 3.29 31.80 -28.36
N LYS A 410 3.74 32.62 -27.40
CA LYS A 410 4.08 34.03 -27.65
C LYS A 410 5.41 34.15 -28.39
N LEU A 411 6.43 33.35 -28.02
CA LEU A 411 7.72 33.34 -28.70
C LEU A 411 7.57 32.96 -30.18
N ALA A 412 6.70 31.99 -30.49
CA ALA A 412 6.33 31.64 -31.87
C ALA A 412 5.76 32.83 -32.64
N ALA A 413 4.82 33.58 -32.03
CA ALA A 413 4.25 34.79 -32.64
C ALA A 413 5.25 35.96 -32.74
N GLU A 414 6.18 36.10 -31.79
CA GLU A 414 7.27 37.09 -31.83
C GLU A 414 8.27 36.81 -32.98
N VAL A 415 8.55 35.54 -33.27
CA VAL A 415 9.41 35.10 -34.38
C VAL A 415 8.69 35.20 -35.75
N GLY A 416 7.36 35.35 -35.75
CA GLY A 416 6.57 35.66 -36.94
C GLY A 416 5.64 34.54 -37.43
N ILE A 417 5.45 33.47 -36.66
CA ILE A 417 4.44 32.44 -36.94
C ILE A 417 3.05 33.07 -36.72
N PRO A 418 2.08 32.92 -37.66
CA PRO A 418 0.76 33.52 -37.49
C PRO A 418 0.06 33.05 -36.19
N PRO A 419 -0.58 33.93 -35.40
CA PRO A 419 -1.23 33.52 -34.15
C PRO A 419 -2.38 32.50 -34.34
N ASP A 420 -2.98 32.44 -35.52
CA ASP A 420 -3.98 31.43 -35.91
C ASP A 420 -3.36 30.10 -36.43
N HIS A 421 -2.03 30.06 -36.58
CA HIS A 421 -1.23 28.87 -36.85
C HIS A 421 -0.59 28.25 -35.58
N VAL A 422 -0.80 28.86 -34.41
CA VAL A 422 -0.32 28.38 -33.11
C VAL A 422 -1.46 27.73 -32.33
N LEU A 423 -1.32 26.47 -31.93
CA LEU A 423 -2.37 25.70 -31.26
C LEU A 423 -1.90 25.22 -29.87
N ILE A 424 -2.52 25.73 -28.81
CA ILE A 424 -2.21 25.31 -27.42
C ILE A 424 -3.17 24.19 -27.00
N CYS A 425 -2.78 22.95 -27.30
CA CYS A 425 -3.57 21.75 -27.03
C CYS A 425 -3.58 21.39 -25.53
N GLU A 426 -4.35 20.35 -25.18
CA GLU A 426 -4.39 19.69 -23.87
C GLU A 426 -4.35 18.16 -24.10
N ASP A 427 -3.95 17.38 -23.07
CA ASP A 427 -4.09 15.92 -23.10
C ASP A 427 -5.50 15.48 -23.54
N GLY A 428 -5.55 14.49 -24.43
CA GLY A 428 -6.79 14.00 -25.04
C GLY A 428 -7.26 14.78 -26.27
N ASP A 429 -6.63 15.90 -26.66
CA ASP A 429 -6.89 16.53 -27.97
C ASP A 429 -6.36 15.66 -29.13
N LEU A 430 -7.22 15.46 -30.14
CA LEU A 430 -6.88 14.82 -31.41
C LEU A 430 -6.72 15.89 -32.49
N VAL A 431 -5.48 16.12 -32.92
CA VAL A 431 -5.12 17.11 -33.95
C VAL A 431 -5.10 16.45 -35.32
N GLU A 432 -5.80 17.02 -36.29
CA GLU A 432 -5.74 16.65 -37.71
C GLU A 432 -4.71 17.55 -38.42
N VAL A 433 -3.79 16.92 -39.16
CA VAL A 433 -2.68 17.55 -39.88
C VAL A 433 -2.91 17.37 -41.39
N GLY A 434 -3.74 18.25 -41.96
CA GLY A 434 -3.96 18.38 -43.41
C GLY A 434 -3.34 19.67 -43.95
N GLU A 435 -3.92 20.24 -45.02
CA GLU A 435 -3.53 21.58 -45.53
C GLU A 435 -3.57 22.67 -44.46
N ARG A 436 -4.43 22.50 -43.46
CA ARG A 436 -4.43 23.23 -42.19
C ARG A 436 -4.30 22.23 -41.04
N VAL A 437 -3.70 22.66 -39.94
CA VAL A 437 -3.68 21.90 -38.69
C VAL A 437 -4.82 22.38 -37.81
N ARG A 438 -5.55 21.46 -37.16
CA ARG A 438 -6.70 21.80 -36.28
C ARG A 438 -6.97 20.70 -35.26
N VAL A 439 -7.46 21.06 -34.08
CA VAL A 439 -8.11 20.06 -33.20
C VAL A 439 -9.39 19.58 -33.90
N ALA A 440 -9.49 18.27 -34.11
CA ALA A 440 -10.60 17.63 -34.82
C ALA A 440 -11.56 16.88 -33.89
N GLY A 441 -11.14 16.55 -32.67
CA GLY A 441 -11.96 15.91 -31.65
C GLY A 441 -11.17 15.68 -30.35
N ARG A 442 -11.72 14.87 -29.45
CA ARG A 442 -11.00 14.32 -28.29
C ARG A 442 -11.08 12.80 -28.23
N ILE A 443 -10.11 12.21 -27.55
CA ILE A 443 -9.96 10.77 -27.29
C ILE A 443 -9.92 10.50 -25.77
N PRO A 444 -10.02 9.24 -25.32
CA PRO A 444 -9.69 8.88 -23.94
C PRO A 444 -8.23 9.24 -23.63
N ALA A 445 -8.03 10.07 -22.62
CA ALA A 445 -6.75 10.39 -22.00
C ALA A 445 -7.00 10.74 -20.53
N GLY A 446 -6.04 10.44 -19.66
CA GLY A 446 -6.18 10.54 -18.22
C GLY A 446 -4.93 10.06 -17.49
N MET A 447 -5.04 9.83 -16.19
CA MET A 447 -3.95 9.36 -15.34
C MET A 447 -4.22 7.92 -14.87
N THR A 448 -3.27 7.02 -15.11
CA THR A 448 -3.28 5.68 -14.52
C THR A 448 -2.33 5.68 -13.33
N PHE A 449 -2.86 5.46 -12.12
CA PHE A 449 -2.06 5.46 -10.89
C PHE A 449 -1.46 4.08 -10.59
N VAL A 450 -0.28 4.05 -9.97
CA VAL A 450 0.42 2.82 -9.53
C VAL A 450 0.64 2.87 -8.01
N ASP A 451 0.33 1.78 -7.31
CA ASP A 451 0.48 1.61 -5.86
C ASP A 451 1.02 0.19 -5.57
N GLY A 452 2.33 0.08 -5.34
CA GLY A 452 3.04 -1.20 -5.19
C GLY A 452 2.99 -2.08 -6.44
N LEU A 453 2.08 -3.06 -6.45
CA LEU A 453 1.79 -3.95 -7.59
C LEU A 453 0.48 -3.59 -8.30
N GLY A 454 -0.34 -2.71 -7.72
CA GLY A 454 -1.57 -2.20 -8.28
C GLY A 454 -1.30 -1.24 -9.43
N ILE A 455 -2.07 -1.38 -10.52
CA ILE A 455 -2.03 -0.50 -11.69
C ILE A 455 -3.49 -0.18 -12.06
N GLY A 456 -3.90 1.08 -11.89
CA GLY A 456 -5.27 1.54 -12.18
C GLY A 456 -6.36 1.11 -11.17
N ASP A 457 -5.99 0.38 -10.12
CA ASP A 457 -6.87 -0.04 -9.02
C ASP A 457 -7.15 1.11 -8.03
N VAL A 458 -6.19 2.01 -7.82
CA VAL A 458 -6.37 3.23 -7.03
C VAL A 458 -7.00 4.35 -7.86
N GLY A 459 -8.33 4.36 -7.96
CA GLY A 459 -9.08 5.44 -8.61
C GLY A 459 -9.18 6.73 -7.77
N GLU A 460 -9.61 7.84 -8.41
CA GLU A 460 -9.85 9.15 -7.75
C GLU A 460 -10.73 9.09 -6.49
N VAL A 461 -11.67 8.13 -6.41
CA VAL A 461 -12.48 7.92 -5.20
C VAL A 461 -11.62 7.48 -4.02
N VAL A 462 -10.66 6.57 -4.26
CA VAL A 462 -9.71 6.09 -3.24
C VAL A 462 -8.77 7.21 -2.83
N LEU A 463 -8.25 8.00 -3.78
CA LEU A 463 -7.43 9.19 -3.48
C LEU A 463 -8.21 10.22 -2.65
N ARG A 464 -9.45 10.52 -3.02
CA ARG A 464 -10.34 11.42 -2.28
C ARG A 464 -10.57 10.95 -0.84
N ASP A 465 -10.79 9.65 -0.64
CA ASP A 465 -11.01 9.12 0.71
C ASP A 465 -9.69 9.03 1.50
N ARG A 466 -8.55 8.70 0.88
CA ARG A 466 -7.22 8.85 1.51
C ARG A 466 -6.95 10.30 1.95
N ARG A 467 -7.28 11.31 1.12
CA ARG A 467 -7.19 12.75 1.45
C ARG A 467 -8.07 13.13 2.66
N LYS A 468 -9.31 12.61 2.75
CA LYS A 468 -10.17 12.83 3.94
C LYS A 468 -9.56 12.18 5.18
N LEU A 469 -9.13 10.92 5.07
CA LEU A 469 -8.58 10.15 6.19
C LEU A 469 -7.31 10.81 6.77
N SER A 470 -6.49 11.46 5.93
CA SER A 470 -5.29 12.18 6.38
C SER A 470 -5.57 13.60 6.91
N ALA A 471 -6.67 14.25 6.52
CA ALA A 471 -7.03 15.60 6.96
C ALA A 471 -8.00 15.64 8.15
N ASP A 472 -9.05 14.82 8.11
CA ASP A 472 -10.17 14.80 9.07
C ASP A 472 -10.11 13.61 10.05
N GLY A 473 -9.27 12.60 9.78
CA GLY A 473 -9.21 11.35 10.52
C GLY A 473 -10.39 10.40 10.25
N VAL A 474 -10.56 9.37 11.08
CA VAL A 474 -11.74 8.47 11.01
C VAL A 474 -12.26 8.06 12.38
N VAL A 475 -13.58 8.19 12.55
CA VAL A 475 -14.32 7.67 13.71
C VAL A 475 -15.08 6.43 13.28
N VAL A 476 -14.60 5.24 13.67
CA VAL A 476 -15.35 4.00 13.44
C VAL A 476 -16.31 3.80 14.61
N VAL A 477 -17.61 3.73 14.31
CA VAL A 477 -18.67 3.56 15.30
C VAL A 477 -19.25 2.15 15.18
N VAL A 478 -18.86 1.25 16.07
CA VAL A 478 -19.37 -0.12 16.11
C VAL A 478 -20.51 -0.22 17.12
N VAL A 479 -21.62 -0.82 16.71
CA VAL A 479 -22.81 -1.10 17.54
C VAL A 479 -23.23 -2.53 17.27
N THR A 480 -23.23 -3.40 18.28
CA THR A 480 -23.71 -4.78 18.14
C THR A 480 -25.18 -4.83 18.48
N ILE A 481 -26.00 -5.29 17.53
CA ILE A 481 -27.45 -5.42 17.64
C ILE A 481 -27.80 -6.91 17.61
N ASP A 482 -28.69 -7.36 18.50
CA ASP A 482 -29.22 -8.72 18.46
C ASP A 482 -30.21 -8.86 17.29
N ALA A 483 -29.99 -9.86 16.43
CA ALA A 483 -30.77 -10.02 15.20
C ALA A 483 -32.21 -10.54 15.43
N HIS A 484 -32.52 -11.05 16.62
CA HIS A 484 -33.84 -11.58 16.98
C HIS A 484 -34.65 -10.61 17.84
N GLN A 485 -33.99 -9.87 18.73
CA GLN A 485 -34.62 -8.92 19.65
C GLN A 485 -34.56 -7.46 19.15
N GLY A 486 -33.61 -7.13 18.26
CA GLY A 486 -33.39 -5.76 17.78
C GLY A 486 -32.72 -4.83 18.80
N GLU A 487 -32.33 -5.33 19.97
CA GLU A 487 -31.71 -4.54 21.04
C GLU A 487 -30.18 -4.42 20.88
N ILE A 488 -29.61 -3.36 21.44
CA ILE A 488 -28.16 -3.11 21.42
C ILE A 488 -27.49 -3.89 22.54
N VAL A 489 -27.04 -5.12 22.24
CA VAL A 489 -26.36 -6.03 23.19
C VAL A 489 -24.95 -5.59 23.57
N ALA A 490 -24.28 -4.76 22.77
CA ALA A 490 -23.01 -4.13 23.16
C ALA A 490 -23.02 -2.63 22.87
N GLY A 491 -22.73 -1.83 23.90
CA GLY A 491 -22.75 -0.37 23.83
C GLY A 491 -21.78 0.20 22.80
N ARG A 492 -22.19 1.32 22.19
CA ARG A 492 -21.50 2.05 21.11
C ARG A 492 -20.00 2.21 21.37
N GLN A 493 -19.18 1.47 20.62
CA GLN A 493 -17.74 1.64 20.61
C GLN A 493 -17.36 2.69 19.56
N GLU A 494 -16.74 3.78 19.99
CA GLU A 494 -16.07 4.72 19.09
C GLU A 494 -14.56 4.42 19.11
N SER A 495 -13.99 3.96 17.99
CA SER A 495 -12.55 4.15 17.75
C SER A 495 -12.34 5.47 17.02
N ARG A 496 -11.22 6.15 17.30
CA ARG A 496 -10.86 7.42 16.67
C ARG A 496 -9.40 7.36 16.26
N HIS A 497 -9.14 7.49 14.97
CA HIS A 497 -7.78 7.44 14.41
C HIS A 497 -7.47 8.79 13.74
N ALA A 498 -6.23 9.27 13.92
CA ALA A 498 -5.73 10.55 13.41
C ALA A 498 -6.48 11.83 13.87
N PHE A 499 -7.12 11.83 15.05
CA PHE A 499 -7.68 13.05 15.66
C PHE A 499 -6.70 13.72 16.64
N PRO A 500 -6.70 15.06 16.76
CA PRO A 500 -5.93 15.76 17.79
C PRO A 500 -6.37 15.39 19.22
N GLU A 501 -5.42 15.02 20.08
CA GLU A 501 -5.69 14.78 21.49
C GLU A 501 -5.97 16.09 22.25
N GLY A 502 -7.24 16.41 22.50
CA GLY A 502 -7.60 17.51 23.39
C GLY A 502 -9.09 17.76 23.59
N GLU A 503 -9.88 17.72 22.51
CA GLU A 503 -11.27 18.19 22.57
C GLU A 503 -12.25 17.15 23.13
N ARG A 504 -12.44 17.20 24.46
CA ARG A 504 -13.64 16.65 25.11
C ARG A 504 -14.78 17.68 25.08
N PRO A 505 -15.87 17.47 24.31
CA PRO A 505 -16.99 18.41 24.27
C PRO A 505 -17.81 18.33 25.57
N GLY A 506 -17.46 19.16 26.57
CA GLY A 506 -18.17 19.17 27.86
C GLY A 506 -17.80 20.26 28.88
N ALA A 507 -16.70 21.00 28.69
CA ALA A 507 -16.21 21.95 29.70
C ALA A 507 -16.54 23.42 29.39
N ARG A 508 -17.79 23.85 29.62
CA ARG A 508 -18.17 25.28 29.58
C ARG A 508 -17.51 26.08 30.71
N ARG A 509 -16.29 26.59 30.51
CA ARG A 509 -15.70 27.60 31.40
C ARG A 509 -16.51 28.90 31.32
N ARG A 510 -16.97 29.41 32.46
CA ARG A 510 -17.60 30.74 32.58
C ARG A 510 -16.53 31.83 32.42
N PRO A 511 -16.83 32.99 31.79
CA PRO A 511 -15.95 34.14 31.82
C PRO A 511 -15.92 34.74 33.22
N GLN A 512 -14.76 34.74 33.87
CA GLN A 512 -14.55 35.43 35.14
C GLN A 512 -14.05 36.86 34.86
N ARG A 513 -14.56 37.85 35.60
CA ARG A 513 -14.27 39.28 35.35
C ARG A 513 -12.93 39.69 35.95
N ASP A 514 -12.19 40.51 35.21
CA ASP A 514 -11.01 41.24 35.69
C ASP A 514 -11.35 42.34 36.71
N ARG A 515 -10.41 42.53 37.67
CA ARG A 515 -10.20 43.60 38.67
C ARG A 515 -9.59 42.95 39.93
N THR A 516 -8.50 43.41 40.54
CA THR A 516 -7.54 44.52 40.32
C THR A 516 -6.11 43.98 40.63
N GLU A 517 -4.94 44.65 40.61
CA GLU A 517 -4.49 45.99 41.09
C GLU A 517 -3.20 46.50 40.41
N HIS A 518 -2.70 47.66 40.89
CA HIS A 518 -1.51 48.44 40.53
C HIS A 518 -1.05 49.16 41.83
N PRO A 519 0.12 49.82 41.93
CA PRO A 519 1.46 49.55 41.35
C PRO A 519 2.60 49.72 42.40
N ALA A 520 3.87 49.38 42.07
CA ALA A 520 5.07 49.93 42.75
C ALA A 520 6.38 49.74 41.93
N ASP A 521 7.37 50.57 42.22
CA ASP A 521 8.73 50.74 41.62
C ASP A 521 9.67 51.22 42.77
N PRO A 522 11.00 51.51 42.65
CA PRO A 522 12.04 51.08 41.70
C PRO A 522 13.34 50.48 42.33
N GLY A 523 14.05 49.64 41.55
CA GLY A 523 15.47 49.78 41.18
C GLY A 523 16.66 49.80 42.19
N GLN A 524 17.66 48.94 41.92
CA GLN A 524 19.14 49.11 41.99
C GLN A 524 19.79 47.80 41.46
N VAL A 525 21.01 47.68 40.90
CA VAL A 525 22.19 48.56 40.69
C VAL A 525 22.84 48.15 39.33
N LEU A 526 23.13 49.06 38.39
CA LEU A 526 24.47 49.57 37.99
C LEU A 526 25.50 48.49 37.52
N LEU A 527 26.16 48.57 36.34
CA LEU A 527 27.02 49.65 35.80
C LEU A 527 27.24 49.61 34.25
N ARG A 528 27.33 50.81 33.63
CA ARG A 528 28.13 51.24 32.42
C ARG A 528 27.96 50.48 31.07
N GLY A 529 28.03 51.14 29.89
CA GLY A 529 28.14 52.56 29.52
C GLY A 529 28.06 52.72 27.97
N HIS A 530 27.33 53.68 27.39
CA HIS A 530 27.68 55.10 27.14
C HIS A 530 28.65 55.35 25.94
N PRO A 531 28.56 56.49 25.20
CA PRO A 531 27.38 57.33 24.89
C PRO A 531 27.38 58.00 23.48
N ALA A 532 26.37 58.86 23.21
CA ALA A 532 26.43 60.07 22.34
C ALA A 532 26.63 59.93 20.80
N LYS A 533 26.50 60.99 19.96
CA LYS A 533 25.47 62.06 19.75
C LYS A 533 25.89 62.88 18.48
N ALA A 534 25.08 63.87 18.05
CA ALA A 534 25.35 64.79 16.91
C ALA A 534 25.32 64.12 15.50
N GLY A 535 25.25 64.84 14.37
CA GLY A 535 25.04 66.28 14.14
C GLY A 535 25.99 66.86 13.06
N ASP A 536 25.42 67.43 11.99
CA ASP A 536 26.11 68.18 10.92
C ASP A 536 26.82 69.47 11.45
N PRO A 537 27.72 70.17 10.70
CA PRO A 537 27.91 70.14 9.23
C PRO A 537 29.37 70.20 8.66
N ALA A 538 29.48 70.06 7.33
CA ALA A 538 30.48 70.68 6.40
C ALA A 538 31.99 70.35 6.56
N GLY A 539 32.84 70.60 5.52
CA GLY A 539 34.30 70.62 5.77
C GLY A 539 35.38 70.47 4.67
N ASP A 540 35.07 70.35 3.38
CA ASP A 540 35.98 70.70 2.26
C ASP A 540 37.29 69.89 1.93
N HIS A 541 37.94 70.30 0.83
CA HIS A 541 39.03 69.78 -0.02
C HIS A 541 40.17 68.87 0.53
N GLY A 542 40.61 67.96 -0.36
CA GLY A 542 41.95 67.34 -0.36
C GLY A 542 41.96 65.93 -0.97
N GLY A 543 42.63 65.70 -2.12
CA GLY A 543 42.62 64.36 -2.75
C GLY A 543 43.82 64.07 -3.64
N LEU A 544 44.13 62.77 -3.82
CA LEU A 544 44.98 62.18 -4.86
C LEU A 544 44.77 60.64 -4.92
N VAL A 545 44.05 60.19 -5.95
CA VAL A 545 44.20 58.96 -6.80
C VAL A 545 45.01 57.74 -6.25
N PRO A 546 44.60 56.45 -6.46
CA PRO A 546 43.30 55.81 -6.75
C PRO A 546 42.88 54.87 -5.55
N ALA A 547 42.34 53.63 -5.57
CA ALA A 547 41.87 52.67 -6.60
C ALA A 547 40.92 51.58 -6.00
N LYS A 548 40.20 50.85 -6.88
CA LYS A 548 39.42 49.60 -6.63
C LYS A 548 38.27 49.65 -5.58
N THR A 549 37.47 48.57 -5.59
CA THR A 549 36.27 48.25 -4.78
C THR A 549 35.18 49.33 -4.64
N LYS A 550 34.16 49.24 -5.50
CA LYS A 550 32.77 49.62 -5.21
C LYS A 550 31.89 48.38 -5.41
N GLY A 551 31.01 47.97 -4.50
CA GLY A 551 30.50 48.68 -3.31
C GLY A 551 29.25 49.46 -3.69
N ARG A 552 28.09 48.82 -3.52
CA ARG A 552 26.78 49.27 -4.04
C ARG A 552 26.21 50.39 -3.16
N ALA A 553 25.97 51.57 -3.73
CA ALA A 553 25.39 52.70 -3.01
C ALA A 553 23.85 52.56 -2.85
N PRO A 554 23.26 53.08 -1.75
CA PRO A 554 21.83 52.91 -1.46
C PRO A 554 20.94 53.99 -2.09
N ALA A 555 19.67 53.67 -2.36
CA ALA A 555 18.68 54.63 -2.85
C ALA A 555 17.32 54.51 -2.14
N ARG A 556 16.88 55.61 -1.52
CA ARG A 556 15.50 56.00 -1.15
C ARG A 556 14.61 54.94 -0.46
N ARG A 557 14.41 55.13 0.85
CA ARG A 557 13.22 54.63 1.57
C ARG A 557 11.94 55.14 0.90
N ARG A 558 11.11 54.22 0.38
CA ARG A 558 9.65 54.39 0.28
C ARG A 558 9.00 53.87 1.57
N PRO A 559 7.74 54.25 1.91
CA PRO A 559 7.12 53.88 3.18
C PRO A 559 6.96 52.35 3.32
N PRO A 560 6.88 51.82 4.56
CA PRO A 560 6.75 50.39 4.79
C PRO A 560 5.47 49.85 4.13
N ALA A 561 5.65 48.91 3.20
CA ALA A 561 4.54 48.14 2.68
C ALA A 561 3.89 47.37 3.85
N ARG A 562 2.56 47.47 3.97
CA ARG A 562 1.80 46.74 4.99
C ARG A 562 2.16 45.26 4.93
N SER A 563 2.44 44.66 6.09
CA SER A 563 2.47 43.20 6.18
C SER A 563 1.13 42.65 5.65
N LYS A 564 1.19 41.71 4.71
CA LYS A 564 0.05 40.85 4.40
C LYS A 564 -0.14 39.91 5.59
N SER A 565 -0.72 40.43 6.66
CA SER A 565 -1.38 39.60 7.66
C SER A 565 -2.26 38.59 6.93
N ALA A 566 -2.15 37.32 7.29
CA ALA A 566 -3.04 36.31 6.78
C ALA A 566 -4.47 36.78 7.08
N ARG A 567 -5.29 36.97 6.04
CA ARG A 567 -6.70 37.26 6.25
C ARG A 567 -7.27 36.05 7.00
N PRO A 568 -7.76 36.19 8.24
CA PRO A 568 -8.41 35.07 8.92
C PRO A 568 -9.56 34.64 8.02
N ASN A 569 -9.56 33.36 7.64
CA ASN A 569 -10.45 32.90 6.58
C ASN A 569 -11.87 32.90 7.14
N VAL A 570 -12.66 33.93 6.85
CA VAL A 570 -13.96 34.17 7.51
C VAL A 570 -14.90 32.95 7.34
N ARG A 571 -14.72 32.18 6.25
CA ARG A 571 -15.36 30.87 6.04
C ARG A 571 -15.05 29.84 7.16
N GLN A 572 -13.82 29.76 7.67
CA GLN A 572 -13.46 28.85 8.77
C GLN A 572 -14.14 29.23 10.09
N HIS A 573 -14.25 30.53 10.41
CA HIS A 573 -14.95 30.98 11.62
C HIS A 573 -16.49 30.87 11.51
N LEU A 574 -17.05 30.97 10.31
CA LEU A 574 -18.49 30.80 10.08
C LEU A 574 -18.92 29.35 9.79
N ALA A 575 -18.00 28.42 9.50
CA ALA A 575 -18.34 27.03 9.21
C ALA A 575 -19.19 26.34 10.30
N PRO A 576 -18.94 26.50 11.62
CA PRO A 576 -19.81 25.92 12.65
C PRO A 576 -21.24 26.49 12.66
N TRP A 577 -21.44 27.67 12.08
CA TRP A 577 -22.71 28.40 12.05
C TRP A 577 -23.46 28.19 10.73
N ALA A 578 -22.83 27.59 9.71
CA ALA A 578 -23.36 27.52 8.35
C ALA A 578 -24.67 26.71 8.27
N ARG A 579 -24.78 25.58 8.99
CA ARG A 579 -26.01 24.78 9.08
C ARG A 579 -27.15 25.56 9.72
N ASP A 580 -26.86 26.29 10.80
CA ASP A 580 -27.89 26.98 11.58
C ASP A 580 -28.34 28.26 10.85
N ALA A 581 -27.41 28.95 10.17
CA ALA A 581 -27.72 30.03 9.24
C ALA A 581 -28.56 29.55 8.04
N LEU A 582 -28.29 28.36 7.50
CA LEU A 582 -29.09 27.76 6.43
C LEU A 582 -30.51 27.38 6.92
N GLY A 583 -30.62 26.79 8.11
CA GLY A 583 -31.90 26.45 8.73
C GLY A 583 -32.76 27.68 9.03
N ILE A 584 -32.18 28.72 9.63
CA ILE A 584 -32.84 30.01 9.85
C ILE A 584 -33.21 30.67 8.51
N GLY A 585 -32.30 30.65 7.52
CA GLY A 585 -32.56 31.17 6.18
C GLY A 585 -33.75 30.50 5.51
N LEU A 586 -33.87 29.18 5.62
CA LEU A 586 -34.99 28.41 5.06
C LEU A 586 -36.32 28.72 5.79
N MET A 587 -36.28 29.00 7.10
CA MET A 587 -37.45 29.48 7.86
C MET A 587 -37.85 30.91 7.48
N VAL A 588 -36.90 31.79 7.18
CA VAL A 588 -37.18 33.15 6.68
C VAL A 588 -37.78 33.09 5.27
N VAL A 589 -37.24 32.25 4.39
CA VAL A 589 -37.82 31.98 3.07
C VAL A 589 -39.24 31.40 3.21
N ALA A 590 -39.47 30.46 4.12
CA ALA A 590 -40.83 29.96 4.41
C ALA A 590 -41.79 31.08 4.83
N LEU A 591 -41.38 31.98 5.74
CA LEU A 591 -42.21 33.09 6.19
C LEU A 591 -42.53 34.09 5.06
N ILE A 592 -41.55 34.41 4.21
CA ILE A 592 -41.75 35.26 3.04
C ILE A 592 -42.68 34.58 2.03
N SER A 593 -42.54 33.27 1.83
CA SER A 593 -43.42 32.50 0.94
C SER A 593 -44.85 32.38 1.47
N ILE A 594 -45.06 32.29 2.79
CA ILE A 594 -46.40 32.42 3.42
C ILE A 594 -46.99 33.79 3.11
N LEU A 595 -46.23 34.86 3.40
CA LEU A 595 -46.69 36.23 3.19
C LEU A 595 -46.96 36.56 1.71
N GLY A 596 -46.30 35.87 0.77
CA GLY A 596 -46.64 35.91 -0.64
C GLY A 596 -47.87 35.05 -0.94
N LEU A 597 -47.65 33.74 -1.08
CA LEU A 597 -48.60 32.77 -1.65
C LEU A 597 -49.93 32.64 -0.90
N TRP A 598 -49.99 33.00 0.39
CA TRP A 598 -51.21 32.85 1.20
C TRP A 598 -51.86 34.19 1.58
N PHE A 599 -51.19 35.34 1.35
CA PHE A 599 -51.63 36.65 1.85
C PHE A 599 -51.37 37.87 0.93
N ASP A 600 -50.69 37.73 -0.22
CA ASP A 600 -50.25 38.81 -1.14
C ASP A 600 -49.62 40.05 -0.44
N ALA A 601 -48.92 39.81 0.66
CA ALA A 601 -48.35 40.81 1.55
C ALA A 601 -46.82 40.96 1.41
N ALA A 602 -46.14 40.04 0.71
CA ALA A 602 -44.67 40.03 0.59
C ALA A 602 -44.07 40.91 -0.53
N GLY A 603 -44.89 41.73 -1.20
CA GLY A 603 -44.43 42.73 -2.17
C GLY A 603 -43.67 42.14 -3.37
N PHE A 604 -42.73 42.90 -3.93
CA PHE A 604 -42.03 42.47 -5.17
C PHE A 604 -41.19 41.20 -4.97
N VAL A 605 -40.59 41.01 -3.79
CA VAL A 605 -39.77 39.82 -3.47
C VAL A 605 -40.67 38.58 -3.36
N GLY A 606 -41.82 38.72 -2.69
CA GLY A 606 -42.84 37.67 -2.64
C GLY A 606 -43.29 37.22 -4.02
N ARG A 607 -43.71 38.16 -4.87
CA ARG A 607 -44.14 37.87 -6.25
C ARG A 607 -43.04 37.25 -7.12
N GLY A 608 -41.77 37.59 -6.89
CA GLY A 608 -40.64 36.93 -7.54
C GLY A 608 -40.48 35.46 -7.14
N ILE A 609 -40.67 35.14 -5.86
CA ILE A 609 -40.61 33.78 -5.32
C ILE A 609 -41.82 32.96 -5.78
N GLU A 610 -43.02 33.54 -5.75
CA GLU A 610 -44.27 32.98 -6.25
C GLU A 610 -44.17 32.57 -7.73
N LEU A 611 -43.85 33.51 -8.62
CA LEU A 611 -43.71 33.24 -10.06
C LEU A 611 -42.67 32.16 -10.38
N MET A 612 -41.63 32.01 -9.54
CA MET A 612 -40.63 30.95 -9.64
C MET A 612 -41.18 29.59 -9.15
N LEU A 613 -41.80 29.54 -7.98
CA LEU A 613 -42.33 28.30 -7.41
C LEU A 613 -43.48 27.72 -8.24
N GLU A 614 -44.43 28.57 -8.68
CA GLU A 614 -45.49 28.15 -9.62
C GLU A 614 -44.91 27.63 -10.93
N GLY A 615 -43.84 28.27 -11.46
CA GLY A 615 -43.17 27.79 -12.67
C GLY A 615 -42.55 26.41 -12.50
N LEU A 616 -41.96 26.12 -11.33
CA LEU A 616 -41.25 24.88 -11.05
C LEU A 616 -42.18 23.72 -10.68
N VAL A 617 -43.16 23.94 -9.78
CA VAL A 617 -44.02 22.90 -9.20
C VAL A 617 -45.53 23.15 -9.35
N GLY A 618 -45.93 24.20 -10.07
CA GLY A 618 -47.35 24.50 -10.34
C GLY A 618 -48.11 24.83 -9.07
N GLN A 619 -49.38 24.42 -9.02
CA GLN A 619 -50.27 24.66 -7.87
C GLN A 619 -49.74 24.08 -6.54
N ALA A 620 -48.85 23.08 -6.59
CA ALA A 620 -48.20 22.53 -5.39
C ALA A 620 -47.26 23.54 -4.68
N ALA A 621 -46.96 24.69 -5.29
CA ALA A 621 -46.24 25.80 -4.67
C ALA A 621 -46.85 26.22 -3.31
N VAL A 622 -48.17 26.10 -3.13
CA VAL A 622 -48.86 26.40 -1.87
C VAL A 622 -48.35 25.60 -0.66
N LEU A 623 -47.78 24.41 -0.89
CA LEU A 623 -47.21 23.55 0.15
C LEU A 623 -45.74 23.87 0.47
N PHE A 624 -45.02 24.55 -0.44
CA PHE A 624 -43.60 24.88 -0.27
C PHE A 624 -43.26 25.54 1.08
N PRO A 625 -44.05 26.48 1.65
CA PRO A 625 -43.67 27.12 2.90
C PRO A 625 -43.68 26.16 4.10
N LEU A 626 -44.61 25.19 4.13
CA LEU A 626 -44.65 24.15 5.17
C LEU A 626 -43.44 23.21 5.06
N LEU A 627 -43.04 22.88 3.83
CA LEU A 627 -41.91 22.01 3.53
C LEU A 627 -40.58 22.70 3.84
N ALA A 628 -40.44 23.98 3.50
CA ALA A 628 -39.29 24.82 3.87
C ALA A 628 -39.17 25.01 5.39
N LEU A 629 -40.30 25.21 6.09
CA LEU A 629 -40.34 25.27 7.55
C LEU A 629 -39.92 23.94 8.20
N TYR A 630 -40.44 22.81 7.69
CA TYR A 630 -40.07 21.47 8.14
C TYR A 630 -38.57 21.22 7.99
N TRP A 631 -38.00 21.46 6.80
CA TRP A 631 -36.57 21.29 6.54
C TRP A 631 -35.70 22.25 7.37
N GLY A 632 -36.14 23.49 7.59
CA GLY A 632 -35.43 24.47 8.44
C GLY A 632 -35.36 24.02 9.90
N VAL A 633 -36.47 23.56 10.46
CA VAL A 633 -36.53 22.97 11.81
C VAL A 633 -35.72 21.67 11.90
N LEU A 634 -35.71 20.85 10.84
CA LEU A 634 -34.98 19.57 10.80
C LEU A 634 -33.45 19.75 10.74
N LEU A 635 -32.98 20.81 10.06
CA LEU A 635 -31.58 21.27 10.11
C LEU A 635 -31.19 21.77 11.51
N LEU A 636 -32.03 22.62 12.13
CA LEU A 636 -31.78 23.20 13.46
C LEU A 636 -31.85 22.16 14.60
N ARG A 637 -32.65 21.09 14.45
CA ARG A 637 -32.78 20.02 15.45
C ARG A 637 -31.56 19.09 15.57
N GLY A 638 -30.48 19.34 14.83
CA GLY A 638 -29.22 18.60 15.03
C GLY A 638 -29.30 17.12 14.65
N THR A 639 -30.14 16.78 13.67
CA THR A 639 -30.25 15.44 13.07
C THR A 639 -28.89 14.90 12.58
N ALA A 640 -28.74 13.58 12.46
CA ALA A 640 -27.57 12.99 11.80
C ALA A 640 -27.58 13.32 10.29
N GLU A 641 -26.40 13.50 9.69
CA GLU A 641 -26.30 13.92 8.28
C GLU A 641 -26.78 12.85 7.32
N ASP A 642 -26.46 11.58 7.56
CA ASP A 642 -26.88 10.44 6.75
C ASP A 642 -28.39 10.24 6.78
N VAL A 643 -29.00 10.53 7.94
CA VAL A 643 -30.45 10.53 8.12
C VAL A 643 -31.08 11.69 7.33
N ARG A 644 -30.48 12.89 7.34
CA ARG A 644 -30.92 14.00 6.47
C ARG A 644 -30.80 13.63 4.98
N ALA A 645 -29.67 13.05 4.57
CA ALA A 645 -29.41 12.68 3.18
C ALA A 645 -30.43 11.64 2.69
N ARG A 646 -30.65 10.57 3.47
CA ARG A 646 -31.68 9.56 3.18
C ARG A 646 -33.08 10.18 3.12
N MET A 647 -33.45 11.00 4.10
CA MET A 647 -34.75 11.69 4.09
C MET A 647 -34.88 12.66 2.91
N PHE A 648 -33.81 13.33 2.49
CA PHE A 648 -33.84 14.25 1.35
C PHE A 648 -34.02 13.50 0.03
N ILE A 649 -33.31 12.39 -0.16
CA ILE A 649 -33.45 11.52 -1.35
C ILE A 649 -34.87 10.95 -1.41
N GLY A 650 -35.38 10.39 -0.30
CA GLY A 650 -36.75 9.87 -0.25
C GLY A 650 -37.81 10.94 -0.49
N PHE A 651 -37.65 12.11 0.13
CA PHE A 651 -38.52 13.26 -0.06
C PHE A 651 -38.51 13.79 -1.51
N ALA A 652 -37.35 13.83 -2.16
CA ALA A 652 -37.21 14.24 -3.55
C ALA A 652 -37.90 13.25 -4.50
N LEU A 653 -37.64 11.95 -4.36
CA LEU A 653 -38.29 10.89 -5.15
C LEU A 653 -39.82 10.90 -4.96
N MET A 654 -40.28 11.01 -3.72
CA MET A 654 -41.71 11.13 -3.38
C MET A 654 -42.34 12.38 -4.03
N SER A 655 -41.66 13.54 -3.94
CA SER A 655 -42.16 14.80 -4.49
C SER A 655 -42.22 14.78 -6.02
N VAL A 656 -41.18 14.26 -6.69
CA VAL A 656 -41.18 14.11 -8.16
C VAL A 656 -42.25 13.12 -8.61
N GLY A 657 -42.44 12.01 -7.89
CA GLY A 657 -43.50 11.05 -8.16
C GLY A 657 -44.91 11.65 -8.04
N LEU A 658 -45.18 12.38 -6.95
CA LEU A 658 -46.46 13.06 -6.75
C LEU A 658 -46.72 14.16 -7.79
N LEU A 659 -45.70 14.96 -8.15
CA LEU A 659 -45.82 15.97 -9.22
C LEU A 659 -46.01 15.33 -10.60
N ALA A 660 -45.37 14.20 -10.88
CA ALA A 660 -45.60 13.45 -12.13
C ALA A 660 -47.03 12.90 -12.21
N LEU A 661 -47.55 12.32 -11.12
CA LEU A 661 -48.94 11.88 -11.03
C LEU A 661 -49.94 13.03 -11.20
N TRP A 662 -49.67 14.19 -10.61
CA TRP A 662 -50.49 15.40 -10.77
C TRP A 662 -50.41 15.97 -12.21
N SER A 663 -49.25 15.88 -12.87
CA SER A 663 -49.14 16.23 -14.30
C SER A 663 -49.98 15.30 -15.18
N LEU A 664 -49.99 13.98 -14.88
CA LEU A 664 -50.78 13.00 -15.63
C LEU A 664 -52.29 13.23 -15.54
N THR A 665 -52.82 13.70 -14.40
CA THR A 665 -54.25 14.04 -14.26
C THR A 665 -54.62 15.32 -15.01
N HIS A 666 -53.70 16.29 -15.09
CA HIS A 666 -53.91 17.58 -15.78
C HIS A 666 -53.49 17.55 -17.27
N GLY A 667 -53.66 16.40 -17.93
CA GLY A 667 -53.45 16.23 -19.38
C GLY A 667 -51.99 16.10 -19.83
N ASN A 668 -51.03 16.25 -18.90
CA ASN A 668 -49.59 16.11 -19.08
C ASN A 668 -48.99 17.00 -20.20
N PRO A 669 -48.93 18.33 -19.98
CA PRO A 669 -48.44 19.28 -20.99
C PRO A 669 -46.99 18.98 -21.38
N ALA A 670 -46.65 19.21 -22.65
CA ALA A 670 -45.26 19.08 -23.09
C ALA A 670 -44.41 20.16 -22.41
N PRO A 671 -43.20 19.86 -21.88
CA PRO A 671 -42.41 20.78 -21.05
C PRO A 671 -42.12 22.16 -21.65
N PHE A 672 -42.19 22.29 -22.98
CA PHE A 672 -41.91 23.52 -23.72
C PHE A 672 -43.14 24.09 -24.47
N SER A 673 -44.35 23.65 -24.12
CA SER A 673 -45.60 24.08 -24.79
C SER A 673 -46.13 25.46 -24.39
N GLY A 674 -45.60 26.04 -23.31
CA GLY A 674 -45.98 27.37 -22.81
C GLY A 674 -45.86 27.46 -21.28
N THR A 675 -45.66 28.66 -20.75
CA THR A 675 -45.51 28.87 -19.30
C THR A 675 -46.84 28.79 -18.53
N GLY A 676 -47.98 29.02 -19.18
CA GLY A 676 -49.31 28.87 -18.58
C GLY A 676 -49.68 27.42 -18.31
N SER A 677 -49.73 26.59 -19.36
CA SER A 677 -50.14 25.18 -19.27
C SER A 677 -49.31 24.34 -18.29
N ALA A 678 -48.03 24.67 -18.11
CA ALA A 678 -47.19 24.02 -17.10
C ALA A 678 -47.54 24.46 -15.66
N ARG A 679 -47.88 25.74 -15.44
CA ARG A 679 -48.28 26.29 -14.13
C ARG A 679 -49.64 25.77 -13.66
N ASP A 680 -50.59 25.66 -14.59
CA ASP A 680 -51.93 25.11 -14.33
C ASP A 680 -51.91 23.62 -13.96
N ALA A 681 -50.79 22.93 -14.22
CA ALA A 681 -50.52 21.55 -13.85
C ALA A 681 -49.56 21.46 -12.64
N ALA A 682 -48.59 20.54 -12.69
CA ALA A 682 -47.61 20.28 -11.63
C ALA A 682 -46.26 20.97 -11.87
N GLY A 683 -46.26 22.09 -12.60
CA GLY A 683 -45.06 22.84 -12.97
C GLY A 683 -44.16 22.12 -13.96
N PHE A 684 -43.04 22.76 -14.28
CA PHE A 684 -42.02 22.25 -15.20
C PHE A 684 -41.43 20.91 -14.71
N ILE A 685 -41.30 20.70 -13.40
CA ILE A 685 -40.76 19.46 -12.82
C ILE A 685 -41.72 18.29 -13.05
N GLY A 686 -43.01 18.45 -12.75
CA GLY A 686 -44.01 17.42 -12.99
C GLY A 686 -44.18 17.09 -14.49
N ALA A 687 -44.13 18.12 -15.34
CA ALA A 687 -44.16 17.94 -16.80
C ALA A 687 -42.95 17.17 -17.33
N ILE A 688 -41.72 17.52 -16.92
CA ILE A 688 -40.51 16.78 -17.35
C ILE A 688 -40.52 15.33 -16.88
N ALA A 689 -40.97 15.04 -15.66
CA ALA A 689 -41.05 13.68 -15.16
C ALA A 689 -42.10 12.85 -15.92
N ALA A 690 -43.33 13.34 -16.01
CA ALA A 690 -44.43 12.57 -16.58
C ALA A 690 -44.39 12.46 -18.11
N TRP A 691 -43.93 13.48 -18.83
CA TRP A 691 -44.07 13.55 -20.30
C TRP A 691 -43.38 12.40 -21.07
N PRO A 692 -42.09 12.07 -20.84
CA PRO A 692 -41.39 11.02 -21.59
C PRO A 692 -42.05 9.65 -21.41
N ILE A 693 -42.42 9.29 -20.18
CA ILE A 693 -43.03 7.97 -19.88
C ILE A 693 -44.43 7.88 -20.50
N SER A 694 -45.21 8.96 -20.49
CA SER A 694 -46.54 9.02 -21.14
C SER A 694 -46.51 8.93 -22.68
N ARG A 695 -45.33 9.09 -23.30
CA ARG A 695 -45.14 8.89 -24.75
C ARG A 695 -44.87 7.43 -25.10
N GLY A 696 -44.26 6.66 -24.21
CA GLY A 696 -43.96 5.23 -24.42
C GLY A 696 -44.99 4.27 -23.82
N VAL A 697 -45.77 4.72 -22.82
CA VAL A 697 -46.68 3.88 -22.03
C VAL A 697 -48.05 4.53 -21.92
N SER A 698 -49.12 3.73 -21.83
CA SER A 698 -50.48 4.22 -21.57
C SER A 698 -50.55 5.04 -20.27
N ARG A 699 -51.54 5.94 -20.15
CA ARG A 699 -51.72 6.78 -18.95
C ARG A 699 -51.78 5.96 -17.65
N LEU A 700 -52.40 4.78 -17.69
CA LEU A 700 -52.45 3.85 -16.56
C LEU A 700 -51.07 3.28 -16.21
N GLY A 701 -50.29 2.82 -17.20
CA GLY A 701 -48.94 2.32 -16.94
C GLY A 701 -47.98 3.41 -16.47
N ALA A 702 -48.07 4.62 -17.03
CA ALA A 702 -47.33 5.79 -16.55
C ALA A 702 -47.69 6.14 -15.09
N ALA A 703 -48.97 6.06 -14.71
CA ALA A 703 -49.41 6.26 -13.33
C ALA A 703 -48.93 5.15 -12.38
N ILE A 704 -48.89 3.88 -12.81
CA ILE A 704 -48.32 2.77 -12.04
C ILE A 704 -46.82 3.00 -11.79
N ILE A 705 -46.06 3.42 -12.81
CA ILE A 705 -44.61 3.70 -12.69
C ILE A 705 -44.36 4.85 -11.69
N TRP A 706 -45.05 5.99 -11.84
CA TRP A 706 -44.86 7.12 -10.92
C TRP A 706 -45.44 6.89 -9.52
N GLY A 707 -46.47 6.04 -9.39
CA GLY A 707 -46.92 5.49 -8.11
C GLY A 707 -45.84 4.66 -7.43
N GLY A 708 -45.18 3.77 -8.17
CA GLY A 708 -44.04 2.98 -7.68
C GLY A 708 -42.87 3.85 -7.22
N VAL A 709 -42.51 4.90 -7.98
CA VAL A 709 -41.47 5.87 -7.57
C VAL A 709 -41.90 6.64 -6.31
N THR A 710 -43.18 7.00 -6.19
CA THR A 710 -43.72 7.67 -4.99
C THR A 710 -43.61 6.76 -3.75
N VAL A 711 -44.02 5.49 -3.86
CA VAL A 711 -43.93 4.50 -2.77
C VAL A 711 -42.47 4.22 -2.40
N LEU A 712 -41.57 4.10 -3.38
CA LEU A 712 -40.14 3.96 -3.12
C LEU A 712 -39.58 5.19 -2.39
N GLY A 713 -39.98 6.41 -2.79
CA GLY A 713 -39.64 7.64 -2.09
C GLY A 713 -40.13 7.66 -0.63
N VAL A 714 -41.36 7.21 -0.37
CA VAL A 714 -41.90 7.06 0.99
C VAL A 714 -41.08 6.05 1.81
N LEU A 715 -40.80 4.85 1.28
CA LEU A 715 -40.01 3.83 1.98
C LEU A 715 -38.59 4.32 2.31
N ILE A 716 -37.93 5.02 1.38
CA ILE A 716 -36.62 5.65 1.60
C ILE A 716 -36.74 6.77 2.65
N PHE A 717 -37.81 7.57 2.64
CA PHE A 717 -38.04 8.65 3.60
C PHE A 717 -38.27 8.12 5.03
N THR A 718 -39.17 7.16 5.21
CA THR A 718 -39.44 6.52 6.52
C THR A 718 -38.28 5.65 6.98
N GLY A 719 -37.45 5.15 6.06
CA GLY A 719 -36.39 4.18 6.35
C GLY A 719 -36.93 2.76 6.53
N THR A 720 -38.09 2.46 5.96
CA THR A 720 -38.73 1.14 6.06
C THR A 720 -38.21 0.22 4.96
N PRO A 721 -37.50 -0.88 5.29
CA PRO A 721 -37.05 -1.83 4.27
C PRO A 721 -38.26 -2.54 3.63
N LEU A 722 -38.16 -2.85 2.34
CA LEU A 722 -39.26 -3.42 1.54
C LEU A 722 -39.81 -4.74 2.13
N SER A 723 -38.97 -5.53 2.78
CA SER A 723 -39.35 -6.75 3.51
C SER A 723 -40.30 -6.48 4.69
N ALA A 724 -40.06 -5.43 5.46
CA ALA A 724 -40.93 -5.04 6.58
C ALA A 724 -42.26 -4.44 6.11
N ALA A 725 -42.27 -3.77 4.96
CA ALA A 725 -43.51 -3.32 4.30
C ALA A 725 -44.35 -4.52 3.82
N TRP A 726 -43.72 -5.53 3.21
CA TRP A 726 -44.39 -6.77 2.80
C TRP A 726 -44.94 -7.58 3.99
N ALA A 727 -44.22 -7.64 5.11
CA ALA A 727 -44.72 -8.31 6.32
C ALA A 727 -46.05 -7.70 6.79
N ARG A 728 -46.10 -6.37 6.96
CA ARG A 728 -47.33 -5.65 7.36
C ARG A 728 -48.46 -5.76 6.35
N LEU A 729 -48.15 -5.81 5.05
CA LEU A 729 -49.17 -6.02 4.02
C LEU A 729 -49.81 -7.41 4.14
N ARG A 730 -49.03 -8.42 4.57
CA ARG A 730 -49.50 -9.79 4.84
C ARG A 730 -50.31 -9.90 6.13
N GLU A 731 -49.91 -9.17 7.18
CA GLU A 731 -50.70 -9.04 8.41
C GLU A 731 -52.07 -8.39 8.12
N LEU A 732 -52.10 -7.38 7.25
CA LEU A 732 -53.34 -6.70 6.83
C LEU A 732 -54.20 -7.50 5.85
N SER A 733 -53.66 -8.47 5.10
CA SER A 733 -54.48 -9.39 4.30
C SER A 733 -55.01 -10.55 5.15
N ALA A 734 -54.20 -11.11 6.05
CA ALA A 734 -54.67 -12.13 7.00
C ALA A 734 -55.83 -11.60 7.87
N ALA A 735 -55.75 -10.35 8.32
CA ALA A 735 -56.83 -9.67 9.03
C ALA A 735 -58.08 -9.32 8.16
N ALA A 736 -58.16 -9.83 6.92
CA ALA A 736 -59.30 -9.67 6.02
C ALA A 736 -59.84 -11.01 5.46
N ASP A 737 -59.18 -12.15 5.76
CA ASP A 737 -59.57 -13.49 5.31
C ASP A 737 -60.21 -14.34 6.44
N ASP A 738 -60.22 -13.86 7.70
CA ASP A 738 -60.75 -14.56 8.90
C ASP A 738 -62.09 -13.94 9.40
N GLU A 739 -63.18 -14.10 8.64
CA GLU A 739 -64.57 -14.09 9.15
C GLU A 739 -65.25 -15.44 8.79
N GLU A 740 -66.19 -15.93 9.63
CA GLU A 740 -66.71 -17.32 9.67
C GLU A 740 -65.69 -18.33 10.28
N GLU A 741 -65.99 -19.22 11.24
CA GLU A 741 -67.26 -19.74 11.81
C GLU A 741 -67.20 -19.92 13.36
N GLU A 742 -68.20 -20.56 14.00
CA GLU A 742 -68.63 -20.32 15.40
C GLU A 742 -67.97 -21.12 16.59
N GLU A 743 -68.24 -20.56 17.79
CA GLU A 743 -68.08 -21.00 19.21
C GLU A 743 -68.86 -22.31 19.62
N PRO A 744 -69.01 -22.75 20.91
CA PRO A 744 -68.34 -22.39 22.20
C PRO A 744 -68.05 -23.52 23.25
N GLY A 745 -66.91 -23.41 23.96
CA GLY A 745 -66.75 -23.62 25.43
C GLY A 745 -66.98 -25.02 26.09
N PRO A 746 -67.04 -25.11 27.45
CA PRO A 746 -66.76 -24.10 28.48
C PRO A 746 -65.91 -24.58 29.72
N ALA A 747 -65.73 -23.67 30.72
CA ALA A 747 -65.25 -23.88 32.13
C ALA A 747 -63.70 -23.89 32.39
N LYS A 748 -63.15 -23.34 33.50
CA LYS A 748 -63.73 -22.64 34.69
C LYS A 748 -62.68 -21.75 35.44
N ARG A 749 -63.21 -20.73 36.17
CA ARG A 749 -62.76 -20.00 37.41
C ARG A 749 -61.59 -20.58 38.26
N ASP A 750 -60.86 -19.82 39.12
CA ASP A 750 -61.14 -18.50 39.78
C ASP A 750 -59.89 -17.76 40.39
N ARG A 751 -60.09 -16.48 40.78
CA ARG A 751 -59.48 -15.69 41.92
C ARG A 751 -57.95 -15.46 42.14
N ARG A 752 -57.57 -14.18 41.96
CA ARG A 752 -57.03 -13.18 42.93
C ARG A 752 -56.14 -13.57 44.16
N GLY A 753 -54.98 -12.89 44.27
CA GLY A 753 -54.27 -12.41 45.50
C GLY A 753 -53.05 -11.56 45.07
N ARG A 754 -52.90 -10.26 45.41
CA ARG A 754 -52.22 -9.63 46.59
C ARG A 754 -50.81 -10.20 46.91
N THR A 755 -49.77 -9.39 47.19
CA THR A 755 -49.74 -8.02 47.77
C THR A 755 -48.48 -7.19 47.40
N GLU A 756 -48.54 -5.87 47.61
CA GLU A 756 -47.55 -4.90 48.19
C GLU A 756 -46.15 -5.44 48.62
N GLU A 757 -45.01 -4.72 48.71
CA GLU A 757 -44.46 -3.40 48.33
C GLU A 757 -42.96 -3.36 48.80
N ASP A 758 -42.05 -2.82 47.97
CA ASP A 758 -40.86 -1.96 48.21
C ASP A 758 -39.84 -2.11 49.42
N VAL A 759 -38.64 -1.53 49.19
CA VAL A 759 -37.56 -1.10 50.13
C VAL A 759 -36.55 -2.11 50.73
N ARG A 760 -35.33 -2.07 50.15
CA ARG A 760 -33.95 -2.17 50.73
C ARG A 760 -33.69 -2.91 52.07
N VAL A 761 -32.70 -3.82 52.05
CA VAL A 761 -31.81 -4.14 53.20
C VAL A 761 -30.34 -4.21 52.74
N VAL A 762 -29.39 -3.93 53.64
CA VAL A 762 -27.93 -3.94 53.42
C VAL A 762 -27.28 -5.14 54.13
N VAL A 763 -26.33 -5.81 53.47
CA VAL A 763 -25.36 -6.77 54.04
C VAL A 763 -24.06 -6.54 53.24
N ASP A 764 -23.03 -5.85 53.74
CA ASP A 764 -22.08 -6.15 54.84
C ASP A 764 -21.16 -7.37 54.57
N LEU A 765 -19.90 -7.25 54.97
CA LEU A 765 -18.79 -8.15 54.68
C LEU A 765 -18.32 -8.85 55.96
N ARG A 766 -18.19 -10.18 55.94
CA ARG A 766 -17.14 -10.93 56.68
C ARG A 766 -17.08 -12.40 56.29
N ASP A 767 -15.96 -13.01 56.66
CA ASP A 767 -15.54 -14.39 56.35
C ASP A 767 -16.35 -15.46 57.10
N PRO A 768 -16.12 -16.74 56.76
CA PRO A 768 -15.63 -17.66 57.79
C PRO A 768 -14.32 -18.37 57.41
N GLU A 769 -13.62 -18.86 58.44
CA GLU A 769 -12.25 -19.39 58.36
C GLU A 769 -12.15 -20.90 58.06
N ALA A 770 -10.95 -21.28 57.61
CA ALA A 770 -10.23 -22.56 57.64
C ALA A 770 -10.91 -23.85 58.17
N GLU A 771 -10.71 -24.95 57.43
CA GLU A 771 -10.55 -26.29 58.04
C GLU A 771 -9.50 -27.18 57.33
N GLN A 772 -8.32 -27.24 57.96
CA GLN A 772 -7.39 -28.39 58.17
C GLN A 772 -7.01 -29.37 57.04
N GLU A 773 -5.70 -29.51 56.81
CA GLU A 773 -5.06 -30.66 56.15
C GLU A 773 -4.83 -31.85 57.12
N PRO A 774 -4.91 -33.11 56.66
CA PRO A 774 -4.30 -34.25 57.33
C PRO A 774 -2.88 -34.53 56.79
N SER A 775 -1.88 -34.49 57.67
CA SER A 775 -0.47 -34.68 57.31
C SER A 775 -0.03 -36.14 57.15
N THR A 776 0.75 -36.47 56.10
CA THR A 776 1.58 -37.70 56.07
C THR A 776 2.99 -37.44 55.53
N GLN A 777 3.92 -37.30 56.48
CA GLN A 777 5.36 -37.60 56.46
C GLN A 777 6.11 -37.70 55.11
N SER A 778 7.09 -36.83 54.93
CA SER A 778 8.14 -36.93 53.90
C SER A 778 9.22 -37.96 54.26
N GLY A 779 9.62 -38.80 53.29
CA GLY A 779 10.85 -39.60 53.32
C GLY A 779 11.71 -39.29 52.07
N PRO A 780 13.06 -39.34 52.14
CA PRO A 780 13.90 -38.82 51.05
C PRO A 780 14.24 -39.85 49.97
N GLY A 781 14.13 -39.41 48.71
CA GLY A 781 14.96 -39.88 47.59
C GLY A 781 14.38 -40.99 46.69
N SER A 782 14.25 -40.68 45.40
CA SER A 782 15.13 -41.25 44.36
C SER A 782 14.78 -40.70 42.97
N ASP A 783 15.80 -40.33 42.19
CA ASP A 783 15.66 -40.17 40.73
C ASP A 783 15.52 -41.57 40.10
N THR A 784 14.28 -42.04 39.93
CA THR A 784 13.99 -43.23 39.13
C THR A 784 13.57 -42.81 37.73
N ALA A 785 14.48 -42.97 36.76
CA ALA A 785 14.16 -42.79 35.35
C ALA A 785 13.10 -43.81 34.92
N PHE A 786 11.98 -43.34 34.38
CA PHE A 786 10.95 -44.20 33.81
C PHE A 786 11.50 -44.85 32.53
N VAL A 787 11.87 -46.14 32.62
CA VAL A 787 12.33 -46.92 31.47
C VAL A 787 11.11 -47.34 30.64
N PRO A 788 10.95 -46.89 29.38
CA PRO A 788 9.82 -47.31 28.56
C PRO A 788 9.94 -48.79 28.23
N THR A 789 8.93 -49.58 28.60
CA THR A 789 8.80 -50.95 28.05
C THR A 789 8.25 -50.81 26.63
N PRO A 790 8.90 -51.38 25.59
CA PRO A 790 8.46 -51.19 24.21
C PRO A 790 7.05 -51.75 23.98
N ALA A 791 6.23 -51.00 23.26
CA ALA A 791 4.87 -51.42 22.92
C ALA A 791 4.90 -52.65 21.97
N PRO A 792 3.93 -53.58 22.10
CA PRO A 792 3.84 -54.73 21.21
C PRO A 792 3.44 -54.29 19.79
N LYS A 793 4.26 -54.63 18.78
CA LYS A 793 3.93 -54.41 17.36
C LYS A 793 2.65 -55.19 16.98
N GLY A 794 1.77 -54.55 16.20
CA GLY A 794 0.57 -55.20 15.63
C GLY A 794 -0.76 -54.94 16.34
N GLY A 795 -0.86 -53.91 17.19
CA GLY A 795 -2.12 -53.46 17.79
C GLY A 795 -2.59 -52.10 17.24
N ALA A 796 -3.86 -51.76 17.45
CA ALA A 796 -4.39 -50.42 17.16
C ALA A 796 -3.62 -49.34 17.95
N TYR A 797 -3.41 -48.18 17.32
CA TYR A 797 -2.55 -47.11 17.82
C TYR A 797 -2.95 -46.60 19.23
N LYS A 798 -1.97 -46.42 20.11
CA LYS A 798 -2.17 -45.96 21.50
C LYS A 798 -1.48 -44.63 21.75
N LEU A 799 -2.26 -43.67 22.24
CA LEU A 799 -1.76 -42.38 22.71
C LEU A 799 -0.65 -42.55 23.78
N PRO A 800 0.37 -41.68 23.82
CA PRO A 800 1.41 -41.74 24.84
C PRO A 800 0.84 -41.52 26.26
N PRO A 801 1.29 -42.28 27.27
CA PRO A 801 0.77 -42.13 28.62
C PRO A 801 1.22 -40.80 29.24
N ILE A 802 0.30 -40.08 29.88
CA ILE A 802 0.55 -38.75 30.50
C ILE A 802 1.69 -38.75 31.54
N GLY A 803 2.06 -39.93 32.07
CA GLY A 803 3.21 -40.12 32.95
C GLY A 803 4.57 -39.83 32.31
N LEU A 804 4.67 -39.78 30.98
CA LEU A 804 5.90 -39.34 30.28
C LEU A 804 6.19 -37.84 30.50
N LEU A 805 5.17 -37.04 30.83
CA LEU A 805 5.32 -35.61 31.09
C LEU A 805 5.38 -35.33 32.60
N ARG A 806 6.38 -34.55 33.01
CA ARG A 806 6.65 -34.15 34.39
C ARG A 806 5.61 -33.13 34.89
N THR A 807 5.61 -32.90 36.20
CA THR A 807 4.87 -31.82 36.87
C THR A 807 5.84 -30.82 37.45
N ALA A 808 5.42 -29.56 37.63
CA ALA A 808 6.27 -28.55 38.26
C ALA A 808 6.58 -28.89 39.73
N PRO A 809 7.76 -28.50 40.26
CA PRO A 809 8.01 -28.51 41.70
C PRO A 809 7.11 -27.48 42.43
N PRO A 810 6.93 -27.60 43.76
CA PRO A 810 6.21 -26.59 44.55
C PRO A 810 6.81 -25.18 44.39
N SER A 811 5.94 -24.17 44.38
CA SER A 811 6.38 -22.77 44.27
C SER A 811 7.18 -22.33 45.49
N ALA A 812 8.28 -21.61 45.26
CA ALA A 812 9.18 -21.09 46.29
C ALA A 812 9.00 -19.58 46.57
N GLY A 813 7.87 -19.00 46.19
CA GLY A 813 7.56 -17.58 46.42
C GLY A 813 7.32 -17.24 47.89
N SER A 814 7.67 -16.01 48.30
CA SER A 814 7.44 -15.49 49.65
C SER A 814 6.47 -14.31 49.65
N THR A 815 5.43 -14.37 50.49
CA THR A 815 4.48 -13.26 50.71
C THR A 815 5.17 -11.96 51.11
N ARG A 816 6.33 -12.05 51.78
CA ARG A 816 7.17 -10.92 52.19
C ARG A 816 7.68 -10.08 51.01
N ASP A 817 7.80 -10.65 49.81
CA ASP A 817 8.15 -9.90 48.60
C ASP A 817 6.96 -9.11 48.07
N GLU A 818 5.75 -9.67 48.15
CA GLU A 818 4.50 -9.00 47.75
C GLU A 818 4.20 -7.80 48.67
N GLU A 819 4.39 -7.95 49.98
CA GLU A 819 4.32 -6.86 50.96
C GLU A 819 5.31 -5.73 50.67
N GLN A 820 6.57 -6.06 50.33
CA GLN A 820 7.59 -5.07 50.01
C GLN A 820 7.25 -4.28 48.74
N THR A 821 6.86 -4.96 47.67
CA THR A 821 6.46 -4.32 46.40
C THR A 821 5.22 -3.46 46.58
N THR A 822 4.23 -3.92 47.36
CA THR A 822 3.03 -3.16 47.73
C THR A 822 3.40 -1.85 48.45
N ALA A 823 4.25 -1.93 49.48
CA ALA A 823 4.72 -0.76 50.23
C ALA A 823 5.56 0.21 49.40
N ALA A 824 6.33 -0.30 48.41
CA ALA A 824 7.10 0.52 47.47
C ALA A 824 6.21 1.25 46.45
N LEU A 825 5.19 0.57 45.90
CA LEU A 825 4.18 1.18 45.03
C LEU A 825 3.43 2.32 45.75
N GLU A 826 2.91 2.07 46.95
CA GLU A 826 2.20 3.10 47.73
C GLU A 826 3.10 4.26 48.15
N ARG A 827 4.38 4.01 48.45
CA ARG A 827 5.36 5.08 48.69
C ARG A 827 5.55 5.92 47.43
N THR A 828 5.67 5.30 46.26
CA THR A 828 5.87 5.98 44.97
C THR A 828 4.69 6.88 44.63
N PHE A 829 3.45 6.37 44.69
CA PHE A 829 2.24 7.18 44.47
C PHE A 829 2.16 8.38 45.41
N ARG A 830 2.52 8.19 46.69
CA ARG A 830 2.54 9.24 47.71
C ARG A 830 3.60 10.31 47.44
N THR A 831 4.81 9.93 47.03
CA THR A 831 5.88 10.86 46.64
C THR A 831 5.48 11.75 45.47
N PHE A 832 4.83 11.19 44.45
CA PHE A 832 4.43 11.93 43.23
C PHE A 832 3.03 12.56 43.30
N GLY A 833 2.41 12.64 44.49
CA GLY A 833 1.12 13.31 44.67
C GLY A 833 -0.03 12.65 43.89
N VAL A 834 -0.06 11.32 43.88
CA VAL A 834 -1.13 10.50 43.30
C VAL A 834 -1.89 9.81 44.43
N ALA A 835 -3.17 10.13 44.59
CA ALA A 835 -4.04 9.48 45.56
C ALA A 835 -4.48 8.12 45.03
N ALA A 836 -3.68 7.09 45.33
CA ALA A 836 -3.89 5.71 44.94
C ALA A 836 -3.47 4.75 46.06
N ARG A 837 -4.05 3.56 46.09
CA ARG A 837 -3.80 2.49 47.07
C ARG A 837 -3.71 1.14 46.35
N VAL A 838 -3.09 0.15 46.99
CA VAL A 838 -2.91 -1.18 46.41
C VAL A 838 -3.64 -2.24 47.26
N PRO A 839 -4.98 -2.33 47.18
CA PRO A 839 -5.77 -3.22 48.04
C PRO A 839 -5.52 -4.72 47.83
N LYS A 840 -4.92 -5.15 46.70
CA LYS A 840 -4.72 -6.57 46.42
C LYS A 840 -3.53 -6.87 45.50
N ALA A 841 -2.82 -7.94 45.80
CA ALA A 841 -1.87 -8.60 44.91
C ALA A 841 -2.44 -9.95 44.42
N HIS A 842 -2.07 -10.34 43.20
CA HIS A 842 -2.38 -11.63 42.60
C HIS A 842 -1.10 -12.20 41.98
N ARG A 843 -0.40 -13.09 42.69
CA ARG A 843 0.84 -13.73 42.21
C ARG A 843 0.55 -14.79 41.15
N GLY A 844 0.97 -14.53 39.92
CA GLY A 844 1.08 -15.53 38.85
C GLY A 844 2.48 -16.19 38.85
N PRO A 845 2.77 -17.06 37.87
CA PRO A 845 4.06 -17.78 37.82
C PRO A 845 5.26 -16.85 37.57
N THR A 846 5.13 -15.92 36.63
CA THR A 846 6.24 -15.05 36.16
C THR A 846 6.14 -13.61 36.66
N VAL A 847 4.92 -13.10 36.82
CA VAL A 847 4.62 -11.75 37.31
C VAL A 847 3.56 -11.81 38.41
N THR A 848 3.56 -10.82 39.28
CA THR A 848 2.46 -10.54 40.22
C THR A 848 1.69 -9.32 39.72
N LEU A 849 0.37 -9.45 39.64
CA LEU A 849 -0.55 -8.38 39.28
C LEU A 849 -0.98 -7.65 40.56
N TYR A 850 -0.56 -6.41 40.73
CA TYR A 850 -1.00 -5.51 41.80
C TYR A 850 -2.19 -4.70 41.32
N GLU A 851 -3.31 -4.79 42.03
CA GLU A 851 -4.54 -4.05 41.71
C GLU A 851 -4.47 -2.69 42.43
N VAL A 852 -4.46 -1.62 41.66
CA VAL A 852 -4.30 -0.23 42.11
C VAL A 852 -5.62 0.51 41.94
N GLU A 853 -6.17 0.99 43.05
CA GLU A 853 -7.38 1.82 43.07
C GLU A 853 -6.99 3.29 43.22
N VAL A 854 -7.66 4.17 42.47
CA VAL A 854 -7.42 5.63 42.47
C VAL A 854 -8.57 6.36 43.14
N GLU A 855 -8.28 7.30 44.02
CA GLU A 855 -9.31 8.04 44.76
C GLU A 855 -10.10 8.99 43.83
N ALA A 856 -11.40 9.17 44.11
CA ALA A 856 -12.33 9.85 43.22
C ALA A 856 -11.88 11.27 42.83
N GLY A 857 -11.69 11.49 41.52
CA GLY A 857 -11.16 12.74 40.96
C GLY A 857 -9.70 12.64 40.48
N THR A 858 -8.95 11.62 40.92
CA THR A 858 -7.61 11.32 40.39
C THR A 858 -7.72 10.78 38.96
N LYS A 859 -7.02 11.41 38.02
CA LYS A 859 -6.98 10.97 36.61
C LYS A 859 -6.11 9.72 36.47
N VAL A 860 -6.63 8.67 35.82
CA VAL A 860 -5.89 7.43 35.46
C VAL A 860 -4.53 7.71 34.81
N ASN A 861 -4.45 8.71 33.92
CA ASN A 861 -3.18 9.09 33.27
C ASN A 861 -2.08 9.53 34.25
N LYS A 862 -2.39 9.94 35.50
CA LYS A 862 -1.35 10.18 36.52
C LYS A 862 -0.63 8.89 36.92
N VAL A 863 -1.31 7.74 36.96
CA VAL A 863 -0.68 6.46 37.27
C VAL A 863 0.09 5.93 36.06
N LEU A 864 -0.48 6.07 34.85
CA LEU A 864 0.20 5.68 33.60
C LEU A 864 1.50 6.46 33.36
N ALA A 865 1.54 7.75 33.72
CA ALA A 865 2.73 8.59 33.59
C ALA A 865 3.87 8.22 34.57
N LEU A 866 3.60 7.46 35.64
CA LEU A 866 4.61 7.00 36.61
C LEU A 866 5.22 5.64 36.24
N ALA A 867 5.04 5.15 35.02
CA ALA A 867 5.54 3.82 34.62
C ALA A 867 7.06 3.66 34.87
N ASP A 868 7.84 4.69 34.53
CA ASP A 868 9.30 4.66 34.65
C ASP A 868 9.73 4.95 36.10
N ASP A 869 9.01 5.80 36.84
CA ASP A 869 9.22 6.03 38.27
C ASP A 869 8.95 4.78 39.13
N ILE A 870 7.91 4.01 38.76
CA ILE A 870 7.60 2.72 39.39
C ILE A 870 8.68 1.69 39.05
N ALA A 871 9.12 1.61 37.78
CA ALA A 871 10.22 0.74 37.37
C ALA A 871 11.52 1.04 38.15
N TYR A 872 11.84 2.33 38.32
CA TYR A 872 12.96 2.80 39.14
C TYR A 872 12.79 2.45 40.63
N ALA A 873 11.64 2.75 41.22
CA ALA A 873 11.37 2.51 42.64
C ALA A 873 11.30 1.00 43.01
N LEU A 874 10.95 0.13 42.07
CA LEU A 874 10.96 -1.32 42.22
C LEU A 874 12.26 -1.98 41.74
N ALA A 875 13.21 -1.21 41.22
CA ALA A 875 14.48 -1.67 40.65
C ALA A 875 14.32 -2.76 39.56
N THR A 876 13.30 -2.65 38.72
CA THR A 876 13.04 -3.57 37.58
C THR A 876 12.48 -2.80 36.38
N PRO A 877 13.05 -2.94 35.17
CA PRO A 877 12.59 -2.19 33.99
C PRO A 877 11.26 -2.72 33.43
N ASP A 878 10.90 -3.98 33.72
CA ASP A 878 9.87 -4.75 33.02
C ASP A 878 8.44 -4.54 33.57
N VAL A 879 8.18 -3.35 34.13
CA VAL A 879 6.87 -2.98 34.69
C VAL A 879 5.88 -2.63 33.57
N ARG A 880 4.74 -3.34 33.56
CA ARG A 880 3.65 -3.15 32.59
C ARG A 880 2.37 -2.73 33.32
N ILE A 881 1.73 -1.65 32.86
CA ILE A 881 0.51 -1.11 33.46
C ILE A 881 -0.69 -1.35 32.53
N ILE A 882 -1.75 -1.96 33.06
CA ILE A 882 -3.02 -2.22 32.37
C ILE A 882 -4.10 -1.29 32.94
N ALA A 883 -4.66 -0.41 32.11
CA ALA A 883 -5.75 0.47 32.52
C ALA A 883 -6.99 0.33 31.59
N PRO A 884 -8.19 0.12 32.15
CA PRO A 884 -8.45 -0.60 33.40
C PRO A 884 -8.15 -2.11 33.25
N ILE A 885 -8.08 -2.83 34.37
CA ILE A 885 -8.11 -4.30 34.38
C ILE A 885 -9.45 -4.77 33.78
N PRO A 886 -9.50 -5.73 32.84
CA PRO A 886 -10.74 -6.26 32.31
C PRO A 886 -11.69 -6.74 33.41
N GLY A 887 -12.91 -6.19 33.44
CA GLY A 887 -13.93 -6.54 34.44
C GLY A 887 -13.79 -5.89 35.83
N LYS A 888 -12.82 -4.98 36.04
CA LYS A 888 -12.63 -4.27 37.33
C LYS A 888 -12.42 -2.77 37.15
N SER A 889 -12.82 -1.98 38.15
CA SER A 889 -12.62 -0.52 38.20
C SER A 889 -11.24 -0.12 38.75
N ALA A 890 -10.21 -0.92 38.48
CA ALA A 890 -8.85 -0.77 39.00
C ALA A 890 -7.81 -0.75 37.87
N ILE A 891 -6.61 -0.26 38.18
CA ILE A 891 -5.45 -0.27 37.29
C ILE A 891 -4.55 -1.45 37.71
N GLY A 892 -4.13 -2.28 36.77
CA GLY A 892 -3.22 -3.40 37.04
C GLY A 892 -1.79 -2.97 36.84
N VAL A 893 -0.92 -3.21 37.82
CA VAL A 893 0.54 -3.08 37.67
C VAL A 893 1.13 -4.49 37.73
N GLU A 894 1.60 -5.00 36.59
CA GLU A 894 2.32 -6.26 36.51
C GLU A 894 3.80 -6.01 36.84
N VAL A 895 4.31 -6.69 37.87
CA VAL A 895 5.71 -6.62 38.31
C VAL A 895 6.33 -8.02 38.23
N PRO A 896 7.55 -8.20 37.69
CA PRO A 896 8.24 -9.49 37.68
C PRO A 896 8.42 -10.10 39.07
N ASN A 897 8.23 -11.41 39.17
CA ASN A 897 8.55 -12.16 40.38
C ASN A 897 10.07 -12.31 40.54
N LYS A 898 10.60 -12.09 41.76
CA LYS A 898 12.00 -12.40 42.12
C LYS A 898 12.31 -13.89 41.94
N VAL A 899 11.35 -14.75 42.31
CA VAL A 899 11.38 -16.21 42.09
C VAL A 899 10.19 -16.58 41.21
N ARG A 900 10.49 -17.06 39.99
CA ARG A 900 9.52 -17.41 38.95
C ARG A 900 9.25 -18.92 38.97
N ASP A 901 8.00 -19.31 38.76
CA ASP A 901 7.59 -20.72 38.74
C ASP A 901 7.57 -21.27 37.32
N PHE A 902 8.20 -22.43 37.09
CA PHE A 902 8.13 -23.13 35.81
C PHE A 902 6.72 -23.68 35.55
N VAL A 903 6.26 -23.57 34.31
CA VAL A 903 4.95 -24.08 33.86
C VAL A 903 5.17 -25.33 33.01
N MET A 904 5.14 -26.51 33.64
CA MET A 904 5.35 -27.76 32.90
C MET A 904 4.13 -28.09 32.02
N LEU A 905 4.37 -28.57 30.80
CA LEU A 905 3.35 -29.03 29.87
C LEU A 905 2.44 -30.10 30.51
N GLY A 906 3.03 -31.00 31.29
CA GLY A 906 2.31 -32.01 32.04
C GLY A 906 1.41 -31.48 33.17
N ASP A 907 1.58 -30.25 33.66
CA ASP A 907 0.59 -29.62 34.55
C ASP A 907 -0.66 -29.21 33.75
N VAL A 908 -0.45 -28.52 32.62
CA VAL A 908 -1.50 -27.95 31.79
C VAL A 908 -2.37 -29.06 31.20
N LEU A 909 -1.75 -30.14 30.70
CA LEU A 909 -2.46 -31.31 30.16
C LEU A 909 -3.15 -32.19 31.22
N ARG A 910 -2.79 -32.07 32.51
CA ARG A 910 -3.51 -32.71 33.63
C ARG A 910 -4.66 -31.86 34.18
N ALA A 911 -4.61 -30.55 33.96
CA ALA A 911 -5.59 -29.59 34.47
C ALA A 911 -6.99 -29.79 33.85
N ARG A 912 -8.02 -29.26 34.53
CA ARG A 912 -9.41 -29.39 34.10
C ARG A 912 -9.65 -28.87 32.67
N ALA A 913 -9.03 -27.75 32.28
CA ALA A 913 -9.13 -27.18 30.94
C ALA A 913 -8.79 -28.19 29.81
N ALA A 914 -7.81 -29.08 30.03
CA ALA A 914 -7.39 -30.08 29.06
C ALA A 914 -8.25 -31.37 29.05
N LYS A 915 -9.13 -31.54 30.05
CA LYS A 915 -10.13 -32.62 30.13
C LYS A 915 -11.48 -32.21 29.53
N ASP A 916 -11.78 -30.91 29.67
CA ASP A 916 -13.02 -30.28 29.22
C ASP A 916 -12.94 -29.93 27.71
N ASP A 917 -11.81 -29.41 27.19
CA ASP A 917 -11.57 -29.35 25.73
C ASP A 917 -10.97 -30.68 25.23
N ARG A 918 -11.67 -31.32 24.28
CA ARG A 918 -11.32 -32.61 23.68
C ARG A 918 -11.04 -32.55 22.19
N HIS A 919 -10.96 -31.37 21.59
CA HIS A 919 -10.69 -31.27 20.16
C HIS A 919 -9.26 -31.78 19.83
N PRO A 920 -9.04 -32.46 18.69
CA PRO A 920 -7.72 -32.93 18.29
C PRO A 920 -6.66 -31.81 18.22
N LEU A 921 -7.06 -30.62 17.79
CA LEU A 921 -6.18 -29.45 17.68
C LEU A 921 -6.20 -28.55 18.94
N ALA A 922 -6.65 -29.06 20.09
CA ALA A 922 -6.53 -28.38 21.37
C ALA A 922 -5.13 -28.59 21.98
N VAL A 923 -4.31 -27.53 21.95
CA VAL A 923 -2.93 -27.49 22.43
C VAL A 923 -2.80 -26.73 23.75
N ALA A 924 -1.79 -27.08 24.55
CA ALA A 924 -1.47 -26.38 25.79
C ALA A 924 -0.79 -25.04 25.48
N LEU A 925 -1.38 -23.94 25.96
CA LEU A 925 -0.84 -22.61 25.79
C LEU A 925 0.05 -22.21 26.99
N GLY A 926 -0.39 -22.48 28.23
CA GLY A 926 0.39 -22.15 29.42
C GLY A 926 -0.44 -21.93 30.69
N LYS A 927 -0.05 -20.96 31.52
CA LYS A 927 -0.82 -20.46 32.67
C LYS A 927 -0.98 -18.93 32.57
N ASP A 928 -2.11 -18.39 33.05
CA ASP A 928 -2.35 -16.94 33.10
C ASP A 928 -1.67 -16.25 34.31
N VAL A 929 -1.80 -14.92 34.40
CA VAL A 929 -1.30 -14.12 35.54
C VAL A 929 -1.95 -14.45 36.90
N HIS A 930 -2.94 -15.35 36.94
CA HIS A 930 -3.53 -15.91 38.15
C HIS A 930 -3.21 -17.41 38.33
N GLY A 931 -2.25 -17.95 37.57
CA GLY A 931 -1.82 -19.35 37.62
C GLY A 931 -2.77 -20.37 36.97
N ARG A 932 -3.86 -19.93 36.33
CA ARG A 932 -4.87 -20.81 35.75
C ARG A 932 -4.39 -21.36 34.41
N ALA A 933 -4.42 -22.68 34.26
CA ALA A 933 -4.01 -23.39 33.04
C ALA A 933 -4.89 -23.01 31.84
N GLN A 934 -4.24 -22.69 30.71
CA GLN A 934 -4.88 -22.28 29.46
C GLN A 934 -4.60 -23.31 28.36
N MET A 935 -5.69 -23.80 27.75
CA MET A 935 -5.70 -24.59 26.52
C MET A 935 -6.23 -23.71 25.39
N VAL A 936 -5.81 -23.96 24.15
CA VAL A 936 -6.33 -23.26 22.98
C VAL A 936 -6.52 -24.23 21.80
N ASN A 937 -7.62 -24.08 21.06
CA ASN A 937 -7.92 -24.90 19.90
C ASN A 937 -7.61 -24.13 18.61
N LEU A 938 -6.75 -24.71 17.76
CA LEU A 938 -6.31 -24.09 16.51
C LEU A 938 -7.45 -23.91 15.48
N THR A 939 -8.56 -24.64 15.51
CA THR A 939 -9.70 -24.37 14.58
C THR A 939 -10.42 -23.04 14.88
N LYS A 940 -10.27 -22.52 16.10
CA LYS A 940 -10.73 -21.20 16.54
C LYS A 940 -9.73 -20.08 16.21
N MET A 941 -8.50 -20.44 15.84
CA MET A 941 -7.39 -19.57 15.45
C MET A 941 -6.65 -20.18 14.25
N PRO A 942 -7.33 -20.27 13.09
CA PRO A 942 -6.99 -21.23 12.03
C PRO A 942 -5.55 -21.09 11.51
N HIS A 943 -5.02 -19.87 11.57
CA HIS A 943 -3.64 -19.53 11.29
C HIS A 943 -3.13 -18.65 12.45
N LEU A 944 -1.90 -18.88 12.87
CA LEU A 944 -1.28 -18.30 14.06
C LEU A 944 0.13 -17.80 13.75
N LEU A 945 0.42 -16.56 14.13
CA LEU A 945 1.77 -15.97 14.08
C LEU A 945 2.41 -15.98 15.47
N ILE A 946 3.62 -16.51 15.60
CA ILE A 946 4.42 -16.54 16.84
C ILE A 946 5.74 -15.79 16.61
N ALA A 947 6.01 -14.72 17.35
CA ALA A 947 7.24 -13.96 17.15
C ALA A 947 7.84 -13.41 18.44
N GLY A 948 9.16 -13.24 18.45
CA GLY A 948 9.94 -12.73 19.59
C GLY A 948 11.42 -13.01 19.41
N ALA A 949 12.27 -12.32 20.18
CA ALA A 949 13.72 -12.39 20.05
C ALA A 949 14.29 -13.80 20.37
N THR A 950 15.53 -14.06 19.93
CA THR A 950 16.28 -15.27 20.30
C THR A 950 16.32 -15.43 21.83
N GLY A 951 16.01 -16.63 22.34
CA GLY A 951 15.92 -16.91 23.78
C GLY A 951 14.61 -16.49 24.46
N ALA A 952 13.70 -15.78 23.78
CA ALA A 952 12.43 -15.34 24.36
C ALA A 952 11.44 -16.50 24.70
N GLY A 953 11.62 -17.67 24.08
CA GLY A 953 10.80 -18.88 24.32
C GLY A 953 10.07 -19.46 23.08
N LYS A 954 10.27 -18.87 21.89
CA LYS A 954 9.62 -19.26 20.61
C LYS A 954 9.54 -20.77 20.41
N SER A 955 10.69 -21.43 20.38
CA SER A 955 10.83 -22.85 20.06
C SER A 955 10.27 -23.76 21.16
N SER A 956 10.40 -23.36 22.44
CA SER A 956 9.76 -24.04 23.57
C SER A 956 8.24 -24.10 23.43
N LEU A 957 7.62 -23.00 22.98
CA LEU A 957 6.18 -22.93 22.76
C LEU A 957 5.74 -23.82 21.59
N ILE A 958 6.48 -23.80 20.48
CA ILE A 958 6.23 -24.66 19.31
C ILE A 958 6.35 -26.15 19.70
N ASN A 959 7.39 -26.51 20.46
CA ASN A 959 7.61 -27.87 20.92
C ASN A 959 6.52 -28.33 21.91
N CYS A 960 5.97 -27.42 22.73
CA CYS A 960 4.78 -27.69 23.54
C CYS A 960 3.51 -27.89 22.70
N PHE A 961 3.34 -27.17 21.59
CA PHE A 961 2.20 -27.33 20.68
C PHE A 961 2.26 -28.70 19.97
N ILE A 962 3.39 -29.04 19.35
CA ILE A 962 3.59 -30.32 18.67
C ILE A 962 3.43 -31.47 19.68
N THR A 963 4.06 -31.39 20.85
CA THR A 963 3.92 -32.42 21.90
C THR A 963 2.47 -32.52 22.40
N SER A 964 1.73 -31.41 22.50
CA SER A 964 0.29 -31.47 22.86
C SER A 964 -0.52 -32.29 21.86
N ILE A 965 -0.27 -32.14 20.55
CA ILE A 965 -0.94 -32.90 19.48
C ILE A 965 -0.56 -34.38 19.58
N LEU A 966 0.73 -34.70 19.69
CA LEU A 966 1.24 -36.08 19.78
C LEU A 966 0.74 -36.83 21.02
N MET A 967 0.54 -36.13 22.14
CA MET A 967 -0.02 -36.69 23.38
C MET A 967 -1.54 -36.95 23.30
N ARG A 968 -2.25 -36.39 22.31
CA ARG A 968 -3.73 -36.31 22.28
C ARG A 968 -4.38 -36.89 21.02
N THR A 969 -3.63 -37.14 19.95
CA THR A 969 -4.17 -37.50 18.63
C THR A 969 -3.46 -38.68 17.98
N THR A 970 -4.18 -39.41 17.13
CA THR A 970 -3.61 -40.47 16.28
C THR A 970 -3.17 -39.91 14.92
N PRO A 971 -2.28 -40.60 14.17
CA PRO A 971 -1.82 -40.16 12.83
C PRO A 971 -2.94 -39.97 11.80
N GLU A 972 -4.06 -40.67 11.98
CA GLU A 972 -5.27 -40.59 11.15
C GLU A 972 -6.10 -39.35 11.50
N GLN A 973 -6.03 -38.88 12.75
CA GLN A 973 -6.73 -37.68 13.20
C GLN A 973 -6.00 -36.40 12.80
N VAL A 974 -4.66 -36.35 12.98
CA VAL A 974 -3.84 -35.17 12.68
C VAL A 974 -2.54 -35.57 12.00
N LYS A 975 -2.24 -34.87 10.91
CA LYS A 975 -1.00 -34.93 10.14
C LYS A 975 -0.23 -33.61 10.25
N LEU A 976 1.09 -33.67 10.13
CA LEU A 976 2.02 -32.56 10.35
C LEU A 976 2.94 -32.35 9.15
N VAL A 977 3.21 -31.08 8.84
CA VAL A 977 4.29 -30.63 7.94
C VAL A 977 5.20 -29.72 8.75
N LEU A 978 6.47 -30.10 8.92
CA LEU A 978 7.41 -29.39 9.80
C LEU A 978 8.53 -28.76 8.97
N VAL A 979 8.74 -27.45 9.11
CA VAL A 979 9.77 -26.68 8.42
C VAL A 979 10.74 -26.07 9.44
N ASP A 980 11.98 -26.55 9.42
CA ASP A 980 13.09 -26.11 10.28
C ASP A 980 14.34 -25.87 9.42
N PRO A 981 14.50 -24.66 8.85
CA PRO A 981 15.62 -24.34 7.97
C PRO A 981 16.97 -24.30 8.71
N LYS A 982 16.97 -24.26 10.05
CA LYS A 982 18.16 -24.20 10.90
C LYS A 982 18.63 -25.57 11.38
N ARG A 983 17.74 -26.58 11.35
CA ARG A 983 17.94 -27.95 11.85
C ARG A 983 18.19 -28.03 13.37
N VAL A 984 17.61 -27.11 14.14
CA VAL A 984 17.87 -26.97 15.59
C VAL A 984 16.68 -27.40 16.45
N GLU A 985 15.46 -27.14 16.01
CA GLU A 985 14.30 -27.06 16.90
C GLU A 985 13.31 -28.22 16.69
N LEU A 986 13.09 -28.64 15.43
CA LEU A 986 12.07 -29.64 15.07
C LEU A 986 12.66 -31.02 14.72
N ALA A 987 13.99 -31.14 14.65
CA ALA A 987 14.68 -32.39 14.28
C ALA A 987 14.31 -33.58 15.19
N HIS A 988 13.99 -33.34 16.47
CA HIS A 988 13.57 -34.37 17.43
C HIS A 988 12.24 -35.08 17.06
N PHE A 989 11.43 -34.47 16.18
CA PHE A 989 10.16 -35.00 15.69
C PHE A 989 10.25 -35.74 14.34
N ALA A 990 11.45 -35.98 13.81
CA ALA A 990 11.64 -36.74 12.57
C ALA A 990 11.06 -38.17 12.65
N ASP A 991 10.67 -38.73 11.50
CA ASP A 991 10.24 -40.13 11.35
C ASP A 991 9.08 -40.56 12.27
N LEU A 992 8.16 -39.64 12.55
CA LEU A 992 6.89 -39.93 13.23
C LEU A 992 5.77 -40.24 12.22
N PRO A 993 4.86 -41.19 12.51
CA PRO A 993 3.73 -41.52 11.64
C PRO A 993 2.74 -40.36 11.42
N HIS A 994 2.73 -39.34 12.30
CA HIS A 994 1.98 -38.10 12.11
C HIS A 994 2.56 -37.20 11.00
N LEU A 995 3.77 -37.42 10.49
CA LEU A 995 4.34 -36.59 9.42
C LEU A 995 3.69 -36.89 8.05
N LEU A 996 3.66 -35.90 7.16
CA LEU A 996 3.36 -36.09 5.72
C LEU A 996 4.61 -36.11 4.85
N SER A 997 5.67 -35.42 5.28
CA SER A 997 7.00 -35.39 4.68
C SER A 997 8.05 -35.54 5.79
N PRO A 998 9.31 -35.87 5.46
CA PRO A 998 10.42 -35.62 6.38
C PRO A 998 10.46 -34.15 6.82
N VAL A 999 11.13 -33.84 7.93
CA VAL A 999 11.33 -32.45 8.38
C VAL A 999 12.05 -31.66 7.28
N ILE A 1000 11.46 -30.55 6.85
CA ILE A 1000 11.91 -29.79 5.69
C ILE A 1000 12.96 -28.77 6.14
N VAL A 1001 14.19 -28.99 5.68
CA VAL A 1001 15.38 -28.27 6.17
C VAL A 1001 16.05 -27.36 5.13
N HIS A 1002 15.38 -27.15 3.99
CA HIS A 1002 15.87 -26.30 2.90
C HIS A 1002 14.76 -25.32 2.48
N PRO A 1003 14.98 -23.98 2.53
CA PRO A 1003 13.95 -22.98 2.23
C PRO A 1003 13.22 -23.15 0.88
N LYS A 1004 13.92 -23.59 -0.18
CA LYS A 1004 13.30 -23.90 -1.48
C LYS A 1004 12.29 -25.06 -1.39
N ARG A 1005 12.67 -26.15 -0.72
CA ARG A 1005 11.76 -27.29 -0.42
C ARG A 1005 10.58 -26.88 0.45
N ALA A 1006 10.74 -25.86 1.30
CA ALA A 1006 9.64 -25.33 2.10
C ALA A 1006 8.61 -24.56 1.24
N ALA A 1007 9.06 -23.79 0.25
CA ALA A 1007 8.16 -23.18 -0.74
C ALA A 1007 7.45 -24.26 -1.60
N GLU A 1008 8.17 -25.30 -2.03
CA GLU A 1008 7.60 -26.47 -2.74
C GLU A 1008 6.53 -27.19 -1.88
N ALA A 1009 6.79 -27.39 -0.59
CA ALA A 1009 5.86 -27.99 0.38
C ALA A 1009 4.61 -27.12 0.58
N LEU A 1010 4.80 -25.81 0.76
CA LEU A 1010 3.71 -24.85 0.89
C LEU A 1010 2.82 -24.86 -0.37
N GLY A 1011 3.41 -24.87 -1.56
CA GLY A 1011 2.68 -25.01 -2.82
C GLY A 1011 1.94 -26.35 -2.96
N TRP A 1012 2.44 -27.44 -2.36
CA TRP A 1012 1.69 -28.70 -2.24
C TRP A 1012 0.49 -28.56 -1.31
N VAL A 1013 0.61 -27.86 -0.18
CA VAL A 1013 -0.50 -27.63 0.75
C VAL A 1013 -1.65 -26.84 0.10
N VAL A 1014 -1.37 -25.94 -0.85
CA VAL A 1014 -2.43 -25.27 -1.66
C VAL A 1014 -3.17 -26.26 -2.56
N ARG A 1015 -2.47 -27.20 -3.20
CA ARG A 1015 -3.12 -28.22 -4.05
C ARG A 1015 -3.97 -29.19 -3.22
N GLU A 1016 -3.47 -29.62 -2.07
CA GLU A 1016 -4.22 -30.42 -1.08
C GLU A 1016 -5.44 -29.64 -0.56
N MET A 1017 -5.32 -28.34 -0.31
CA MET A 1017 -6.43 -27.47 0.08
C MET A 1017 -7.53 -27.41 -0.99
N GLU A 1018 -7.15 -27.22 -2.26
CA GLU A 1018 -8.08 -27.12 -3.39
C GLU A 1018 -8.74 -28.48 -3.70
N GLN A 1019 -7.97 -29.57 -3.70
CA GLN A 1019 -8.49 -30.94 -3.85
C GLN A 1019 -9.49 -31.30 -2.73
N ARG A 1020 -9.24 -30.87 -1.48
CA ARG A 1020 -10.21 -31.07 -0.38
C ARG A 1020 -11.49 -30.29 -0.60
N TYR A 1021 -11.43 -29.06 -1.13
CA TYR A 1021 -12.63 -28.29 -1.45
C TYR A 1021 -13.49 -28.99 -2.51
N GLU A 1022 -12.88 -29.58 -3.54
CA GLU A 1022 -13.61 -30.42 -4.50
C GLU A 1022 -14.27 -31.64 -3.83
N SER A 1023 -13.52 -32.37 -2.99
CA SER A 1023 -14.05 -33.55 -2.29
C SER A 1023 -15.21 -33.20 -1.34
N LEU A 1024 -15.11 -32.12 -0.55
CA LEU A 1024 -16.19 -31.64 0.30
C LEU A 1024 -17.44 -31.29 -0.52
N ALA A 1025 -17.26 -30.58 -1.64
CA ALA A 1025 -18.34 -30.19 -2.53
C ALA A 1025 -19.04 -31.41 -3.17
N MET A 1026 -18.29 -32.44 -3.57
CA MET A 1026 -18.85 -33.67 -4.16
C MET A 1026 -19.78 -34.43 -3.21
N VAL A 1027 -19.46 -34.49 -1.91
CA VAL A 1027 -20.33 -35.13 -0.90
C VAL A 1027 -21.40 -34.18 -0.31
N GLY A 1028 -21.41 -32.91 -0.72
CA GLY A 1028 -22.41 -31.91 -0.31
C GLY A 1028 -22.15 -31.24 1.06
N VAL A 1029 -20.91 -31.26 1.53
CA VAL A 1029 -20.51 -30.77 2.86
C VAL A 1029 -19.68 -29.46 2.74
N ARG A 1030 -19.67 -28.65 3.81
CA ARG A 1030 -19.04 -27.30 3.80
C ARG A 1030 -17.67 -27.22 4.49
N ASP A 1031 -17.37 -28.15 5.38
CA ASP A 1031 -16.16 -28.17 6.20
C ASP A 1031 -15.75 -29.60 6.60
N VAL A 1032 -14.51 -29.75 7.08
CA VAL A 1032 -13.94 -31.04 7.51
C VAL A 1032 -14.62 -31.62 8.76
N ASP A 1033 -15.20 -30.76 9.61
CA ASP A 1033 -15.85 -31.17 10.86
C ASP A 1033 -17.15 -31.94 10.52
N GLY A 1034 -18.00 -31.35 9.67
CA GLY A 1034 -19.18 -32.01 9.12
C GLY A 1034 -18.86 -33.20 8.20
N TYR A 1035 -17.70 -33.21 7.55
CA TYR A 1035 -17.27 -34.36 6.74
C TYR A 1035 -16.98 -35.57 7.63
N ARG A 1036 -16.26 -35.36 8.74
CA ARG A 1036 -15.94 -36.40 9.73
C ARG A 1036 -17.18 -36.90 10.45
N GLU A 1037 -18.09 -36.02 10.84
CA GLU A 1037 -19.39 -36.42 11.41
C GLU A 1037 -20.22 -37.21 10.39
N GLY A 1038 -20.25 -36.78 9.13
CA GLY A 1038 -20.91 -37.47 8.04
C GLY A 1038 -20.32 -38.86 7.76
N LEU A 1039 -18.99 -38.99 7.76
CA LEU A 1039 -18.28 -40.24 7.53
C LEU A 1039 -18.49 -41.22 8.68
N ALA A 1040 -18.33 -40.76 9.93
CA ALA A 1040 -18.54 -41.56 11.13
C ALA A 1040 -20.00 -42.01 11.34
N SER A 1041 -20.97 -41.23 10.83
CA SER A 1041 -22.40 -41.59 10.82
C SER A 1041 -22.85 -42.38 9.58
N GLY A 1042 -21.99 -42.55 8.58
CA GLY A 1042 -22.33 -43.20 7.32
C GLY A 1042 -23.35 -42.43 6.45
N THR A 1043 -23.45 -41.11 6.62
CA THR A 1043 -24.44 -40.26 5.93
C THR A 1043 -23.93 -39.54 4.68
N LEU A 1044 -22.61 -39.58 4.41
CA LEU A 1044 -22.03 -39.02 3.19
C LEU A 1044 -22.52 -39.73 1.92
N ARG A 1045 -22.79 -38.96 0.87
CA ARG A 1045 -23.16 -39.48 -0.46
C ARG A 1045 -21.91 -39.69 -1.31
N ILE A 1046 -21.13 -40.71 -0.97
CA ILE A 1046 -19.92 -41.09 -1.72
C ILE A 1046 -20.32 -41.71 -3.08
N PRO A 1047 -19.70 -41.31 -4.21
CA PRO A 1047 -19.91 -41.95 -5.50
C PRO A 1047 -19.43 -43.41 -5.49
N PRO A 1048 -20.22 -44.39 -5.99
CA PRO A 1048 -19.82 -45.80 -6.01
C PRO A 1048 -18.52 -46.04 -6.77
N GLY A 1049 -17.60 -46.80 -6.17
CA GLY A 1049 -16.28 -47.08 -6.75
C GLY A 1049 -15.24 -45.97 -6.54
N GLN A 1050 -15.50 -44.99 -5.65
CA GLN A 1050 -14.53 -43.98 -5.22
C GLN A 1050 -14.30 -43.99 -3.70
N GLU A 1051 -14.67 -45.07 -3.00
CA GLU A 1051 -14.67 -45.15 -1.54
C GLU A 1051 -13.30 -44.87 -0.92
N GLU A 1052 -12.20 -45.31 -1.54
CA GLU A 1052 -10.83 -45.00 -1.10
C GLU A 1052 -10.45 -43.52 -1.27
N LYS A 1053 -11.01 -42.84 -2.29
CA LYS A 1053 -10.78 -41.39 -2.54
C LYS A 1053 -11.46 -40.53 -1.46
N PHE A 1054 -12.51 -41.06 -0.83
CA PHE A 1054 -13.27 -40.42 0.24
C PHE A 1054 -12.98 -41.06 1.62
N ALA A 1055 -11.75 -41.56 1.81
CA ALA A 1055 -11.23 -41.99 3.10
C ALA A 1055 -11.19 -40.83 4.14
N ASP A 1056 -10.78 -41.17 5.36
CA ASP A 1056 -10.74 -40.25 6.50
C ASP A 1056 -9.78 -39.06 6.25
N LEU A 1057 -10.26 -37.83 6.45
CA LEU A 1057 -9.50 -36.60 6.14
C LEU A 1057 -8.77 -36.10 7.40
N PRO A 1058 -7.45 -36.33 7.57
CA PRO A 1058 -6.68 -35.80 8.71
C PRO A 1058 -6.67 -34.27 8.69
N TYR A 1059 -6.73 -33.63 9.87
CA TYR A 1059 -6.35 -32.22 9.95
C TYR A 1059 -4.86 -32.10 9.60
N ILE A 1060 -4.46 -31.07 8.86
CA ILE A 1060 -3.04 -30.80 8.59
C ILE A 1060 -2.62 -29.59 9.42
N VAL A 1061 -1.55 -29.72 10.21
CA VAL A 1061 -0.89 -28.57 10.84
C VAL A 1061 0.48 -28.37 10.20
N VAL A 1062 0.63 -27.25 9.51
CA VAL A 1062 1.89 -26.79 8.92
C VAL A 1062 2.59 -25.90 9.95
N VAL A 1063 3.81 -26.24 10.33
CA VAL A 1063 4.61 -25.50 11.32
C VAL A 1063 5.89 -25.00 10.66
N ILE A 1064 6.09 -23.68 10.68
CA ILE A 1064 7.30 -23.01 10.19
C ILE A 1064 8.01 -22.39 11.39
N ASP A 1065 9.19 -22.87 11.76
CA ASP A 1065 9.94 -22.28 12.88
C ASP A 1065 10.46 -20.87 12.55
N GLU A 1066 10.99 -20.67 11.34
CA GLU A 1066 11.62 -19.40 10.95
C GLU A 1066 11.19 -18.94 9.55
N LEU A 1067 10.13 -18.13 9.49
CA LEU A 1067 9.67 -17.48 8.25
C LEU A 1067 10.76 -16.63 7.59
N ALA A 1068 11.62 -15.97 8.37
CA ALA A 1068 12.65 -15.07 7.85
C ALA A 1068 13.62 -15.77 6.88
N ASP A 1069 13.96 -17.04 7.13
CA ASP A 1069 14.89 -17.81 6.30
C ASP A 1069 14.21 -18.30 5.00
N LEU A 1070 12.88 -18.37 4.97
CA LEU A 1070 12.08 -18.64 3.77
C LEU A 1070 11.91 -17.38 2.92
N MET A 1071 11.53 -16.27 3.54
CA MET A 1071 11.37 -14.96 2.89
C MET A 1071 12.67 -14.45 2.28
N LEU A 1072 13.83 -14.81 2.85
CA LEU A 1072 15.15 -14.50 2.29
C LEU A 1072 15.45 -15.23 0.97
N VAL A 1073 14.78 -16.34 0.66
CA VAL A 1073 15.10 -17.23 -0.48
C VAL A 1073 14.06 -17.19 -1.58
N SER A 1074 12.76 -17.12 -1.26
CA SER A 1074 11.73 -16.72 -2.23
C SER A 1074 10.57 -16.03 -1.50
N PRO A 1075 10.59 -14.68 -1.37
CA PRO A 1075 9.56 -13.97 -0.62
C PRO A 1075 8.19 -14.06 -1.27
N ARG A 1076 8.11 -13.99 -2.61
CA ARG A 1076 6.83 -14.05 -3.35
C ARG A 1076 6.13 -15.38 -3.18
N ASP A 1077 6.78 -16.48 -3.58
CA ASP A 1077 6.17 -17.83 -3.53
C ASP A 1077 5.70 -18.19 -2.11
N VAL A 1078 6.45 -17.76 -1.09
CA VAL A 1078 6.14 -18.01 0.32
C VAL A 1078 5.01 -17.11 0.80
N GLU A 1079 5.04 -15.80 0.51
CA GLU A 1079 3.99 -14.86 0.91
C GLU A 1079 2.65 -15.19 0.24
N ASP A 1080 2.63 -15.32 -1.10
CA ASP A 1080 1.42 -15.62 -1.87
C ASP A 1080 0.78 -16.93 -1.37
N THR A 1081 1.59 -17.94 -1.09
CA THR A 1081 1.11 -19.21 -0.56
C THR A 1081 0.60 -19.10 0.88
N ILE A 1082 1.32 -18.41 1.76
CA ILE A 1082 0.86 -18.20 3.15
C ILE A 1082 -0.45 -17.43 3.16
N VAL A 1083 -0.63 -16.42 2.30
CA VAL A 1083 -1.87 -15.66 2.13
C VAL A 1083 -3.00 -16.56 1.60
N ARG A 1084 -2.76 -17.33 0.53
CA ARG A 1084 -3.75 -18.27 -0.05
C ARG A 1084 -4.23 -19.31 0.97
N ILE A 1085 -3.30 -19.92 1.72
CA ILE A 1085 -3.61 -20.85 2.81
C ILE A 1085 -4.39 -20.13 3.91
N ALA A 1086 -3.96 -18.96 4.36
CA ALA A 1086 -4.58 -18.24 5.47
C ALA A 1086 -6.00 -17.73 5.16
N GLN A 1087 -6.33 -17.51 3.89
CA GLN A 1087 -7.67 -17.10 3.45
C GLN A 1087 -8.66 -18.26 3.36
N MET A 1088 -8.22 -19.43 2.89
CA MET A 1088 -9.12 -20.50 2.45
C MET A 1088 -9.00 -21.80 3.26
N ALA A 1089 -7.84 -22.13 3.82
CA ALA A 1089 -7.56 -23.50 4.24
C ALA A 1089 -8.28 -23.95 5.53
N ARG A 1090 -8.87 -22.99 6.28
CA ARG A 1090 -9.65 -23.24 7.50
C ARG A 1090 -10.73 -24.31 7.33
N ALA A 1091 -11.56 -24.22 6.29
CA ALA A 1091 -12.73 -25.09 6.16
C ALA A 1091 -12.34 -26.55 5.84
N VAL A 1092 -11.23 -26.75 5.14
CA VAL A 1092 -10.70 -28.06 4.76
C VAL A 1092 -9.76 -28.68 5.81
N GLY A 1093 -9.69 -28.09 7.01
CA GLY A 1093 -8.95 -28.64 8.15
C GLY A 1093 -7.44 -28.43 8.10
N ILE A 1094 -6.97 -27.42 7.37
CA ILE A 1094 -5.56 -27.10 7.21
C ILE A 1094 -5.24 -25.84 8.02
N HIS A 1095 -4.23 -25.95 8.89
CA HIS A 1095 -3.86 -24.94 9.87
C HIS A 1095 -2.39 -24.57 9.76
N LEU A 1096 -2.07 -23.29 9.98
CA LEU A 1096 -0.73 -22.77 9.76
C LEU A 1096 -0.21 -22.10 11.05
N VAL A 1097 0.89 -22.61 11.59
CA VAL A 1097 1.64 -22.01 12.69
C VAL A 1097 2.93 -21.44 12.12
N VAL A 1098 2.95 -20.13 11.89
CA VAL A 1098 4.11 -19.41 11.38
C VAL A 1098 4.87 -18.81 12.54
N ALA A 1099 6.19 -19.00 12.61
CA ALA A 1099 7.02 -18.37 13.62
C ALA A 1099 8.23 -17.63 13.03
N THR A 1100 8.74 -16.65 13.78
CA THR A 1100 9.98 -15.95 13.43
C THR A 1100 10.70 -15.31 14.62
N GLN A 1101 12.04 -15.25 14.56
CA GLN A 1101 12.89 -14.45 15.44
C GLN A 1101 13.16 -13.03 14.91
N ARG A 1102 12.71 -12.69 13.68
CA ARG A 1102 12.83 -11.37 13.06
C ARG A 1102 11.44 -10.75 12.86
N PRO A 1103 10.86 -10.08 13.88
CA PRO A 1103 9.60 -9.34 13.76
C PRO A 1103 9.79 -7.99 13.05
N SER A 1104 10.26 -8.02 11.80
CA SER A 1104 10.46 -6.84 10.94
C SER A 1104 9.46 -6.85 9.77
N VAL A 1105 9.21 -5.68 9.18
CA VAL A 1105 8.10 -5.48 8.20
C VAL A 1105 8.34 -6.23 6.87
N ASP A 1106 9.59 -6.51 6.53
CA ASP A 1106 10.03 -7.31 5.39
C ASP A 1106 9.81 -8.83 5.57
N VAL A 1107 9.71 -9.31 6.82
CA VAL A 1107 9.40 -10.71 7.15
C VAL A 1107 7.93 -10.89 7.51
N VAL A 1108 7.37 -9.95 8.28
CA VAL A 1108 6.00 -9.96 8.78
C VAL A 1108 5.22 -8.83 8.10
N THR A 1109 4.94 -9.06 6.82
CA THR A 1109 4.35 -8.08 5.91
C THR A 1109 2.91 -7.70 6.27
N GLY A 1110 2.41 -6.61 5.69
CA GLY A 1110 1.01 -6.20 5.84
C GLY A 1110 0.02 -7.29 5.43
N LEU A 1111 0.30 -8.04 4.35
CA LEU A 1111 -0.56 -9.12 3.87
C LEU A 1111 -0.57 -10.31 4.84
N ILE A 1112 0.60 -10.74 5.34
CA ILE A 1112 0.69 -11.83 6.32
C ILE A 1112 -0.09 -11.44 7.60
N LYS A 1113 0.04 -10.20 8.08
CA LYS A 1113 -0.70 -9.73 9.27
C LYS A 1113 -2.21 -9.59 9.07
N ALA A 1114 -2.65 -9.21 7.86
CA ALA A 1114 -4.07 -9.09 7.54
C ALA A 1114 -4.77 -10.47 7.52
N ASN A 1115 -4.09 -11.49 6.99
CA ASN A 1115 -4.65 -12.84 6.86
C ASN A 1115 -4.37 -13.74 8.09
N ILE A 1116 -3.40 -13.40 8.95
CA ILE A 1116 -3.12 -14.08 10.22
C ILE A 1116 -3.48 -13.17 11.43
N PRO A 1117 -4.76 -13.15 11.85
CA PRO A 1117 -5.24 -12.25 12.91
C PRO A 1117 -5.02 -12.78 14.34
N SER A 1118 -4.73 -14.08 14.53
CA SER A 1118 -4.38 -14.63 15.85
C SER A 1118 -2.87 -14.66 16.01
N ARG A 1119 -2.35 -14.08 17.10
CA ARG A 1119 -0.92 -13.79 17.24
C ARG A 1119 -0.43 -13.99 18.68
N ILE A 1120 0.82 -14.41 18.82
CA ILE A 1120 1.56 -14.50 20.08
C ILE A 1120 2.87 -13.72 19.92
N ALA A 1121 3.06 -12.70 20.75
CA ALA A 1121 4.34 -12.03 20.90
C ALA A 1121 5.01 -12.48 22.20
N LEU A 1122 6.19 -13.07 22.09
CA LEU A 1122 7.13 -13.25 23.19
C LEU A 1122 8.00 -11.98 23.31
N MET A 1123 8.91 -11.93 24.28
CA MET A 1123 9.84 -10.81 24.47
C MET A 1123 10.50 -10.34 23.16
N THR A 1124 10.31 -9.07 22.81
CA THR A 1124 10.93 -8.43 21.64
C THR A 1124 12.12 -7.53 22.02
N SER A 1125 12.96 -7.17 21.05
CA SER A 1125 14.12 -6.31 21.29
C SER A 1125 13.76 -4.82 21.36
N SER A 1126 12.68 -4.42 20.68
CA SER A 1126 12.23 -3.03 20.64
C SER A 1126 10.70 -2.86 20.68
N GLN A 1127 10.25 -1.61 20.85
CA GLN A 1127 8.85 -1.23 20.67
C GLN A 1127 8.38 -1.34 19.22
N ALA A 1128 9.28 -1.20 18.24
CA ALA A 1128 8.93 -1.34 16.82
C ALA A 1128 8.57 -2.79 16.52
N ASP A 1129 9.40 -3.75 16.96
CA ASP A 1129 9.13 -5.19 16.93
C ASP A 1129 7.74 -5.53 17.51
N SER A 1130 7.42 -4.99 18.69
CA SER A 1130 6.12 -5.22 19.36
C SER A 1130 4.96 -4.73 18.49
N ARG A 1131 5.11 -3.56 17.84
CA ARG A 1131 4.11 -3.01 16.91
C ARG A 1131 4.04 -3.81 15.60
N VAL A 1132 5.14 -4.39 15.12
CA VAL A 1132 5.09 -5.29 13.97
C VAL A 1132 4.18 -6.47 14.32
N ILE A 1133 4.34 -7.13 15.47
CA ILE A 1133 3.54 -8.32 15.81
C ILE A 1133 2.10 -7.96 16.25
N LEU A 1134 1.95 -7.11 17.27
CA LEU A 1134 0.68 -6.89 17.98
C LEU A 1134 -0.09 -5.64 17.53
N ASP A 1135 0.46 -4.85 16.60
CA ASP A 1135 0.01 -3.49 16.27
C ASP A 1135 0.01 -2.52 17.48
N MET A 1136 0.67 -2.90 18.58
CA MET A 1136 0.80 -2.11 19.81
C MET A 1136 2.09 -2.42 20.60
N ASN A 1137 2.45 -1.53 21.53
CA ASN A 1137 3.51 -1.76 22.52
C ASN A 1137 3.12 -2.82 23.57
N GLY A 1138 4.13 -3.46 24.16
CA GLY A 1138 4.01 -4.28 25.36
C GLY A 1138 4.85 -5.55 25.34
N ALA A 1139 5.24 -6.04 24.16
CA ALA A 1139 6.08 -7.23 24.03
C ALA A 1139 7.54 -6.95 24.42
N GLU A 1140 7.99 -5.69 24.32
CA GLU A 1140 9.29 -5.22 24.80
C GLU A 1140 9.41 -5.18 26.33
N LYS A 1141 8.32 -5.46 27.06
CA LYS A 1141 8.24 -5.50 28.53
C LYS A 1141 7.92 -6.90 29.08
N LEU A 1142 8.12 -7.92 28.26
CA LEU A 1142 8.03 -9.33 28.66
C LEU A 1142 9.39 -9.80 29.17
N VAL A 1143 9.40 -10.61 30.24
CA VAL A 1143 10.62 -10.91 31.01
C VAL A 1143 11.39 -12.14 30.48
N GLY A 1144 11.18 -12.49 29.22
CA GLY A 1144 11.77 -13.64 28.53
C GLY A 1144 11.24 -15.01 28.97
N HIS A 1145 11.91 -16.08 28.53
CA HIS A 1145 11.67 -17.48 28.97
C HIS A 1145 10.20 -17.96 28.90
N GLY A 1146 9.48 -17.58 27.84
CA GLY A 1146 8.09 -17.99 27.61
C GLY A 1146 7.03 -17.04 28.13
N ASP A 1147 7.40 -15.93 28.78
CA ASP A 1147 6.47 -14.83 29.06
C ASP A 1147 6.00 -14.20 27.73
N MET A 1148 4.68 -14.16 27.51
CA MET A 1148 4.10 -13.83 26.21
C MET A 1148 2.79 -13.04 26.31
N LEU A 1149 2.55 -12.21 25.30
CA LEU A 1149 1.28 -11.55 25.01
C LEU A 1149 0.53 -12.33 23.93
N TYR A 1150 -0.60 -12.90 24.31
CA TYR A 1150 -1.49 -13.67 23.44
C TYR A 1150 -2.69 -12.82 22.99
N ALA A 1151 -2.80 -12.62 21.68
CA ALA A 1151 -3.86 -11.87 21.00
C ALA A 1151 -4.64 -12.80 20.06
N PRO A 1152 -5.72 -13.47 20.52
CA PRO A 1152 -6.62 -14.18 19.62
C PRO A 1152 -7.45 -13.20 18.80
N SER A 1153 -7.86 -13.61 17.60
CA SER A 1153 -8.72 -12.82 16.70
C SER A 1153 -10.09 -12.41 17.28
N SER A 1154 -10.48 -12.98 18.43
CA SER A 1154 -11.71 -12.66 19.16
C SER A 1154 -11.55 -11.59 20.26
N ALA A 1155 -10.34 -11.11 20.55
CA ALA A 1155 -10.08 -10.16 21.64
C ALA A 1155 -9.29 -8.93 21.18
N SER A 1156 -9.79 -7.73 21.51
CA SER A 1156 -9.17 -6.44 21.15
C SER A 1156 -7.98 -6.01 22.03
N LYS A 1157 -7.59 -6.83 23.02
CA LYS A 1157 -6.42 -6.60 23.88
C LYS A 1157 -5.69 -7.93 24.14
N PRO A 1158 -4.34 -7.97 24.06
CA PRO A 1158 -3.58 -9.15 24.38
C PRO A 1158 -3.63 -9.48 25.88
N THR A 1159 -3.75 -10.77 26.20
CA THR A 1159 -3.64 -11.30 27.57
C THR A 1159 -2.21 -11.79 27.82
N ARG A 1160 -1.62 -11.46 28.97
CA ARG A 1160 -0.29 -11.95 29.36
C ARG A 1160 -0.40 -13.36 29.92
N LEU A 1161 0.44 -14.26 29.43
CA LEU A 1161 0.51 -15.67 29.81
C LEU A 1161 1.97 -16.08 29.97
N GLN A 1162 2.24 -17.03 30.86
CA GLN A 1162 3.50 -17.77 30.85
C GLN A 1162 3.30 -19.05 30.04
N ALA A 1163 4.05 -19.21 28.95
CA ALA A 1163 4.04 -20.39 28.10
C ALA A 1163 4.37 -21.66 28.89
N ALA A 1164 3.80 -22.78 28.45
CA ALA A 1164 4.23 -24.10 28.88
C ALA A 1164 5.67 -24.39 28.43
N TRP A 1165 6.35 -25.27 29.17
CA TRP A 1165 7.64 -25.85 28.84
C TRP A 1165 7.59 -27.38 28.88
N VAL A 1166 8.33 -28.01 27.98
CA VAL A 1166 8.59 -29.45 27.94
C VAL A 1166 10.08 -29.65 27.67
N THR A 1167 10.71 -30.58 28.39
CA THR A 1167 12.15 -30.84 28.20
C THR A 1167 12.41 -31.75 27.00
N GLU A 1168 13.58 -31.62 26.38
CA GLU A 1168 14.03 -32.48 25.27
C GLU A 1168 13.89 -33.98 25.59
N LYS A 1169 14.16 -34.38 26.84
CA LYS A 1169 14.01 -35.77 27.30
C LYS A 1169 12.56 -36.25 27.33
N GLU A 1170 11.61 -35.36 27.62
CA GLU A 1170 10.18 -35.67 27.55
C GLU A 1170 9.71 -35.77 26.09
N ILE A 1171 10.16 -34.84 25.22
CA ILE A 1171 9.93 -34.91 23.77
C ILE A 1171 10.45 -36.24 23.22
N GLN A 1172 11.70 -36.59 23.50
CA GLN A 1172 12.32 -37.84 23.09
C GLN A 1172 11.52 -39.06 23.57
N SER A 1173 11.14 -39.10 24.85
CA SER A 1173 10.35 -40.21 25.42
C SER A 1173 8.99 -40.38 24.74
N VAL A 1174 8.33 -39.27 24.38
CA VAL A 1174 7.07 -39.28 23.63
C VAL A 1174 7.30 -39.75 22.19
N CYS A 1175 8.30 -39.21 21.49
CA CYS A 1175 8.62 -39.60 20.12
C CYS A 1175 9.01 -41.09 20.02
N GLU A 1176 9.83 -41.61 20.93
CA GLU A 1176 10.22 -43.03 20.98
C GLU A 1176 9.00 -43.95 21.22
N TRP A 1177 8.10 -43.57 22.13
CA TRP A 1177 6.84 -44.30 22.36
C TRP A 1177 5.94 -44.36 21.11
N ILE A 1178 6.00 -43.36 20.25
CA ILE A 1178 5.23 -43.30 19.00
C ILE A 1178 5.93 -44.11 17.89
N ARG A 1179 7.24 -43.90 17.66
CA ARG A 1179 8.04 -44.65 16.66
C ARG A 1179 8.04 -46.16 16.91
N ALA A 1180 7.93 -46.60 18.17
CA ALA A 1180 7.81 -48.02 18.51
C ALA A 1180 6.53 -48.70 18.00
N GLN A 1181 5.50 -47.94 17.64
CA GLN A 1181 4.17 -48.47 17.26
C GLN A 1181 3.95 -48.57 15.73
N ARG A 1182 4.33 -47.54 14.97
CA ARG A 1182 4.15 -47.47 13.50
C ARG A 1182 5.28 -46.65 12.87
N GLU A 1183 5.76 -47.10 11.71
CA GLU A 1183 6.75 -46.41 10.89
C GLU A 1183 6.10 -45.25 10.08
N PRO A 1184 6.86 -44.25 9.62
CA PRO A 1184 6.29 -43.10 8.91
C PRO A 1184 5.84 -43.45 7.49
N GLU A 1185 4.57 -43.19 7.20
CA GLU A 1185 4.01 -43.19 5.84
C GLU A 1185 3.92 -41.74 5.35
N TYR A 1186 4.90 -41.35 4.53
CA TYR A 1186 4.94 -40.08 3.82
C TYR A 1186 4.05 -40.13 2.57
N ALA A 1187 3.55 -38.99 2.11
CA ALA A 1187 2.77 -38.95 0.87
C ALA A 1187 3.70 -38.93 -0.36
N ALA A 1188 3.44 -39.80 -1.35
CA ALA A 1188 4.36 -40.08 -2.46
C ALA A 1188 4.80 -38.84 -3.26
N SER A 1189 3.97 -37.79 -3.32
CA SER A 1189 4.29 -36.53 -4.00
C SER A 1189 5.18 -35.56 -3.20
N VAL A 1190 5.55 -35.90 -1.96
CA VAL A 1190 6.38 -35.04 -1.06
C VAL A 1190 7.56 -35.77 -0.40
N GLU A 1191 7.80 -37.05 -0.70
CA GLU A 1191 8.94 -37.83 -0.17
C GLU A 1191 10.31 -37.17 -0.43
N GLY A 1192 10.46 -36.48 -1.58
CA GLY A 1192 11.70 -35.81 -1.97
C GLY A 1192 12.05 -34.56 -1.15
N LEU A 1193 11.10 -33.96 -0.43
CA LEU A 1193 11.27 -32.63 0.18
C LEU A 1193 12.24 -32.60 1.38
N GLY A 1194 12.57 -33.77 1.95
CA GLY A 1194 13.61 -33.91 2.98
C GLY A 1194 15.05 -33.83 2.45
N ARG A 1195 15.25 -33.90 1.12
CA ARG A 1195 16.59 -33.90 0.51
C ARG A 1195 16.98 -32.50 0.03
N PRO A 1196 18.28 -32.13 0.08
CA PRO A 1196 18.75 -30.91 -0.59
C PRO A 1196 18.35 -30.93 -2.07
N PRO A 1197 17.93 -29.79 -2.65
CA PRO A 1197 17.68 -29.71 -4.08
C PRO A 1197 19.01 -29.94 -4.83
N MET A 1198 19.04 -30.93 -5.71
CA MET A 1198 20.20 -31.17 -6.57
C MET A 1198 20.29 -30.09 -7.66
N GLU A 1199 21.50 -29.75 -8.09
CA GLU A 1199 21.71 -28.75 -9.15
C GLU A 1199 21.15 -29.24 -10.49
N GLY A 1200 19.90 -28.82 -10.79
CA GLY A 1200 19.16 -29.23 -11.99
C GLY A 1200 17.77 -29.84 -11.70
N GLU A 1201 17.43 -30.18 -10.45
CA GLU A 1201 16.16 -30.85 -10.14
C GLU A 1201 14.91 -30.03 -10.50
N ASN A 1202 15.00 -28.69 -10.52
CA ASN A 1202 13.92 -27.79 -10.92
C ASN A 1202 13.46 -27.94 -12.39
N ASP A 1203 14.16 -28.72 -13.23
CA ASP A 1203 13.72 -29.04 -14.61
C ASP A 1203 13.00 -30.40 -14.73
N LEU A 1204 13.11 -31.31 -13.74
CA LEU A 1204 12.89 -32.76 -13.98
C LEU A 1204 11.43 -33.23 -14.00
N SER A 1205 10.49 -32.61 -13.29
CA SER A 1205 9.07 -33.02 -13.34
C SER A 1205 8.38 -32.73 -14.68
N ALA A 1206 9.03 -31.95 -15.55
CA ALA A 1206 8.70 -31.79 -16.97
C ALA A 1206 9.93 -32.14 -17.85
N GLY A 1207 10.79 -33.04 -17.37
CA GLY A 1207 12.10 -33.34 -17.96
C GLY A 1207 12.02 -34.35 -19.11
N ASP A 1208 11.54 -35.57 -18.85
CA ASP A 1208 11.56 -36.65 -19.83
C ASP A 1208 10.64 -36.40 -21.04
N GLU A 1209 9.47 -35.78 -20.88
CA GLU A 1209 8.63 -35.39 -22.04
C GLU A 1209 9.34 -34.40 -22.96
N LEU A 1210 10.02 -33.39 -22.40
CA LEU A 1210 10.80 -32.43 -23.18
C LEU A 1210 12.06 -33.06 -23.79
N LEU A 1211 12.59 -34.13 -23.20
CA LEU A 1211 13.71 -34.90 -23.74
C LEU A 1211 13.28 -35.84 -24.87
N GLU A 1212 12.11 -36.47 -24.79
CA GLU A 1212 11.52 -37.20 -25.93
C GLU A 1212 11.20 -36.23 -27.08
N GLN A 1213 10.60 -35.07 -26.80
CA GLN A 1213 10.32 -34.05 -27.81
C GLN A 1213 11.62 -33.48 -28.43
N ALA A 1214 12.69 -33.31 -27.64
CA ALA A 1214 14.00 -32.92 -28.16
C ALA A 1214 14.61 -33.99 -29.08
N ALA A 1215 14.55 -35.26 -28.68
CA ALA A 1215 15.03 -36.38 -29.47
C ALA A 1215 14.27 -36.54 -30.78
N GLU A 1216 12.93 -36.59 -30.74
CA GLU A 1216 12.09 -36.64 -31.94
C GLU A 1216 12.41 -35.50 -32.90
N LEU A 1217 12.49 -34.27 -32.38
CA LEU A 1217 12.72 -33.07 -33.19
C LEU A 1217 14.10 -33.08 -33.84
N VAL A 1218 15.16 -33.45 -33.10
CA VAL A 1218 16.54 -33.55 -33.61
C VAL A 1218 16.69 -34.68 -34.62
N ILE A 1219 16.11 -35.86 -34.36
CA ILE A 1219 16.14 -37.01 -35.27
C ILE A 1219 15.38 -36.68 -36.56
N ARG A 1220 14.18 -36.10 -36.49
CA ARG A 1220 13.40 -35.71 -37.67
C ARG A 1220 14.02 -34.56 -38.46
N SER A 1221 14.71 -33.62 -37.81
CA SER A 1221 15.40 -32.52 -38.51
C SER A 1221 16.84 -32.84 -38.93
N GLN A 1222 17.40 -33.98 -38.50
CA GLN A 1222 18.81 -34.35 -38.66
C GLN A 1222 19.78 -33.20 -38.27
N LEU A 1223 19.49 -32.50 -37.16
CA LEU A 1223 20.20 -31.26 -36.79
C LEU A 1223 20.29 -31.07 -35.26
N GLY A 1224 21.35 -31.59 -34.65
CA GLY A 1224 21.61 -31.48 -33.20
C GLY A 1224 22.09 -30.09 -32.76
N SER A 1225 21.23 -29.07 -32.80
CA SER A 1225 21.59 -27.69 -32.42
C SER A 1225 20.86 -27.21 -31.16
N THR A 1226 21.62 -26.76 -30.16
CA THR A 1226 21.10 -26.12 -28.93
C THR A 1226 20.16 -24.96 -29.25
N SER A 1227 20.57 -24.01 -30.09
CA SER A 1227 19.74 -22.85 -30.47
C SER A 1227 18.52 -23.22 -31.32
N MET A 1228 18.55 -24.36 -32.01
CA MET A 1228 17.36 -24.91 -32.66
C MET A 1228 16.34 -25.40 -31.62
N LEU A 1229 16.79 -26.17 -30.62
CA LEU A 1229 15.96 -26.61 -29.49
C LEU A 1229 15.40 -25.45 -28.67
N GLN A 1230 16.21 -24.43 -28.34
CA GLN A 1230 15.74 -23.22 -27.64
C GLN A 1230 14.52 -22.62 -28.32
N ARG A 1231 14.60 -22.43 -29.65
CA ARG A 1231 13.55 -21.80 -30.46
C ARG A 1231 12.34 -22.70 -30.68
N LYS A 1232 12.53 -24.02 -30.76
CA LYS A 1232 11.46 -24.98 -31.08
C LYS A 1232 10.72 -25.51 -29.86
N LEU A 1233 11.40 -25.70 -28.74
CA LEU A 1233 10.81 -26.15 -27.46
C LEU A 1233 10.59 -25.01 -26.46
N LYS A 1234 10.93 -23.76 -26.82
CA LYS A 1234 10.84 -22.55 -25.97
C LYS A 1234 11.62 -22.64 -24.65
N VAL A 1235 12.73 -23.38 -24.63
CA VAL A 1235 13.58 -23.57 -23.44
C VAL A 1235 14.80 -22.63 -23.43
N GLY A 1236 15.23 -22.20 -22.24
CA GLY A 1236 16.41 -21.35 -22.06
C GLY A 1236 17.73 -22.05 -22.44
N PHE A 1237 18.78 -21.27 -22.73
CA PHE A 1237 20.06 -21.78 -23.26
C PHE A 1237 20.66 -22.93 -22.44
N ALA A 1238 20.72 -22.80 -21.11
CA ALA A 1238 21.24 -23.84 -20.23
C ALA A 1238 20.42 -25.14 -20.26
N ARG A 1239 19.09 -25.06 -20.42
CA ARG A 1239 18.21 -26.24 -20.52
C ARG A 1239 18.31 -26.88 -21.90
N ALA A 1240 18.45 -26.09 -22.98
CA ALA A 1240 18.74 -26.61 -24.32
C ALA A 1240 20.13 -27.28 -24.40
N GLY A 1241 21.12 -26.77 -23.69
CA GLY A 1241 22.42 -27.40 -23.49
C GLY A 1241 22.26 -28.78 -22.84
N ARG A 1242 21.67 -28.82 -21.63
CA ARG A 1242 21.40 -30.08 -20.91
C ARG A 1242 20.63 -31.10 -21.74
N LEU A 1243 19.65 -30.69 -22.55
CA LEU A 1243 18.92 -31.61 -23.45
C LEU A 1243 19.83 -32.20 -24.54
N MET A 1244 20.76 -31.42 -25.12
CA MET A 1244 21.76 -31.95 -26.06
C MET A 1244 22.73 -32.91 -25.36
N ASP A 1245 23.16 -32.60 -24.14
CA ASP A 1245 24.09 -33.44 -23.38
C ASP A 1245 23.44 -34.78 -22.94
N LEU A 1246 22.17 -34.75 -22.51
CA LEU A 1246 21.39 -35.97 -22.22
C LEU A 1246 21.09 -36.81 -23.48
N MET A 1247 21.02 -36.19 -24.66
CA MET A 1247 20.94 -36.92 -25.93
C MET A 1247 22.29 -37.50 -26.36
N GLU A 1248 23.42 -36.90 -25.98
CA GLU A 1248 24.76 -37.43 -26.19
C GLU A 1248 24.98 -38.66 -25.28
N GLU A 1249 24.62 -38.58 -24.00
CA GLU A 1249 24.63 -39.72 -23.06
C GLU A 1249 23.72 -40.88 -23.50
N ARG A 1250 22.56 -40.58 -24.11
CA ARG A 1250 21.65 -41.58 -24.68
C ARG A 1250 22.07 -42.06 -26.09
N GLY A 1251 23.20 -41.60 -26.64
CA GLY A 1251 23.74 -42.01 -27.94
C GLY A 1251 22.96 -41.53 -29.17
N ILE A 1252 22.06 -40.56 -29.00
CA ILE A 1252 21.19 -40.01 -30.06
C ILE A 1252 21.93 -38.97 -30.91
N VAL A 1253 22.89 -38.25 -30.31
CA VAL A 1253 23.77 -37.29 -30.98
C VAL A 1253 25.24 -37.54 -30.64
N GLY A 1254 26.13 -37.13 -31.53
CA GLY A 1254 27.58 -37.21 -31.34
C GLY A 1254 28.14 -36.12 -30.43
N PRO A 1255 29.44 -36.19 -30.10
CA PRO A 1255 30.08 -35.31 -29.13
C PRO A 1255 30.08 -33.83 -29.53
N SER A 1256 30.07 -32.96 -28.52
CA SER A 1256 30.02 -31.50 -28.68
C SER A 1256 31.17 -30.91 -29.53
N GLN A 1257 30.87 -30.48 -30.77
CA GLN A 1257 31.80 -29.79 -31.69
C GLN A 1257 31.82 -28.26 -31.51
N GLY A 1258 31.78 -27.79 -30.26
CA GLY A 1258 31.81 -26.36 -29.93
C GLY A 1258 30.53 -25.63 -30.36
N SER A 1259 30.65 -24.66 -31.27
CA SER A 1259 29.52 -23.84 -31.75
C SER A 1259 28.78 -24.41 -32.97
N ARG A 1260 29.19 -25.58 -33.48
CA ARG A 1260 28.47 -26.30 -34.56
C ARG A 1260 27.37 -27.19 -33.98
N ALA A 1261 26.41 -27.55 -34.82
CA ALA A 1261 25.45 -28.60 -34.49
C ALA A 1261 26.20 -29.93 -34.29
N ARG A 1262 25.76 -30.75 -33.33
CA ARG A 1262 26.23 -32.12 -33.14
C ARG A 1262 25.60 -33.01 -34.21
N ASP A 1263 26.38 -33.98 -34.69
CA ASP A 1263 25.90 -34.99 -35.64
C ASP A 1263 24.79 -35.84 -34.99
N VAL A 1264 23.80 -36.27 -35.77
CA VAL A 1264 22.73 -37.17 -35.29
C VAL A 1264 23.14 -38.61 -35.58
N LEU A 1265 23.08 -39.47 -34.57
CA LEU A 1265 23.61 -40.84 -34.63
C LEU A 1265 22.53 -41.93 -34.77
N VAL A 1266 21.26 -41.57 -34.61
CA VAL A 1266 20.11 -42.47 -34.65
C VAL A 1266 19.15 -42.03 -35.76
N THR A 1267 18.70 -42.97 -36.59
CA THR A 1267 17.69 -42.72 -37.63
C THR A 1267 16.26 -42.74 -37.06
N TRP A 1268 15.29 -42.25 -37.83
CA TRP A 1268 13.88 -42.26 -37.40
C TRP A 1268 13.34 -43.70 -37.21
N GLU A 1269 13.77 -44.63 -38.06
CA GLU A 1269 13.32 -46.02 -38.06
C GLU A 1269 13.84 -46.77 -36.81
N GLU A 1270 15.14 -46.63 -36.49
CA GLU A 1270 15.74 -47.16 -35.26
C GLU A 1270 15.11 -46.57 -33.99
N TRP A 1271 14.70 -45.28 -34.03
CA TRP A 1271 14.02 -44.62 -32.92
C TRP A 1271 12.61 -45.20 -32.67
N GLU A 1272 11.83 -45.45 -33.72
CA GLU A 1272 10.50 -46.09 -33.60
C GLU A 1272 10.58 -47.55 -33.13
N GLU A 1273 11.58 -48.31 -33.57
CA GLU A 1273 11.86 -49.66 -33.01
C GLU A 1273 12.23 -49.56 -31.50
N SER A 1274 13.05 -48.58 -31.13
CA SER A 1274 13.44 -48.38 -29.71
C SER A 1274 12.29 -47.93 -28.80
N ARG A 1275 11.30 -47.18 -29.34
CA ARG A 1275 10.07 -46.81 -28.61
C ARG A 1275 9.12 -48.00 -28.48
N SER A 1276 8.87 -48.72 -29.57
CA SER A 1276 7.92 -49.84 -29.56
C SER A 1276 8.40 -50.96 -28.61
N ALA A 1277 9.70 -51.28 -28.59
CA ALA A 1277 10.32 -52.21 -27.66
C ALA A 1277 10.35 -51.77 -26.18
N ARG A 1278 9.93 -50.53 -25.86
CA ARG A 1278 9.72 -50.04 -24.48
C ARG A 1278 8.24 -50.00 -24.06
N THR A 1279 7.32 -50.30 -24.99
CA THR A 1279 5.87 -50.23 -24.78
C THR A 1279 5.23 -51.62 -24.69
N THR A 1280 6.06 -52.67 -24.52
CA THR A 1280 5.70 -54.09 -24.39
C THR A 1280 6.46 -54.73 -23.25
#